data_AF-C6SKM4-F1
#
_entry.id   AF-C6SKM4-F1
#
_cell.length_a   1.000
_cell.length_b   1.000
_cell.length_c   1.000
_cell.angle_alpha   90.00
_cell.angle_beta   90.00
_cell.angle_gamma   90.00
#
_symmetry.space_group_name_H-M   'P 1'
#
loop_
_entity.id
_entity.type
_entity.pdbx_description
1 polymer ?
#
loop_
_entity_poly.entity_id
_entity_poly.type
_entity_poly.pdbx_seq_one_letter_code
_entity_poly.pdbx_strand_id
1 'polypeptide(L)'
;MQPHAPHTDSNTLMLGQYAERAYLEYAMSVVKGRALPEVSDGQKPVQRRILFAMRDMGLTAGAKPVKSARVVGEILGKYHPHGDSSAYEAMVRMAQDFTLRYPLIDGIGNFGSRDGDGAAAMRYTEARLTPIAELLLSEINQGTVDFVPNYDGAFDEPLHLPARLPMVLLNGASGIAVGMATEIPSHNLNEVTQAAIALLKKPTLETADLMQYIPAPDFAGGGQIITPADELRRIYETGKGSVRVRARYEIEKLARGQWRVIVTELPPNANSAKILAEIEEQTNPKPKAGKKQLNQDQLNTKKLMLDLIDRVRDESDGEHPVRLVFEPKSSRIDTDTFINTLMAQTSLEGNVSMNLVMMGLDNRPAQKNLKTILQEWLDFRTVTVTRRLKFRLNQVEKRLHILEGRLKVFLHIDEVIKVIRESDDPKADLMAAFGLTEIQAEDILEIRLRQLARLEGFKLEKELNELREEQGRLNILLGDENEKRKLIIKEMQADMKQYGDARRTLVEEAGRAVLTQTTADEPITLILSEKGWIRSRAGHNLDLSQTAFKEGDRLKQTLEGRTVLPVVILDSLGRTYTLDAAEIPGGRGDGVPVSSLIELQNGAKPVAMLTGLPEQHYLLSSSGGYGFIAKLADMVGRVKAGKVVMTTDSGETVLPPIAVYASSFINPDCKIIAATSQNRALAFPIGELKIMAKGKGLQIIGLNAGESLTHTAVSSEPEILIESEGRRGAAHKDRIPVSLLEAKRGKKGKLLPHIGQPETAFFPQINPIPHIIMVISNPRELEKLKDRIPNLINIIRVAIVFPLMIMHILGLETGSRANLHASWTAWAFYVWLAIACWLIFFSIIHPHWQWQALRIPSFSAVADITMIGVLTYLFGGIDSGFGILILPFVVCSCLLSYGRYPLLYSSYAAILLIFNAIADGDIGKYPLISDARTASATFILVAASYLSAIFTSLSVRYIDRAGKLAHENHAAYRRIRGLNQTVLNRVQEAVVVINVEHQTILFNKKAKDLLPMLEIGQHTALFDPITVLWDKASSRTFERNIDTPGLNAGIRAVPVNKGPDKLLILYIRPQSEIQAEALSVKLAALGQLTANLAHEIRNPMSAIRHANDLLRENMEAGAADPFNAKLCKIIDGNVCRIDKMLEDISSLNKRNKTERETIGLIPFWEEFKQEFLLGHPDAAGCIRLDMQGNHLTAYFDPAHLRQIMWNLANNAWRHSRKQPGSISVTIRPAQKNTVCILFADRPKCRNTCSNPFTPRRKTAPASGCMSPANWRTPISAI
;
A
#
# COMPACT_ATOMS: atom_id res chain seq x y z
N MET A 1 26.79 -25.02 -7.80
CA MET A 1 26.14 -25.81 -8.88
C MET A 1 24.97 -25.01 -9.41
N GLN A 2 24.94 -24.74 -10.72
CA GLN A 2 23.72 -24.30 -11.42
C GLN A 2 23.04 -25.56 -12.00
N PRO A 3 21.71 -25.67 -11.96
CA PRO A 3 21.01 -26.71 -12.71
C PRO A 3 21.00 -26.35 -14.21
N HIS A 4 21.39 -27.29 -15.08
CA HIS A 4 21.26 -27.10 -16.52
C HIS A 4 19.78 -26.98 -16.91
N ALA A 5 19.45 -25.96 -17.72
CA ALA A 5 18.19 -25.94 -18.44
C ALA A 5 18.28 -26.86 -19.67
N PRO A 6 17.28 -27.70 -19.96
CA PRO A 6 17.23 -28.45 -21.21
C PRO A 6 16.93 -27.48 -22.37
N HIS A 7 17.62 -27.65 -23.49
CA HIS A 7 17.25 -26.96 -24.73
C HIS A 7 15.89 -27.50 -25.23
N THR A 8 14.97 -26.59 -25.55
CA THR A 8 13.64 -26.89 -26.12
C THR A 8 13.45 -26.11 -27.42
N ASP A 9 12.70 -26.70 -28.37
CA ASP A 9 12.54 -26.17 -29.72
C ASP A 9 12.02 -24.71 -29.77
N SER A 10 12.63 -23.92 -30.64
CA SER A 10 12.59 -22.45 -30.67
C SER A 10 11.22 -21.82 -31.00
N ASN A 11 10.18 -22.62 -31.23
CA ASN A 11 8.85 -22.17 -31.64
C ASN A 11 7.76 -22.37 -30.57
N THR A 12 8.09 -22.79 -29.33
CA THR A 12 7.08 -22.89 -28.26
C THR A 12 7.52 -22.23 -26.95
N LEU A 13 6.59 -21.55 -26.28
CA LEU A 13 6.78 -20.92 -24.98
C LEU A 13 5.79 -21.50 -23.97
N MET A 14 6.28 -21.86 -22.78
CA MET A 14 5.41 -22.26 -21.67
C MET A 14 4.68 -21.03 -21.11
N LEU A 15 3.34 -21.03 -21.16
CA LEU A 15 2.53 -19.85 -20.81
C LEU A 15 2.82 -19.32 -19.40
N GLY A 16 3.06 -20.19 -18.40
CA GLY A 16 3.41 -19.78 -17.04
C GLY A 16 4.72 -18.99 -16.99
N GLN A 17 5.80 -19.54 -17.55
CA GLN A 17 7.11 -18.89 -17.61
C GLN A 17 7.08 -17.61 -18.47
N TYR A 18 6.31 -17.61 -19.58
CA TYR A 18 6.15 -16.42 -20.40
C TYR A 18 5.38 -15.31 -19.67
N ALA A 19 4.28 -15.64 -18.99
CA ALA A 19 3.49 -14.67 -18.22
C ALA A 19 4.28 -14.13 -17.02
N GLU A 20 5.02 -14.99 -16.30
CA GLU A 20 5.93 -14.59 -15.23
C GLU A 20 7.01 -13.63 -15.74
N ARG A 21 7.69 -13.98 -16.84
CA ARG A 21 8.77 -13.15 -17.41
C ARG A 21 8.24 -11.82 -17.95
N ALA A 22 7.15 -11.83 -18.72
CA ALA A 22 6.55 -10.61 -19.27
C ALA A 22 5.98 -9.70 -18.17
N TYR A 23 5.39 -10.26 -17.11
CA TYR A 23 4.95 -9.49 -15.94
C TYR A 23 6.14 -8.90 -15.16
N LEU A 24 7.23 -9.64 -15.00
CA LEU A 24 8.44 -9.17 -14.33
C LEU A 24 9.15 -8.07 -15.15
N GLU A 25 9.29 -8.26 -16.46
CA GLU A 25 9.80 -7.26 -17.41
C GLU A 25 8.99 -5.95 -17.32
N TYR A 26 7.65 -6.06 -17.35
CA TYR A 26 6.75 -4.91 -17.16
C TYR A 26 6.89 -4.27 -15.77
N ALA A 27 6.92 -5.06 -14.70
CA ALA A 27 7.03 -4.57 -13.33
C ALA A 27 8.35 -3.82 -13.10
N MET A 28 9.47 -4.38 -13.55
CA MET A 28 10.79 -3.72 -13.47
C MET A 28 10.83 -2.43 -14.31
N SER A 29 10.22 -2.44 -15.50
CA SER A 29 10.10 -1.26 -16.36
C SER A 29 9.28 -0.14 -15.71
N VAL A 30 8.13 -0.45 -15.08
CA VAL A 30 7.32 0.54 -14.36
C VAL A 30 8.05 1.08 -13.13
N VAL A 31 8.72 0.21 -12.34
CA VAL A 31 9.45 0.60 -11.13
C VAL A 31 10.62 1.53 -11.45
N LYS A 32 11.52 1.15 -12.38
CA LYS A 32 12.72 1.93 -12.72
C LYS A 32 12.45 3.07 -13.70
N GLY A 33 11.61 2.83 -14.72
CA GLY A 33 11.46 3.72 -15.87
C GLY A 33 10.32 4.73 -15.77
N ARG A 34 9.47 4.68 -14.73
CA ARG A 34 8.23 5.47 -14.72
C ARG A 34 7.74 5.98 -13.35
N ALA A 35 7.68 5.11 -12.34
CA ALA A 35 6.82 5.36 -11.18
C ALA A 35 7.51 6.08 -10.00
N LEU A 36 8.77 5.76 -9.72
CA LEU A 36 9.53 6.25 -8.56
C LEU A 36 10.50 7.39 -8.94
N PRO A 37 10.84 8.29 -8.00
CA PRO A 37 11.94 9.23 -8.15
C PRO A 37 13.30 8.59 -7.85
N GLU A 38 14.36 9.21 -8.35
CA GLU A 38 15.75 8.96 -7.90
C GLU A 38 16.08 9.76 -6.64
N VAL A 39 16.90 9.20 -5.74
CA VAL A 39 17.41 9.92 -4.55
C VAL A 39 18.33 11.09 -4.92
N SER A 40 19.02 11.00 -6.06
CA SER A 40 20.02 11.97 -6.51
C SER A 40 19.43 13.31 -6.95
N ASP A 41 18.35 13.30 -7.75
CA ASP A 41 17.72 14.51 -8.30
C ASP A 41 16.23 14.69 -7.98
N GLY A 42 15.60 13.70 -7.32
CA GLY A 42 14.17 13.71 -7.00
C GLY A 42 13.23 13.55 -8.20
N GLN A 43 13.76 13.39 -9.41
CA GLN A 43 12.96 13.37 -10.64
C GLN A 43 12.59 11.95 -11.04
N LYS A 44 11.38 11.81 -11.58
CA LYS A 44 11.02 10.65 -12.42
C LYS A 44 11.58 10.85 -13.84
N PRO A 45 11.78 9.79 -14.63
CA PRO A 45 12.34 9.91 -15.99
C PRO A 45 11.59 10.88 -16.92
N VAL A 46 10.25 11.01 -16.81
CA VAL A 46 9.50 11.99 -17.61
C VAL A 46 9.81 13.45 -17.19
N GLN A 47 9.96 13.73 -15.90
CA GLN A 47 10.31 15.05 -15.39
C GLN A 47 11.75 15.43 -15.77
N ARG A 48 12.69 14.48 -15.62
CA ARG A 48 14.09 14.62 -16.06
C ARG A 48 14.19 15.00 -17.54
N ARG A 49 13.44 14.30 -18.41
CA ARG A 49 13.38 14.56 -19.86
C ARG A 49 12.76 15.92 -20.19
N ILE A 50 11.70 16.35 -19.50
CA ILE A 50 11.11 17.68 -19.67
C ILE A 50 12.15 18.77 -19.36
N LEU A 51 12.79 18.71 -18.18
CA LEU A 51 13.75 19.72 -17.75
C LEU A 51 15.00 19.76 -18.65
N PHE A 52 15.49 18.60 -19.08
CA PHE A 52 16.61 18.49 -20.01
C PHE A 52 16.26 19.06 -21.40
N ALA A 53 15.13 18.66 -21.99
CA ALA A 53 14.70 19.15 -23.30
C ALA A 53 14.44 20.66 -23.29
N MET A 54 13.80 21.21 -22.25
CA MET A 54 13.61 22.66 -22.12
C MET A 54 14.94 23.43 -22.05
N ARG A 55 15.97 22.84 -21.44
CA ARG A 55 17.31 23.41 -21.37
C ARG A 55 18.05 23.33 -22.70
N ASP A 56 17.96 22.21 -23.42
CA ASP A 56 18.48 22.03 -24.79
C ASP A 56 17.83 23.03 -25.77
N MET A 57 16.53 23.28 -25.62
CA MET A 57 15.76 24.31 -26.35
C MET A 57 16.12 25.76 -25.95
N GLY A 58 17.00 25.98 -24.97
CA GLY A 58 17.37 27.32 -24.50
C GLY A 58 16.29 28.07 -23.70
N LEU A 59 15.32 27.36 -23.12
CA LEU A 59 14.19 27.94 -22.36
C LEU A 59 14.57 28.23 -20.89
N THR A 60 15.75 28.78 -20.66
CA THR A 60 16.27 29.11 -19.32
C THR A 60 15.49 30.26 -18.66
N ALA A 61 15.75 30.50 -17.37
CA ALA A 61 15.14 31.60 -16.63
C ALA A 61 15.39 32.95 -17.34
N GLY A 62 14.32 33.72 -17.57
CA GLY A 62 14.36 34.98 -18.31
C GLY A 62 14.25 34.86 -19.84
N ALA A 63 14.34 33.65 -20.41
CA ALA A 63 14.06 33.43 -21.83
C ALA A 63 12.60 33.78 -22.18
N LYS A 64 12.32 34.02 -23.47
CA LYS A 64 10.95 34.16 -23.95
C LYS A 64 10.24 32.80 -23.83
N PRO A 65 9.06 32.71 -23.19
CA PRO A 65 8.30 31.47 -23.10
C PRO A 65 7.85 30.99 -24.49
N VAL A 66 7.60 29.68 -24.62
CA VAL A 66 7.11 29.06 -25.86
C VAL A 66 5.88 28.19 -25.59
N LYS A 67 5.04 28.00 -26.61
CA LYS A 67 3.83 27.16 -26.50
C LYS A 67 4.16 25.77 -25.96
N SER A 68 3.39 25.33 -24.97
CA SER A 68 3.56 24.03 -24.30
C SER A 68 3.60 22.87 -25.30
N ALA A 69 2.79 22.93 -26.36
CA ALA A 69 2.79 21.95 -27.45
C ALA A 69 4.15 21.80 -28.17
N ARG A 70 4.98 22.86 -28.22
CA ARG A 70 6.34 22.78 -28.80
C ARG A 70 7.28 22.01 -27.88
N VAL A 71 7.22 22.28 -26.57
CA VAL A 71 8.03 21.57 -25.56
C VAL A 71 7.65 20.09 -25.52
N VAL A 72 6.35 19.79 -25.44
CA VAL A 72 5.85 18.41 -25.51
C VAL A 72 6.25 17.72 -26.81
N GLY A 73 6.13 18.40 -27.96
CA GLY A 73 6.57 17.86 -29.26
C GLY A 73 8.06 17.49 -29.31
N GLU A 74 8.93 18.33 -28.76
CA GLU A 74 10.37 18.05 -28.65
C GLU A 74 10.66 16.81 -27.79
N ILE A 75 10.02 16.72 -26.62
CA ILE A 75 10.16 15.59 -25.69
C ILE A 75 9.70 14.28 -26.33
N LEU A 76 8.56 14.30 -27.03
CA LEU A 76 8.04 13.12 -27.73
C LEU A 76 8.91 12.70 -28.92
N GLY A 77 9.50 13.67 -29.62
CA GLY A 77 10.34 13.42 -30.81
C GLY A 77 11.76 12.92 -30.49
N LYS A 78 12.30 13.22 -29.30
CA LYS A 78 13.66 12.83 -28.88
C LYS A 78 13.70 11.79 -27.75
N TYR A 79 12.83 11.87 -26.74
CA TYR A 79 13.08 11.23 -25.44
C TYR A 79 11.94 10.36 -24.87
N HIS A 80 10.67 10.62 -25.23
CA HIS A 80 9.52 10.01 -24.55
C HIS A 80 8.54 9.34 -25.53
N PRO A 81 8.66 8.03 -25.80
CA PRO A 81 7.87 7.31 -26.80
C PRO A 81 6.47 6.91 -26.27
N HIS A 82 5.75 7.85 -25.65
CA HIS A 82 4.46 7.65 -24.97
C HIS A 82 3.44 8.75 -25.37
N GLY A 83 2.25 8.75 -24.78
CA GLY A 83 1.22 9.76 -25.07
C GLY A 83 1.62 11.18 -24.64
N ASP A 84 1.22 12.16 -25.44
CA ASP A 84 1.41 13.60 -25.21
C ASP A 84 0.82 14.07 -23.88
N SER A 85 -0.35 13.54 -23.50
CA SER A 85 -1.00 13.81 -22.21
C SER A 85 -0.08 13.52 -21.01
N SER A 86 0.68 12.42 -21.04
CA SER A 86 1.57 12.05 -19.92
C SER A 86 2.75 13.03 -19.75
N ALA A 87 3.25 13.58 -20.85
CA ALA A 87 4.28 14.63 -20.80
C ALA A 87 3.68 15.97 -20.40
N TYR A 88 2.50 16.34 -20.94
CA TYR A 88 1.84 17.60 -20.63
C TYR A 88 1.36 17.68 -19.18
N GLU A 89 0.71 16.65 -18.64
CA GLU A 89 0.27 16.61 -17.24
C GLU A 89 1.44 16.68 -16.25
N ALA A 90 2.57 16.04 -16.57
CA ALA A 90 3.78 16.15 -15.77
C ALA A 90 4.37 17.57 -15.82
N MET A 91 4.38 18.20 -17.00
CA MET A 91 4.83 19.58 -17.18
C MET A 91 3.93 20.59 -16.46
N VAL A 92 2.60 20.39 -16.51
CA VAL A 92 1.60 21.19 -15.80
C VAL A 92 1.81 21.13 -14.30
N ARG A 93 1.94 19.93 -13.73
CA ARG A 93 2.20 19.75 -12.29
C ARG A 93 3.51 20.40 -11.84
N MET A 94 4.52 20.50 -12.71
CA MET A 94 5.79 21.17 -12.41
C MET A 94 5.74 22.70 -12.47
N ALA A 95 4.63 23.28 -12.94
CA ALA A 95 4.36 24.73 -12.96
C ALA A 95 3.33 25.18 -11.89
N GLN A 96 2.58 24.25 -11.30
CA GLN A 96 1.60 24.54 -10.24
C GLN A 96 2.28 24.77 -8.88
N ASP A 97 2.24 26.00 -8.39
CA ASP A 97 2.75 26.46 -7.09
C ASP A 97 1.95 25.99 -5.87
N PHE A 98 0.74 25.51 -6.09
CA PHE A 98 -0.07 24.78 -5.11
C PHE A 98 0.15 23.26 -5.13
N THR A 99 0.85 22.71 -6.13
CA THR A 99 1.19 21.28 -6.25
C THR A 99 2.65 21.02 -5.89
N LEU A 100 3.58 21.84 -6.37
CA LEU A 100 5.00 21.80 -6.00
C LEU A 100 5.35 22.94 -5.05
N ARG A 101 6.09 22.62 -4.00
CA ARG A 101 6.58 23.58 -3.01
C ARG A 101 7.61 24.57 -3.60
N TYR A 102 8.30 24.13 -4.65
CA TYR A 102 9.24 24.90 -5.46
C TYR A 102 9.03 24.56 -6.95
N PRO A 103 8.12 25.24 -7.67
CA PRO A 103 7.89 25.01 -9.10
C PRO A 103 9.18 25.04 -9.90
N LEU A 104 9.33 24.10 -10.84
CA LEU A 104 10.50 24.02 -11.71
C LEU A 104 10.25 24.71 -13.06
N ILE A 105 8.98 24.87 -13.44
CA ILE A 105 8.55 25.47 -14.70
C ILE A 105 7.73 26.74 -14.42
N ASP A 106 8.02 27.80 -15.16
CA ASP A 106 7.22 29.02 -15.21
C ASP A 106 6.18 28.86 -16.32
N GLY A 107 4.91 28.73 -15.90
CA GLY A 107 3.77 28.40 -16.77
C GLY A 107 2.85 29.60 -16.98
N ILE A 108 2.64 29.98 -18.24
CA ILE A 108 1.87 31.17 -18.62
C ILE A 108 0.56 30.76 -19.31
N GLY A 109 -0.55 31.31 -18.82
CA GLY A 109 -1.92 30.89 -19.15
C GLY A 109 -2.53 30.03 -18.05
N ASN A 110 -3.71 29.44 -18.30
CA ASN A 110 -4.38 28.60 -17.29
C ASN A 110 -3.69 27.22 -17.16
N PHE A 111 -2.96 27.03 -16.05
CA PHE A 111 -2.30 25.79 -15.63
C PHE A 111 -3.12 24.99 -14.58
N GLY A 112 -4.38 25.34 -14.37
CA GLY A 112 -5.28 24.79 -13.36
C GLY A 112 -5.34 25.67 -12.10
N SER A 113 -6.40 25.53 -11.31
CA SER A 113 -6.63 26.28 -10.06
C SER A 113 -6.48 25.39 -8.83
N ARG A 114 -6.28 26.00 -7.65
CA ARG A 114 -6.35 25.28 -6.37
C ARG A 114 -7.77 24.77 -6.11
N ASP A 115 -8.79 25.41 -6.67
CA ASP A 115 -10.22 25.14 -6.45
C ASP A 115 -10.68 23.84 -7.12
N GLY A 116 -10.06 23.47 -8.24
CA GLY A 116 -10.26 22.18 -8.91
C GLY A 116 -10.22 22.22 -10.45
N ASP A 117 -9.98 23.37 -11.07
CA ASP A 117 -9.95 23.47 -12.54
C ASP A 117 -8.75 22.75 -13.14
N GLY A 118 -9.01 22.04 -14.25
CA GLY A 118 -7.95 21.48 -15.08
C GLY A 118 -7.22 22.56 -15.89
N ALA A 119 -5.94 22.33 -16.17
CA ALA A 119 -5.17 23.18 -17.07
C ALA A 119 -5.80 23.24 -18.48
N ALA A 120 -5.66 24.39 -19.14
CA ALA A 120 -6.04 24.54 -20.54
C ALA A 120 -5.18 23.63 -21.44
N ALA A 121 -5.68 23.30 -22.63
CA ALA A 121 -4.94 22.48 -23.59
C ALA A 121 -3.61 23.12 -24.01
N MET A 122 -2.57 22.29 -24.22
CA MET A 122 -1.17 22.70 -24.50
C MET A 122 -0.94 23.64 -25.71
N ARG A 123 -1.97 23.91 -26.50
CA ARG A 123 -1.96 24.92 -27.59
C ARG A 123 -2.19 26.35 -27.11
N TYR A 124 -2.73 26.53 -25.90
CA TYR A 124 -3.03 27.84 -25.31
C TYR A 124 -1.96 28.27 -24.31
N THR A 125 -1.47 27.35 -23.48
CA THR A 125 -0.42 27.59 -22.48
C THR A 125 0.97 27.75 -23.10
N GLU A 126 1.83 28.47 -22.38
CA GLU A 126 3.27 28.63 -22.67
C GLU A 126 4.11 28.25 -21.44
N ALA A 127 5.37 27.87 -21.66
CA ALA A 127 6.27 27.43 -20.59
C ALA A 127 7.73 27.87 -20.83
N ARG A 128 8.46 28.04 -19.72
CA ARG A 128 9.94 28.14 -19.65
C ARG A 128 10.43 27.62 -18.29
N LEU A 129 11.74 27.53 -18.07
CA LEU A 129 12.30 27.12 -16.78
C LEU A 129 12.27 28.27 -15.77
N THR A 130 12.05 27.94 -14.50
CA THR A 130 12.22 28.86 -13.36
C THR A 130 13.71 29.08 -13.03
N PRO A 131 14.06 30.14 -12.27
CA PRO A 131 15.42 30.32 -11.75
C PRO A 131 15.93 29.15 -10.90
N ILE A 132 15.06 28.46 -10.16
CA ILE A 132 15.46 27.37 -9.25
C ILE A 132 15.74 26.05 -9.99
N ALA A 133 15.29 25.90 -11.25
CA ALA A 133 15.65 24.76 -12.08
C ALA A 133 17.16 24.67 -12.38
N GLU A 134 17.90 25.78 -12.27
CA GLU A 134 19.38 25.78 -12.38
C GLU A 134 20.07 24.97 -11.28
N LEU A 135 19.41 24.73 -10.12
CA LEU A 135 19.91 23.79 -9.10
C LEU A 135 19.99 22.35 -9.60
N LEU A 136 19.26 21.99 -10.67
CA LEU A 136 19.32 20.68 -11.31
C LEU A 136 20.15 20.71 -12.60
N LEU A 137 20.24 21.86 -13.27
CA LEU A 137 20.68 21.94 -14.66
C LEU A 137 22.06 22.57 -14.87
N SER A 138 22.46 23.56 -14.06
CA SER A 138 23.65 24.40 -14.30
C SER A 138 24.94 23.62 -14.58
N GLU A 139 25.14 22.48 -13.94
CA GLU A 139 26.39 21.71 -14.02
C GLU A 139 26.43 20.62 -15.12
N ILE A 140 25.33 20.33 -15.84
CA ILE A 140 25.21 19.07 -16.62
C ILE A 140 26.30 18.84 -17.68
N ASN A 141 26.76 19.92 -18.33
CA ASN A 141 27.78 19.87 -19.39
C ASN A 141 29.22 19.83 -18.84
N GLN A 142 29.40 19.68 -17.52
CA GLN A 142 30.70 19.69 -16.82
C GLN A 142 31.16 18.27 -16.42
N GLY A 143 30.75 17.24 -17.19
CA GLY A 143 31.12 15.84 -16.95
C GLY A 143 30.54 15.21 -15.68
N THR A 144 29.58 15.87 -15.04
CA THR A 144 29.11 15.57 -13.67
C THR A 144 28.19 14.37 -13.52
N VAL A 145 27.54 13.97 -14.61
CA VAL A 145 26.57 12.86 -14.69
C VAL A 145 26.82 12.05 -15.95
N ASP A 146 26.33 10.82 -15.96
CA ASP A 146 26.44 9.94 -17.12
C ASP A 146 25.25 10.12 -18.07
N PHE A 147 25.54 10.11 -19.36
CA PHE A 147 24.57 10.14 -20.43
C PHE A 147 24.42 8.73 -21.02
N VAL A 148 23.20 8.42 -21.47
CA VAL A 148 22.86 7.16 -22.11
C VAL A 148 22.10 7.43 -23.41
N PRO A 149 22.21 6.56 -24.43
CA PRO A 149 21.39 6.68 -25.62
C PRO A 149 19.89 6.61 -25.28
N ASN A 150 19.10 7.41 -25.99
CA ASN A 150 17.65 7.43 -25.93
C ASN A 150 17.03 6.10 -26.45
N TYR A 151 15.70 6.03 -26.49
CA TYR A 151 14.97 4.79 -26.80
C TYR A 151 15.21 4.22 -28.23
N ASP A 152 15.75 5.01 -29.17
CA ASP A 152 16.08 4.57 -30.54
C ASP A 152 17.57 4.72 -30.91
N GLY A 153 18.40 5.26 -30.02
CA GLY A 153 19.83 5.47 -30.21
C GLY A 153 20.22 6.68 -31.08
N ALA A 154 19.28 7.57 -31.41
CA ALA A 154 19.54 8.76 -32.22
C ALA A 154 20.03 9.98 -31.41
N PHE A 155 19.80 10.01 -30.09
CA PHE A 155 20.16 11.11 -29.20
C PHE A 155 20.64 10.58 -27.84
N ASP A 156 21.42 11.34 -27.10
CA ASP A 156 21.75 11.04 -25.69
C ASP A 156 20.82 11.77 -24.71
N GLU A 157 20.54 11.13 -23.57
CA GLU A 157 19.83 11.72 -22.44
C GLU A 157 20.56 11.47 -21.10
N PRO A 158 20.48 12.39 -20.12
CA PRO A 158 21.16 12.24 -18.84
C PRO A 158 20.45 11.21 -17.95
N LEU A 159 21.21 10.27 -17.37
CA LEU A 159 20.67 9.26 -16.45
C LEU A 159 20.14 9.91 -15.16
N HIS A 160 20.86 10.90 -14.64
CA HIS A 160 20.52 11.74 -13.49
C HIS A 160 20.83 13.21 -13.80
N LEU A 161 20.20 14.15 -13.09
CA LEU A 161 20.59 15.56 -13.09
C LEU A 161 21.58 15.85 -11.95
N PRO A 162 22.60 16.73 -12.15
CA PRO A 162 23.58 17.10 -11.12
C PRO A 162 22.99 18.04 -10.07
N ALA A 163 22.04 17.54 -9.28
CA ALA A 163 21.34 18.32 -8.26
C ALA A 163 22.33 18.94 -7.26
N ARG A 164 22.19 20.25 -7.03
CA ARG A 164 22.97 21.03 -6.07
C ARG A 164 22.36 21.07 -4.66
N LEU A 165 21.06 20.78 -4.54
CA LEU A 165 20.34 20.59 -3.27
C LEU A 165 19.43 19.32 -3.29
N PRO A 166 18.96 18.79 -2.14
CA PRO A 166 18.23 17.52 -2.03
C PRO A 166 16.77 17.56 -2.54
N MET A 167 16.59 17.79 -3.85
CA MET A 167 15.30 18.08 -4.49
C MET A 167 14.18 17.05 -4.20
N VAL A 168 14.54 15.78 -3.96
CA VAL A 168 13.62 14.70 -3.56
C VAL A 168 12.86 15.00 -2.25
N LEU A 169 13.46 15.73 -1.32
CA LEU A 169 12.80 16.21 -0.10
C LEU A 169 12.13 17.58 -0.31
N LEU A 170 12.75 18.47 -1.09
CA LEU A 170 12.24 19.84 -1.32
C LEU A 170 10.85 19.82 -1.96
N ASN A 171 10.68 19.09 -3.06
CA ASN A 171 9.44 19.03 -3.82
C ASN A 171 8.61 17.77 -3.55
N GLY A 172 9.21 16.72 -2.98
CA GLY A 172 8.54 15.45 -2.77
C GLY A 172 8.22 14.69 -4.06
N ALA A 173 7.45 13.61 -3.92
CA ALA A 173 6.97 12.78 -5.02
C ALA A 173 5.83 11.85 -4.58
N SER A 174 4.71 11.86 -5.33
CA SER A 174 3.65 10.84 -5.27
C SER A 174 3.80 9.89 -6.46
N GLY A 175 3.60 8.57 -6.29
CA GLY A 175 3.66 7.61 -7.39
C GLY A 175 3.28 6.18 -7.04
N ILE A 176 2.48 5.54 -7.89
CA ILE A 176 2.10 4.13 -7.77
C ILE A 176 2.89 3.30 -8.79
N ALA A 177 3.55 2.24 -8.30
CA ALA A 177 4.32 1.30 -9.11
C ALA A 177 3.71 -0.12 -9.00
N VAL A 178 4.36 -1.13 -9.60
CA VAL A 178 3.94 -2.52 -9.43
C VAL A 178 4.43 -3.05 -8.08
N GLY A 179 3.50 -3.41 -7.20
CA GLY A 179 3.77 -3.99 -5.87
C GLY A 179 4.22 -2.98 -4.79
N MET A 180 4.41 -1.70 -5.14
CA MET A 180 4.84 -0.65 -4.23
C MET A 180 4.31 0.72 -4.67
N ALA A 181 4.37 1.71 -3.78
CA ALA A 181 4.06 3.11 -4.07
C ALA A 181 5.05 4.01 -3.31
N THR A 182 5.04 5.31 -3.61
CA THR A 182 5.80 6.35 -2.92
C THR A 182 4.91 7.56 -2.66
N GLU A 183 5.04 8.14 -1.47
CA GLU A 183 4.39 9.38 -1.07
C GLU A 183 5.38 10.16 -0.18
N ILE A 184 6.24 10.93 -0.82
CA ILE A 184 7.23 11.81 -0.18
C ILE A 184 6.62 13.22 -0.16
N PRO A 185 6.37 13.83 1.01
CA PRO A 185 5.91 15.21 1.08
C PRO A 185 7.06 16.20 0.86
N SER A 186 6.73 17.44 0.53
CA SER A 186 7.67 18.55 0.39
C SER A 186 8.19 19.06 1.74
N HIS A 187 9.36 19.70 1.73
CA HIS A 187 10.07 20.22 2.91
C HIS A 187 10.74 21.56 2.59
N ASN A 188 10.97 22.39 3.62
CA ASN A 188 11.56 23.71 3.43
C ASN A 188 13.04 23.65 3.00
N LEU A 189 13.43 24.48 2.03
CA LEU A 189 14.78 24.50 1.45
C LEU A 189 15.85 24.90 2.46
N ASN A 190 15.60 25.88 3.32
CA ASN A 190 16.57 26.31 4.33
C ASN A 190 16.84 25.16 5.31
N GLU A 191 15.81 24.47 5.77
CA GLU A 191 15.88 23.35 6.71
C GLU A 191 16.61 22.13 6.14
N VAL A 192 16.20 21.70 4.94
CA VAL A 192 16.82 20.55 4.26
C VAL A 192 18.29 20.83 3.97
N THR A 193 18.63 22.07 3.60
CA THR A 193 20.03 22.47 3.34
C THR A 193 20.85 22.57 4.64
N GLN A 194 20.28 23.09 5.72
CA GLN A 194 20.94 23.12 7.03
C GLN A 194 21.17 21.71 7.59
N ALA A 195 20.19 20.80 7.46
CA ALA A 195 20.33 19.39 7.84
C ALA A 195 21.42 18.68 7.02
N ALA A 196 21.46 18.91 5.70
CA ALA A 196 22.52 18.38 4.83
C ALA A 196 23.91 18.92 5.22
N ILE A 197 24.03 20.23 5.51
CA ILE A 197 25.28 20.84 6.00
C ILE A 197 25.67 20.26 7.38
N ALA A 198 24.71 20.02 8.27
CA ALA A 198 24.95 19.46 9.60
C ALA A 198 25.45 18.00 9.51
N LEU A 199 24.78 17.16 8.71
CA LEU A 199 25.17 15.77 8.47
C LEU A 199 26.54 15.68 7.78
N LEU A 200 26.81 16.54 6.79
CA LEU A 200 28.10 16.61 6.10
C LEU A 200 29.25 17.04 7.04
N LYS A 201 28.97 17.88 8.05
CA LYS A 201 29.93 18.23 9.11
C LYS A 201 30.11 17.12 10.15
N LYS A 202 29.04 16.39 10.50
CA LYS A 202 29.02 15.33 11.51
C LYS A 202 28.17 14.13 11.03
N PRO A 203 28.78 13.15 10.33
CA PRO A 203 28.06 11.96 9.83
C PRO A 203 27.45 11.06 10.92
N THR A 204 27.80 11.28 12.19
CA THR A 204 27.27 10.55 13.35
C THR A 204 25.97 11.13 13.91
N LEU A 205 25.39 12.17 13.31
CA LEU A 205 24.05 12.65 13.65
C LEU A 205 23.00 11.58 13.30
N GLU A 206 22.02 11.36 14.17
CA GLU A 206 20.88 10.48 13.90
C GLU A 206 19.63 11.26 13.47
N THR A 207 18.60 10.56 12.98
CA THR A 207 17.34 11.17 12.52
C THR A 207 16.74 12.16 13.52
N ALA A 208 16.83 11.86 14.82
CA ALA A 208 16.35 12.74 15.88
C ALA A 208 17.15 14.06 16.01
N ASP A 209 18.44 14.06 15.69
CA ASP A 209 19.24 15.29 15.65
C ASP A 209 18.92 16.10 14.38
N LEU A 210 18.72 15.42 13.24
CA LEU A 210 18.36 16.05 11.97
C LEU A 210 16.98 16.74 12.03
N MET A 211 16.07 16.24 12.86
CA MET A 211 14.77 16.88 13.13
C MET A 211 14.85 18.19 13.91
N GLN A 212 16.00 18.54 14.50
CA GLN A 212 16.22 19.90 15.04
C GLN A 212 16.30 20.94 13.92
N TYR A 213 16.59 20.50 12.69
CA TYR A 213 16.58 21.34 11.48
C TYR A 213 15.33 21.11 10.64
N ILE A 214 14.84 19.87 10.52
CA ILE A 214 13.63 19.51 9.76
C ILE A 214 12.55 18.97 10.73
N PRO A 215 11.76 19.83 11.39
CA PRO A 215 10.79 19.39 12.40
C PRO A 215 9.61 18.60 11.80
N ALA A 216 9.16 19.00 10.60
CA ALA A 216 8.04 18.40 9.88
C ALA A 216 8.09 18.79 8.37
N PRO A 217 7.24 18.19 7.51
CA PRO A 217 7.05 18.66 6.14
C PRO A 217 6.61 20.13 6.03
N ASP A 218 6.82 20.73 4.86
CA ASP A 218 6.39 22.09 4.50
C ASP A 218 5.65 22.03 3.17
N PHE A 219 4.32 22.14 3.21
CA PHE A 219 3.44 21.97 2.05
C PHE A 219 3.29 23.25 1.25
N ALA A 220 3.13 23.09 -0.06
CA ALA A 220 3.01 24.20 -1.02
C ALA A 220 1.90 25.21 -0.64
N GLY A 221 0.72 24.69 -0.26
CA GLY A 221 -0.44 25.47 0.20
C GLY A 221 -0.59 25.58 1.73
N GLY A 222 0.48 25.43 2.52
CA GLY A 222 0.46 25.68 3.97
C GLY A 222 -0.26 24.61 4.81
N GLY A 223 -1.21 25.04 5.64
CA GLY A 223 -1.93 24.24 6.64
C GLY A 223 -1.21 24.18 8.00
N GLN A 224 -1.86 23.52 8.97
CA GLN A 224 -1.32 23.21 10.30
C GLN A 224 -1.09 21.70 10.42
N ILE A 225 0.13 21.26 10.68
CA ILE A 225 0.44 19.89 11.10
C ILE A 225 0.13 19.77 12.59
N ILE A 226 -0.77 18.85 12.93
CA ILE A 226 -1.24 18.60 14.30
C ILE A 226 -0.80 17.23 14.86
N THR A 227 0.00 16.47 14.11
CA THR A 227 0.58 15.19 14.56
C THR A 227 1.63 15.42 15.65
N PRO A 228 1.61 14.67 16.77
CA PRO A 228 2.61 14.79 17.83
C PRO A 228 4.04 14.59 17.36
N ALA A 229 4.99 15.32 17.97
CA ALA A 229 6.41 15.26 17.58
C ALA A 229 7.01 13.84 17.66
N ASP A 230 6.59 13.06 18.65
CA ASP A 230 6.99 11.66 18.85
C ASP A 230 6.47 10.72 17.74
N GLU A 231 5.34 11.04 17.11
CA GLU A 231 4.80 10.31 15.96
C GLU A 231 5.52 10.75 14.68
N LEU A 232 5.69 12.06 14.44
CA LEU A 232 6.51 12.59 13.33
C LEU A 232 7.92 11.97 13.31
N ARG A 233 8.54 11.85 14.50
CA ARG A 233 9.85 11.23 14.67
C ARG A 233 9.87 9.77 14.21
N ARG A 234 8.90 8.95 14.65
CA ARG A 234 8.80 7.54 14.22
C ARG A 234 8.55 7.42 12.72
N ILE A 235 7.81 8.36 12.12
CA ILE A 235 7.58 8.40 10.67
C ILE A 235 8.90 8.69 9.93
N TYR A 236 9.71 9.65 10.38
CA TYR A 236 11.03 9.92 9.78
C TYR A 236 12.08 8.82 10.04
N GLU A 237 12.05 8.16 11.22
CA GLU A 237 12.96 7.07 11.58
C GLU A 237 12.67 5.78 10.79
N THR A 238 11.41 5.51 10.46
CA THR A 238 10.99 4.31 9.67
C THR A 238 10.82 4.59 8.18
N GLY A 239 10.64 5.85 7.78
CA GLY A 239 10.26 6.24 6.42
C GLY A 239 8.79 6.03 6.07
N LYS A 240 7.90 5.78 7.06
CA LYS A 240 6.48 5.49 6.78
C LYS A 240 5.51 5.81 7.91
N GLY A 241 4.36 6.38 7.54
CA GLY A 241 3.19 6.56 8.41
C GLY A 241 2.20 7.57 7.82
N SER A 242 1.62 8.42 8.67
CA SER A 242 0.69 9.45 8.22
C SER A 242 0.78 10.71 9.09
N VAL A 243 0.82 11.87 8.43
CA VAL A 243 0.82 13.20 9.07
C VAL A 243 -0.60 13.76 8.99
N ARG A 244 -1.16 14.25 10.09
CA ARG A 244 -2.47 14.92 10.09
C ARG A 244 -2.29 16.42 9.88
N VAL A 245 -3.02 16.94 8.91
CA VAL A 245 -2.99 18.34 8.49
C VAL A 245 -4.39 18.93 8.59
N ARG A 246 -4.47 20.11 9.18
CA ARG A 246 -5.68 20.90 9.40
C ARG A 246 -5.58 22.21 8.59
N ALA A 247 -6.72 22.72 8.15
CA ALA A 247 -6.83 24.02 7.50
C ALA A 247 -6.51 25.16 8.47
N ARG A 248 -5.77 26.19 8.04
CA ARG A 248 -5.63 27.43 8.82
C ARG A 248 -6.85 28.32 8.58
N TYR A 249 -7.29 28.99 9.63
CA TYR A 249 -8.50 29.80 9.62
C TYR A 249 -8.40 30.96 10.60
N GLU A 250 -9.26 31.96 10.41
CA GLU A 250 -9.42 33.13 11.25
C GLU A 250 -10.91 33.36 11.57
N ILE A 251 -11.20 33.99 12.72
CA ILE A 251 -12.58 34.30 13.14
C ILE A 251 -12.79 35.81 13.04
N GLU A 252 -13.52 36.24 12.01
CA GLU A 252 -13.87 37.64 11.81
C GLU A 252 -15.13 37.99 12.61
N LYS A 253 -15.06 39.05 13.43
CA LYS A 253 -16.19 39.55 14.22
C LYS A 253 -16.91 40.65 13.45
N LEU A 254 -18.20 40.46 13.23
CA LEU A 254 -19.08 41.35 12.49
C LEU A 254 -19.90 42.25 13.43
N ALA A 255 -20.63 43.20 12.86
CA ALA A 255 -21.55 44.05 13.61
C ALA A 255 -22.62 43.22 14.37
N ARG A 256 -23.13 43.79 15.46
CA ARG A 256 -24.18 43.19 16.33
C ARG A 256 -23.79 41.84 16.95
N GLY A 257 -22.50 41.52 17.03
CA GLY A 257 -22.00 40.29 17.65
C GLY A 257 -22.16 39.03 16.78
N GLN A 258 -22.46 39.18 15.49
CA GLN A 258 -22.26 38.09 14.53
C GLN A 258 -20.76 37.86 14.30
N TRP A 259 -20.41 36.69 13.79
CA TRP A 259 -19.04 36.31 13.45
C TRP A 259 -19.05 35.33 12.28
N ARG A 260 -17.92 35.17 11.59
CA ARG A 260 -17.74 34.18 10.50
C ARG A 260 -16.34 33.57 10.56
N VAL A 261 -16.20 32.34 10.08
CA VAL A 261 -14.89 31.70 9.89
C VAL A 261 -14.42 31.98 8.47
N ILE A 262 -13.18 32.45 8.31
CA ILE A 262 -12.47 32.47 7.03
C ILE A 262 -11.40 31.39 7.09
N VAL A 263 -11.45 30.40 6.20
CA VAL A 263 -10.35 29.46 5.97
C VAL A 263 -9.42 30.03 4.89
N THR A 264 -8.14 30.14 5.22
CA THR A 264 -7.11 30.80 4.42
C THR A 264 -6.07 29.83 3.84
N GLU A 265 -5.97 28.61 4.37
CA GLU A 265 -5.06 27.57 3.88
C GLU A 265 -5.69 26.18 3.99
N LEU A 266 -5.46 25.31 2.99
CA LEU A 266 -6.08 23.97 2.92
C LEU A 266 -5.05 22.84 2.99
N PRO A 267 -5.35 21.71 3.68
CA PRO A 267 -4.55 20.49 3.59
C PRO A 267 -4.26 20.09 2.13
N PRO A 268 -3.08 19.51 1.81
CA PRO A 268 -2.66 19.31 0.42
C PRO A 268 -3.66 18.46 -0.40
N ASN A 269 -4.31 17.48 0.24
CA ASN A 269 -5.29 16.57 -0.35
C ASN A 269 -6.74 17.12 -0.39
N ALA A 270 -6.94 18.41 -0.08
CA ALA A 270 -8.24 19.09 -0.12
C ALA A 270 -8.22 20.25 -1.13
N ASN A 271 -9.39 20.59 -1.67
CA ASN A 271 -9.61 21.80 -2.46
C ASN A 271 -11.00 22.41 -2.18
N SER A 272 -11.17 23.65 -2.63
CA SER A 272 -12.37 24.48 -2.43
C SER A 272 -13.64 23.76 -2.89
N ALA A 273 -13.68 23.30 -4.15
CA ALA A 273 -14.86 22.63 -4.70
C ALA A 273 -15.21 21.32 -3.97
N LYS A 274 -14.22 20.54 -3.50
CA LYS A 274 -14.47 19.31 -2.73
C LYS A 274 -15.08 19.59 -1.36
N ILE A 275 -14.62 20.62 -0.65
CA ILE A 275 -15.16 20.99 0.67
C ILE A 275 -16.60 21.50 0.51
N LEU A 276 -16.87 22.31 -0.51
CA LEU A 276 -18.24 22.75 -0.86
C LEU A 276 -19.14 21.56 -1.22
N ALA A 277 -18.66 20.62 -2.03
CA ALA A 277 -19.42 19.42 -2.41
C ALA A 277 -19.67 18.46 -1.23
N GLU A 278 -18.70 18.31 -0.31
CA GLU A 278 -18.88 17.55 0.94
C GLU A 278 -19.99 18.16 1.82
N ILE A 279 -20.08 19.49 1.88
CA ILE A 279 -21.14 20.21 2.61
C ILE A 279 -22.48 20.13 1.87
N GLU A 280 -22.52 20.19 0.53
CA GLU A 280 -23.75 19.97 -0.24
C GLU A 280 -24.26 18.53 -0.06
N GLU A 281 -23.40 17.51 -0.10
CA GLU A 281 -23.80 16.12 0.14
C GLU A 281 -24.33 15.91 1.57
N GLN A 282 -23.83 16.66 2.56
CA GLN A 282 -24.26 16.55 3.96
C GLN A 282 -25.54 17.33 4.28
N THR A 283 -25.73 18.51 3.70
CA THR A 283 -26.96 19.32 3.86
C THR A 283 -28.09 18.86 2.94
N ASN A 284 -27.76 18.34 1.75
CA ASN A 284 -28.69 17.80 0.76
C ASN A 284 -28.35 16.35 0.32
N PRO A 285 -28.28 15.39 1.27
CA PRO A 285 -27.93 14.01 0.99
C PRO A 285 -28.96 13.36 0.07
N LYS A 286 -28.45 12.60 -0.90
CA LYS A 286 -29.25 11.86 -1.88
C LYS A 286 -29.42 10.40 -1.40
N PRO A 287 -30.60 9.76 -1.57
CA PRO A 287 -30.78 8.35 -1.26
C PRO A 287 -29.81 7.47 -2.07
N LYS A 288 -29.14 6.53 -1.41
CA LYS A 288 -28.21 5.61 -2.08
C LYS A 288 -28.96 4.70 -3.06
N ALA A 289 -28.35 4.41 -4.22
CA ALA A 289 -28.94 3.62 -5.29
C ALA A 289 -29.58 2.32 -4.74
N GLY A 290 -30.85 2.09 -5.07
CA GLY A 290 -31.65 0.96 -4.56
C GLY A 290 -32.42 1.23 -3.26
N LYS A 291 -32.27 2.39 -2.60
CA LYS A 291 -33.08 2.78 -1.42
C LYS A 291 -33.96 4.00 -1.71
N LYS A 292 -35.23 3.94 -1.28
CA LYS A 292 -36.19 5.06 -1.39
C LYS A 292 -36.08 6.11 -0.28
N GLN A 293 -35.29 5.86 0.76
CA GLN A 293 -35.15 6.71 1.94
C GLN A 293 -33.67 6.88 2.31
N LEU A 294 -33.38 7.98 3.02
CA LEU A 294 -32.07 8.27 3.59
C LEU A 294 -31.77 7.35 4.78
N ASN A 295 -30.48 7.10 5.05
CA ASN A 295 -30.07 6.41 6.27
C ASN A 295 -30.22 7.32 7.49
N GLN A 296 -30.38 6.75 8.70
CA GLN A 296 -30.49 7.55 9.93
C GLN A 296 -29.27 8.47 10.13
N ASP A 297 -28.06 7.97 9.84
CA ASP A 297 -26.82 8.77 9.92
C ASP A 297 -26.86 9.99 8.98
N GLN A 298 -27.43 9.83 7.77
CA GLN A 298 -27.58 10.94 6.80
C GLN A 298 -28.60 11.97 7.29
N LEU A 299 -29.67 11.53 7.95
CA LEU A 299 -30.66 12.43 8.57
C LEU A 299 -30.06 13.18 9.77
N ASN A 300 -29.27 12.49 10.60
CA ASN A 300 -28.59 13.07 11.76
C ASN A 300 -27.54 14.11 11.32
N THR A 301 -26.64 13.78 10.38
CA THR A 301 -25.66 14.73 9.85
C THR A 301 -26.33 15.89 9.11
N LYS A 302 -27.39 15.65 8.33
CA LYS A 302 -28.18 16.72 7.70
C LYS A 302 -28.73 17.69 8.73
N LYS A 303 -29.34 17.20 9.81
CA LYS A 303 -29.86 18.05 10.87
C LYS A 303 -28.72 18.86 11.53
N LEU A 304 -27.63 18.20 11.92
CA LEU A 304 -26.48 18.84 12.55
C LEU A 304 -25.91 19.99 11.71
N MET A 305 -25.64 19.74 10.42
CA MET A 305 -25.06 20.75 9.52
C MET A 305 -26.04 21.91 9.26
N LEU A 306 -27.34 21.62 9.09
CA LEU A 306 -28.38 22.64 8.90
C LEU A 306 -28.75 23.39 10.19
N ASP A 307 -28.38 22.91 11.37
CA ASP A 307 -28.54 23.62 12.65
C ASP A 307 -27.31 24.45 13.04
N LEU A 308 -26.15 24.21 12.41
CA LEU A 308 -24.93 24.98 12.61
C LEU A 308 -24.72 26.09 11.57
N ILE A 309 -24.91 25.81 10.28
CA ILE A 309 -24.50 26.68 9.17
C ILE A 309 -25.70 27.43 8.57
N ASP A 310 -25.57 28.74 8.32
CA ASP A 310 -26.49 29.48 7.43
C ASP A 310 -25.98 29.46 5.99
N ARG A 311 -24.71 29.83 5.78
CA ARG A 311 -24.09 30.00 4.45
C ARG A 311 -22.65 29.51 4.42
N VAL A 312 -22.25 29.07 3.24
CA VAL A 312 -20.85 28.89 2.85
C VAL A 312 -20.64 29.63 1.53
N ARG A 313 -19.51 30.31 1.38
CA ARG A 313 -19.09 30.95 0.13
C ARG A 313 -17.62 30.64 -0.16
N ASP A 314 -17.31 30.65 -1.44
CA ASP A 314 -15.95 30.82 -1.92
C ASP A 314 -15.76 32.31 -2.25
N GLU A 315 -14.81 32.95 -1.58
CA GLU A 315 -14.39 34.34 -1.83
C GLU A 315 -12.92 34.38 -2.34
N SER A 316 -12.38 33.26 -2.85
CA SER A 316 -10.99 33.15 -3.31
C SER A 316 -10.74 33.97 -4.59
N ASP A 317 -9.59 34.64 -4.65
CA ASP A 317 -9.20 35.51 -5.77
C ASP A 317 -7.67 35.50 -6.02
N GLY A 318 -7.18 36.42 -6.87
CA GLY A 318 -5.76 36.52 -7.23
C GLY A 318 -4.85 37.11 -6.15
N GLU A 319 -5.41 37.76 -5.12
CA GLU A 319 -4.69 38.22 -3.92
C GLU A 319 -4.83 37.21 -2.76
N HIS A 320 -5.94 36.46 -2.74
CA HIS A 320 -6.30 35.48 -1.71
C HIS A 320 -6.55 34.09 -2.34
N PRO A 321 -5.49 33.29 -2.60
CA PRO A 321 -5.60 32.02 -3.33
C PRO A 321 -6.46 30.92 -2.67
N VAL A 322 -6.82 31.11 -1.40
CA VAL A 322 -7.93 30.41 -0.72
C VAL A 322 -8.59 31.40 0.23
N ARG A 323 -9.92 31.54 0.13
CA ARG A 323 -10.75 32.30 1.06
C ARG A 323 -12.16 31.68 1.16
N LEU A 324 -12.27 30.55 1.85
CA LEU A 324 -13.58 29.92 2.11
C LEU A 324 -14.23 30.54 3.34
N VAL A 325 -15.48 31.01 3.21
CA VAL A 325 -16.18 31.74 4.27
C VAL A 325 -17.39 30.95 4.76
N PHE A 326 -17.46 30.73 6.07
CA PHE A 326 -18.51 29.96 6.75
C PHE A 326 -19.25 30.86 7.76
N GLU A 327 -20.56 31.00 7.59
CA GLU A 327 -21.41 31.85 8.42
C GLU A 327 -22.34 30.98 9.29
N PRO A 328 -22.29 31.12 10.63
CA PRO A 328 -23.08 30.32 11.56
C PRO A 328 -24.54 30.78 11.63
N LYS A 329 -25.46 29.84 11.83
CA LYS A 329 -26.92 30.05 11.92
C LYS A 329 -27.35 30.98 13.08
N SER A 330 -26.50 31.15 14.09
CA SER A 330 -26.73 32.08 15.21
C SER A 330 -25.42 32.48 15.86
N SER A 331 -25.31 33.74 16.29
CA SER A 331 -24.18 34.23 17.09
C SER A 331 -24.05 33.58 18.47
N ARG A 332 -25.06 32.84 18.91
CA ARG A 332 -25.05 32.03 20.15
C ARG A 332 -24.38 30.67 20.00
N ILE A 333 -24.03 30.26 18.77
CA ILE A 333 -23.26 29.04 18.55
C ILE A 333 -21.84 29.28 19.05
N ASP A 334 -21.30 28.31 19.78
CA ASP A 334 -19.92 28.31 20.23
C ASP A 334 -18.95 28.14 19.05
N THR A 335 -17.88 28.95 19.01
CA THR A 335 -16.91 28.96 17.90
C THR A 335 -16.22 27.61 17.76
N ASP A 336 -15.79 27.06 18.87
CA ASP A 336 -14.91 25.90 18.90
C ASP A 336 -15.70 24.64 18.54
N THR A 337 -16.95 24.54 19.02
CA THR A 337 -17.93 23.52 18.62
C THR A 337 -18.26 23.58 17.12
N PHE A 338 -18.43 24.77 16.55
CA PHE A 338 -18.69 24.96 15.12
C PHE A 338 -17.49 24.52 14.27
N ILE A 339 -16.29 25.00 14.60
CA ILE A 339 -15.04 24.70 13.88
C ILE A 339 -14.68 23.20 13.99
N ASN A 340 -14.76 22.63 15.20
CA ASN A 340 -14.54 21.20 15.43
C ASN A 340 -15.54 20.35 14.62
N THR A 341 -16.81 20.75 14.54
CA THR A 341 -17.80 20.02 13.73
C THR A 341 -17.49 20.11 12.22
N LEU A 342 -17.15 21.29 11.71
CA LEU A 342 -16.71 21.45 10.32
C LEU A 342 -15.49 20.57 10.01
N MET A 343 -14.47 20.58 10.86
CA MET A 343 -13.25 19.78 10.70
C MET A 343 -13.48 18.27 10.86
N ALA A 344 -14.45 17.85 11.69
CA ALA A 344 -14.76 16.44 11.86
C ALA A 344 -15.61 15.85 10.72
N GLN A 345 -16.33 16.70 9.97
CA GLN A 345 -17.23 16.30 8.87
C GLN A 345 -16.66 16.53 7.47
N THR A 346 -15.67 17.42 7.30
CA THR A 346 -15.15 17.83 5.98
C THR A 346 -13.63 17.65 5.87
N SER A 347 -13.10 17.77 4.66
CA SER A 347 -11.66 17.73 4.36
C SER A 347 -10.83 18.89 4.92
N LEU A 348 -11.41 19.76 5.76
CA LEU A 348 -10.69 20.78 6.52
C LEU A 348 -9.73 20.18 7.56
N GLU A 349 -9.94 18.94 8.01
CA GLU A 349 -8.91 18.14 8.70
C GLU A 349 -8.73 16.78 8.01
N GLY A 350 -7.49 16.43 7.68
CA GLY A 350 -7.20 15.26 6.86
C GLY A 350 -5.87 14.60 7.18
N ASN A 351 -5.76 13.32 6.82
CA ASN A 351 -4.52 12.55 6.92
C ASN A 351 -3.78 12.60 5.57
N VAL A 352 -2.50 12.96 5.59
CA VAL A 352 -1.56 12.85 4.48
C VAL A 352 -0.75 11.57 4.67
N SER A 353 -0.67 10.73 3.63
CA SER A 353 0.17 9.53 3.65
C SER A 353 1.64 9.92 3.48
N MET A 354 2.54 9.30 4.25
CA MET A 354 3.98 9.47 4.12
C MET A 354 4.64 8.10 3.99
N ASN A 355 5.34 7.87 2.90
CA ASN A 355 5.89 6.56 2.53
C ASN A 355 7.08 6.76 1.59
N LEU A 356 8.27 6.89 2.20
CA LEU A 356 9.49 7.40 1.59
C LEU A 356 10.22 6.34 0.74
N VAL A 357 9.58 5.91 -0.35
CA VAL A 357 10.10 4.90 -1.28
C VAL A 357 10.73 5.56 -2.50
N MET A 358 12.00 5.29 -2.77
CA MET A 358 12.72 5.85 -3.91
C MET A 358 13.78 4.90 -4.43
N MET A 359 14.27 5.16 -5.64
CA MET A 359 15.46 4.50 -6.17
C MET A 359 16.70 5.01 -5.43
N GLY A 360 17.58 4.09 -5.01
CA GLY A 360 18.91 4.40 -4.47
C GLY A 360 20.01 4.40 -5.50
N LEU A 361 21.19 4.89 -5.09
CA LEU A 361 22.39 4.86 -5.93
C LEU A 361 22.80 3.43 -6.33
N ASP A 362 22.39 2.42 -5.55
CA ASP A 362 22.51 0.99 -5.86
C ASP A 362 21.54 0.49 -6.96
N ASN A 363 20.75 1.39 -7.54
CA ASN A 363 19.74 1.13 -8.56
C ASN A 363 18.61 0.17 -8.10
N ARG A 364 18.25 0.21 -6.81
CA ARG A 364 17.12 -0.54 -6.23
C ARG A 364 16.08 0.37 -5.56
N PRO A 365 14.79 0.00 -5.59
CA PRO A 365 13.75 0.69 -4.83
C PRO A 365 13.82 0.29 -3.35
N ALA A 366 13.85 1.27 -2.45
CA ALA A 366 13.84 1.03 -1.00
C ALA A 366 13.00 2.08 -0.27
N GLN A 367 12.36 1.67 0.84
CA GLN A 367 11.81 2.59 1.84
C GLN A 367 12.97 3.10 2.72
N LYS A 368 13.13 4.41 2.85
CA LYS A 368 14.31 5.04 3.50
C LYS A 368 13.91 5.98 4.63
N ASN A 369 14.78 6.10 5.64
CA ASN A 369 14.63 7.10 6.69
C ASN A 369 15.28 8.44 6.29
N LEU A 370 14.99 9.52 7.02
CA LEU A 370 15.47 10.88 6.70
C LEU A 370 17.00 10.95 6.57
N LYS A 371 17.74 10.30 7.49
CA LYS A 371 19.20 10.25 7.48
C LYS A 371 19.75 9.56 6.23
N THR A 372 19.20 8.41 5.84
CA THR A 372 19.63 7.66 4.64
C THR A 372 19.42 8.48 3.37
N ILE A 373 18.31 9.21 3.26
CA ILE A 373 18.01 10.06 2.09
C ILE A 373 19.05 11.20 1.98
N LEU A 374 19.32 11.90 3.08
CA LEU A 374 20.31 12.97 3.10
C LEU A 374 21.74 12.45 2.88
N GLN A 375 22.09 11.27 3.42
CA GLN A 375 23.41 10.68 3.23
C GLN A 375 23.64 10.24 1.78
N GLU A 376 22.74 9.46 1.17
CA GLU A 376 22.88 9.06 -0.24
C GLU A 376 22.93 10.28 -1.17
N TRP A 377 22.19 11.35 -0.86
CA TRP A 377 22.27 12.59 -1.62
C TRP A 377 23.62 13.31 -1.44
N LEU A 378 24.17 13.35 -0.22
CA LEU A 378 25.51 13.93 0.04
C LEU A 378 26.62 13.12 -0.64
N ASP A 379 26.51 11.79 -0.65
CA ASP A 379 27.44 10.89 -1.33
C ASP A 379 27.40 11.16 -2.85
N PHE A 380 26.19 11.26 -3.43
CA PHE A 380 26.00 11.69 -4.81
C PHE A 380 26.63 13.06 -5.08
N ARG A 381 26.29 14.10 -4.32
CA ARG A 381 26.82 15.47 -4.50
C ARG A 381 28.34 15.52 -4.41
N THR A 382 28.94 14.73 -3.53
CA THR A 382 30.40 14.62 -3.39
C THR A 382 31.05 14.00 -4.64
N VAL A 383 30.42 12.99 -5.24
CA VAL A 383 30.81 12.45 -6.55
C VAL A 383 30.60 13.47 -7.67
N THR A 384 29.45 14.17 -7.71
CA THR A 384 29.14 15.21 -8.69
C THR A 384 30.22 16.29 -8.72
N VAL A 385 30.57 16.85 -7.55
CA VAL A 385 31.61 17.88 -7.41
C VAL A 385 33.00 17.33 -7.72
N THR A 386 33.32 16.10 -7.32
CA THR A 386 34.60 15.46 -7.68
C THR A 386 34.74 15.28 -9.21
N ARG A 387 33.65 14.89 -9.90
CA ARG A 387 33.61 14.83 -11.38
C ARG A 387 33.77 16.20 -12.00
N ARG A 388 33.05 17.22 -11.51
CA ARG A 388 33.12 18.62 -11.96
C ARG A 388 34.54 19.19 -11.87
N LEU A 389 35.21 18.97 -10.73
CA LEU A 389 36.58 19.41 -10.48
C LEU A 389 37.58 18.69 -11.41
N LYS A 390 37.46 17.37 -11.59
CA LYS A 390 38.31 16.61 -12.53
C LYS A 390 38.07 17.03 -13.99
N PHE A 391 36.82 17.30 -14.38
CA PHE A 391 36.50 17.81 -15.72
C PHE A 391 37.15 19.17 -15.98
N ARG A 392 37.09 20.09 -15.01
CA ARG A 392 37.79 21.38 -15.12
C ARG A 392 39.31 21.23 -15.12
N LEU A 393 39.87 20.38 -14.26
CA LEU A 393 41.31 20.07 -14.25
C LEU A 393 41.77 19.55 -15.62
N ASN A 394 41.07 18.57 -16.20
CA ASN A 394 41.37 18.04 -17.53
C ASN A 394 41.30 19.10 -18.65
N GLN A 395 40.49 20.16 -18.50
CA GLN A 395 40.49 21.30 -19.43
C GLN A 395 41.71 22.21 -19.21
N VAL A 396 41.99 22.56 -17.94
CA VAL A 396 43.13 23.40 -17.54
C VAL A 396 44.44 22.76 -17.97
N GLU A 397 44.63 21.46 -17.75
CA GLU A 397 45.84 20.72 -18.12
C GLU A 397 46.04 20.63 -19.63
N LYS A 398 44.97 20.34 -20.40
CA LYS A 398 45.03 20.38 -21.87
C LYS A 398 45.39 21.78 -22.39
N ARG A 399 44.89 22.84 -21.75
CA ARG A 399 45.19 24.22 -22.14
C ARG A 399 46.61 24.63 -21.77
N LEU A 400 47.06 24.31 -20.56
CA LEU A 400 48.45 24.51 -20.12
C LEU A 400 49.44 23.82 -21.06
N HIS A 401 49.19 22.55 -21.38
CA HIS A 401 50.03 21.76 -22.30
C HIS A 401 50.18 22.42 -23.68
N ILE A 402 49.08 22.96 -24.24
CA ILE A 402 49.13 23.74 -25.49
C ILE A 402 49.90 25.06 -25.31
N LEU A 403 49.65 25.80 -24.23
CA LEU A 403 50.33 27.08 -23.96
C LEU A 403 51.84 26.92 -23.73
N GLU A 404 52.27 25.83 -23.10
CA GLU A 404 53.69 25.50 -22.90
C GLU A 404 54.38 25.16 -24.23
N GLY A 405 53.69 24.45 -25.13
CA GLY A 405 54.16 24.24 -26.50
C GLY A 405 54.31 25.56 -27.28
N ARG A 406 53.29 26.44 -27.20
CA ARG A 406 53.33 27.77 -27.82
C ARG A 406 54.46 28.64 -27.28
N LEU A 407 54.66 28.68 -25.96
CA LEU A 407 55.71 29.48 -25.33
C LEU A 407 57.10 28.97 -25.73
N LYS A 408 57.29 27.64 -25.81
CA LYS A 408 58.54 27.02 -26.31
C LYS A 408 58.83 27.42 -27.76
N VAL A 409 57.83 27.43 -28.63
CA VAL A 409 57.95 27.90 -30.02
C VAL A 409 58.17 29.41 -30.13
N PHE A 410 57.53 30.22 -29.28
CA PHE A 410 57.66 31.67 -29.32
C PHE A 410 59.11 32.15 -29.06
N LEU A 411 59.87 31.38 -28.28
CA LEU A 411 61.29 31.62 -28.01
C LEU A 411 62.24 31.18 -29.15
N HIS A 412 61.76 30.33 -30.07
CA HIS A 412 62.53 29.68 -31.14
C HIS A 412 61.91 29.88 -32.54
N ILE A 413 61.19 30.98 -32.74
CA ILE A 413 60.24 31.12 -33.86
C ILE A 413 60.89 31.06 -35.25
N ASP A 414 62.12 31.58 -35.41
CA ASP A 414 62.84 31.52 -36.69
C ASP A 414 63.28 30.09 -37.05
N GLU A 415 63.66 29.29 -36.05
CA GLU A 415 64.02 27.88 -36.22
C GLU A 415 62.79 27.03 -36.55
N VAL A 416 61.66 27.33 -35.90
CA VAL A 416 60.35 26.70 -36.18
C VAL A 416 59.86 27.03 -37.59
N ILE A 417 59.94 28.30 -38.01
CA ILE A 417 59.62 28.73 -39.38
C ILE A 417 60.55 28.05 -40.40
N LYS A 418 61.82 27.84 -40.07
CA LYS A 418 62.75 27.10 -40.92
C LYS A 418 62.32 25.64 -41.10
N VAL A 419 62.05 24.91 -40.02
CA VAL A 419 61.58 23.51 -40.08
C VAL A 419 60.28 23.40 -40.90
N ILE A 420 59.32 24.30 -40.69
CA ILE A 420 58.05 24.32 -41.45
C ILE A 420 58.25 24.59 -42.95
N ARG A 421 59.34 25.28 -43.33
CA ARG A 421 59.64 25.63 -44.74
C ARG A 421 60.55 24.64 -45.46
N GLU A 422 61.29 23.80 -44.74
CA GLU A 422 62.31 22.90 -45.29
C GLU A 422 61.93 21.41 -45.15
N SER A 423 60.88 21.07 -44.41
CA SER A 423 60.39 19.69 -44.21
C SER A 423 59.22 19.33 -45.13
N ASP A 424 59.21 18.08 -45.61
CA ASP A 424 58.08 17.45 -46.31
C ASP A 424 56.97 16.96 -45.35
N ASP A 425 57.29 16.73 -44.06
CA ASP A 425 56.32 16.51 -42.97
C ASP A 425 56.68 17.39 -41.75
N PRO A 426 56.30 18.68 -41.78
CA PRO A 426 56.56 19.61 -40.69
C PRO A 426 56.04 19.16 -39.32
N LYS A 427 55.01 18.30 -39.26
CA LYS A 427 54.43 17.87 -37.99
C LYS A 427 55.36 16.88 -37.29
N ALA A 428 55.87 15.88 -38.02
CA ALA A 428 56.84 14.92 -37.48
C ALA A 428 58.16 15.62 -37.08
N ASP A 429 58.69 16.49 -37.93
CA ASP A 429 59.98 17.14 -37.67
C ASP A 429 59.92 18.18 -36.54
N LEU A 430 58.80 18.92 -36.37
CA LEU A 430 58.62 19.78 -35.20
C LEU A 430 58.54 18.98 -33.89
N MET A 431 57.88 17.82 -33.90
CA MET A 431 57.84 16.92 -32.75
C MET A 431 59.24 16.43 -32.38
N ALA A 432 60.04 16.02 -33.37
CA ALA A 432 61.41 15.54 -33.17
C ALA A 432 62.37 16.66 -32.71
N ALA A 433 62.39 17.81 -33.41
CA ALA A 433 63.34 18.90 -33.16
C ALA A 433 63.08 19.62 -31.82
N PHE A 434 61.81 19.88 -31.49
CA PHE A 434 61.45 20.65 -30.29
C PHE A 434 60.90 19.79 -29.15
N GLY A 435 60.86 18.46 -29.29
CA GLY A 435 60.33 17.56 -28.27
C GLY A 435 58.86 17.87 -27.94
N LEU A 436 58.06 18.11 -28.97
CA LEU A 436 56.64 18.45 -28.87
C LEU A 436 55.78 17.19 -28.97
N THR A 437 54.63 17.21 -28.32
CA THR A 437 53.57 16.21 -28.56
C THR A 437 52.77 16.55 -29.82
N GLU A 438 52.06 15.55 -30.34
CA GLU A 438 51.23 15.70 -31.55
C GLU A 438 50.22 16.85 -31.46
N ILE A 439 49.53 16.99 -30.32
CA ILE A 439 48.51 18.04 -30.09
C ILE A 439 49.16 19.43 -30.05
N GLN A 440 50.38 19.55 -29.53
CA GLN A 440 51.13 20.82 -29.56
C GLN A 440 51.57 21.16 -30.98
N ALA A 441 52.16 20.20 -31.71
CA ALA A 441 52.62 20.41 -33.08
C ALA A 441 51.47 20.82 -34.03
N GLU A 442 50.30 20.19 -33.91
CA GLU A 442 49.08 20.57 -34.65
C GLU A 442 48.64 22.01 -34.34
N ASP A 443 48.53 22.37 -33.05
CA ASP A 443 48.12 23.71 -32.60
C ASP A 443 49.17 24.80 -32.96
N ILE A 444 50.44 24.41 -33.11
CA ILE A 444 51.54 25.25 -33.59
C ILE A 444 51.44 25.53 -35.09
N LEU A 445 51.11 24.52 -35.90
CA LEU A 445 50.87 24.70 -37.35
C LEU A 445 49.62 25.56 -37.62
N GLU A 446 48.62 25.53 -36.74
CA GLU A 446 47.45 26.43 -36.74
C GLU A 446 47.75 27.89 -36.29
N ILE A 447 48.97 28.23 -35.85
CA ILE A 447 49.30 29.60 -35.40
C ILE A 447 49.24 30.59 -36.57
N ARG A 448 48.39 31.62 -36.42
CA ARG A 448 48.30 32.72 -37.38
C ARG A 448 49.37 33.76 -37.07
N LEU A 449 50.09 34.26 -38.07
CA LEU A 449 51.21 35.22 -37.93
C LEU A 449 50.95 36.38 -36.94
N ARG A 450 49.73 36.91 -36.87
CA ARG A 450 49.32 37.96 -35.91
C ARG A 450 49.51 37.59 -34.43
N GLN A 451 49.56 36.29 -34.11
CA GLN A 451 49.75 35.73 -32.77
C GLN A 451 51.22 35.64 -32.36
N LEU A 452 52.16 35.95 -33.27
CA LEU A 452 53.59 36.05 -33.00
C LEU A 452 54.02 37.44 -32.50
N ALA A 453 53.07 38.38 -32.35
CA ALA A 453 53.36 39.71 -31.82
C ALA A 453 53.75 39.65 -30.32
N ARG A 454 54.71 40.48 -29.90
CA ARG A 454 55.21 40.53 -28.51
C ARG A 454 54.11 40.74 -27.45
N LEU A 455 53.04 41.45 -27.80
CA LEU A 455 51.86 41.65 -26.95
C LEU A 455 51.07 40.35 -26.71
N GLU A 456 51.07 39.41 -27.65
CA GLU A 456 50.44 38.10 -27.47
C GLU A 456 51.32 37.17 -26.62
N GLY A 457 52.65 37.27 -26.72
CA GLY A 457 53.58 36.58 -25.80
C GLY A 457 53.28 36.87 -24.33
N PHE A 458 53.15 38.15 -23.95
CA PHE A 458 52.76 38.55 -22.59
C PHE A 458 51.36 38.06 -22.18
N LYS A 459 50.41 37.90 -23.12
CA LYS A 459 49.10 37.30 -22.84
C LYS A 459 49.21 35.80 -22.59
N LEU A 460 50.03 35.09 -23.36
CA LEU A 460 50.28 33.65 -23.19
C LEU A 460 50.94 33.37 -21.82
N GLU A 461 51.96 34.14 -21.45
CA GLU A 461 52.59 34.07 -20.11
C GLU A 461 51.58 34.31 -18.99
N LYS A 462 50.72 35.34 -19.14
CA LYS A 462 49.67 35.64 -18.16
C LYS A 462 48.64 34.51 -18.05
N GLU A 463 48.09 34.04 -19.18
CA GLU A 463 47.10 32.96 -19.22
C GLU A 463 47.66 31.67 -18.60
N LEU A 464 48.92 31.34 -18.91
CA LEU A 464 49.62 30.17 -18.39
C LEU A 464 49.84 30.27 -16.87
N ASN A 465 50.18 31.45 -16.33
CA ASN A 465 50.30 31.65 -14.88
C ASN A 465 48.94 31.59 -14.17
N GLU A 466 47.90 32.22 -14.71
CA GLU A 466 46.53 32.16 -14.16
C GLU A 466 46.00 30.70 -14.15
N LEU A 467 46.27 29.93 -15.20
CA LEU A 467 45.90 28.51 -15.28
C LEU A 467 46.74 27.61 -14.36
N ARG A 468 48.02 27.90 -14.12
CA ARG A 468 48.83 27.18 -13.12
C ARG A 468 48.33 27.42 -11.70
N GLU A 469 47.93 28.66 -11.37
CA GLU A 469 47.23 28.93 -10.11
C GLU A 469 45.90 28.16 -10.01
N GLU A 470 45.10 28.10 -11.08
CA GLU A 470 43.85 27.33 -11.09
C GLU A 470 44.12 25.83 -10.91
N GLN A 471 45.10 25.26 -11.62
CA GLN A 471 45.50 23.85 -11.50
C GLN A 471 45.91 23.52 -10.05
N GLY A 472 46.71 24.39 -9.41
CA GLY A 472 47.10 24.23 -8.01
C GLY A 472 45.89 24.20 -7.06
N ARG A 473 44.95 25.13 -7.22
CA ARG A 473 43.70 25.18 -6.43
C ARG A 473 42.82 23.96 -6.66
N LEU A 474 42.68 23.49 -7.91
CA LEU A 474 41.92 22.30 -8.27
C LEU A 474 42.54 21.02 -7.68
N ASN A 475 43.87 20.90 -7.71
CA ASN A 475 44.58 19.76 -7.13
C ASN A 475 44.45 19.72 -5.59
N ILE A 476 44.47 20.86 -4.90
CA ILE A 476 44.17 20.93 -3.46
C ILE A 476 42.74 20.46 -3.17
N LEU A 477 41.74 20.94 -3.92
CA LEU A 477 40.33 20.56 -3.78
C LEU A 477 40.03 19.09 -4.12
N LEU A 478 40.89 18.44 -4.90
CA LEU A 478 40.81 17.01 -5.22
C LEU A 478 41.61 16.14 -4.25
N GLY A 479 42.65 16.68 -3.61
CA GLY A 479 43.52 15.97 -2.66
C GLY A 479 43.04 16.00 -1.20
N ASP A 480 42.36 17.06 -0.74
CA ASP A 480 41.81 17.14 0.62
C ASP A 480 40.27 17.12 0.64
N GLU A 481 39.71 16.06 1.23
CA GLU A 481 38.27 15.92 1.46
C GLU A 481 37.70 17.02 2.37
N ASN A 482 38.50 17.66 3.22
CA ASN A 482 38.06 18.77 4.07
C ASN A 482 37.90 20.07 3.26
N GLU A 483 38.80 20.38 2.34
CA GLU A 483 38.63 21.52 1.42
C GLU A 483 37.48 21.27 0.44
N LYS A 484 37.35 20.04 -0.08
CA LYS A 484 36.18 19.63 -0.86
C LYS A 484 34.87 19.79 -0.07
N ARG A 485 34.85 19.37 1.20
CA ARG A 485 33.70 19.55 2.11
C ARG A 485 33.39 21.03 2.34
N LYS A 486 34.40 21.88 2.56
CA LYS A 486 34.24 23.35 2.70
C LYS A 486 33.63 23.95 1.43
N LEU A 487 34.08 23.54 0.24
CA LEU A 487 33.51 23.97 -1.04
C LEU A 487 32.03 23.57 -1.17
N ILE A 488 31.69 22.31 -0.90
CA ILE A 488 30.30 21.82 -0.97
C ILE A 488 29.40 22.58 0.03
N ILE A 489 29.87 22.84 1.25
CA ILE A 489 29.13 23.64 2.24
C ILE A 489 28.93 25.08 1.75
N LYS A 490 29.98 25.72 1.20
CA LYS A 490 29.91 27.09 0.66
C LYS A 490 28.92 27.20 -0.50
N GLU A 491 28.88 26.20 -1.38
CA GLU A 491 27.90 26.12 -2.47
C GLU A 491 26.48 25.96 -1.93
N MET A 492 26.23 25.00 -1.02
CA MET A 492 24.92 24.83 -0.39
C MET A 492 24.45 26.10 0.33
N GLN A 493 25.35 26.84 0.99
CA GLN A 493 25.03 28.12 1.64
C GLN A 493 24.71 29.25 0.64
N ALA A 494 25.37 29.29 -0.52
CA ALA A 494 25.06 30.25 -1.57
C ALA A 494 23.69 29.96 -2.20
N ASP A 495 23.43 28.70 -2.53
CA ASP A 495 22.15 28.25 -3.10
C ASP A 495 20.99 28.48 -2.11
N MET A 496 21.20 28.18 -0.82
CA MET A 496 20.25 28.49 0.25
C MET A 496 19.95 29.99 0.36
N LYS A 497 20.98 30.86 0.26
CA LYS A 497 20.79 32.32 0.27
C LYS A 497 20.06 32.84 -0.98
N GLN A 498 20.19 32.17 -2.12
CA GLN A 498 19.59 32.58 -3.39
C GLN A 498 18.14 32.10 -3.58
N TYR A 499 17.80 30.91 -3.05
CA TYR A 499 16.53 30.24 -3.34
C TYR A 499 15.69 29.89 -2.08
N GLY A 500 16.22 30.11 -0.88
CA GLY A 500 15.54 29.77 0.37
C GLY A 500 14.42 30.73 0.74
N ASP A 501 13.32 30.20 1.26
CA ASP A 501 12.14 30.94 1.71
C ASP A 501 11.64 30.50 3.10
N ALA A 502 10.70 31.27 3.66
CA ALA A 502 10.10 30.95 4.95
C ALA A 502 9.24 29.67 4.91
N ARG A 503 9.01 29.08 6.09
CA ARG A 503 8.01 28.02 6.28
C ARG A 503 6.62 28.52 5.91
N ARG A 504 5.81 27.67 5.26
CA ARG A 504 4.38 27.90 5.01
C ARG A 504 3.53 27.13 6.01
N THR A 505 3.79 25.83 6.19
CA THR A 505 3.00 24.95 7.05
C THR A 505 3.33 25.16 8.53
N LEU A 506 2.36 25.58 9.33
CA LEU A 506 2.46 25.66 10.79
C LEU A 506 2.63 24.26 11.40
N VAL A 507 3.48 24.13 12.44
CA VAL A 507 3.69 22.86 13.16
C VAL A 507 3.34 23.09 14.63
N GLU A 508 2.15 22.64 15.03
CA GLU A 508 1.61 22.87 16.37
C GLU A 508 0.66 21.72 16.71
N GLU A 509 1.03 20.90 17.70
CA GLU A 509 0.27 19.71 18.10
C GLU A 509 -1.11 20.08 18.64
N ALA A 510 -2.16 19.41 18.13
CA ALA A 510 -3.53 19.64 18.56
C ALA A 510 -4.36 18.36 18.57
N GLY A 511 -5.35 18.31 19.46
CA GLY A 511 -6.34 17.24 19.48
C GLY A 511 -7.08 17.13 18.14
N ARG A 512 -7.32 15.89 17.69
CA ARG A 512 -8.09 15.59 16.47
C ARG A 512 -9.49 16.20 16.55
N ALA A 513 -10.01 16.70 15.44
CA ALA A 513 -11.43 17.01 15.33
C ALA A 513 -12.30 15.75 15.54
N VAL A 514 -13.27 15.84 16.44
CA VAL A 514 -14.19 14.77 16.84
C VAL A 514 -15.57 15.38 17.08
N LEU A 515 -16.60 14.71 16.57
CA LEU A 515 -18.00 15.05 16.82
C LEU A 515 -18.38 14.86 18.30
N THR A 516 -18.16 15.89 19.09
CA THR A 516 -18.61 15.96 20.48
C THR A 516 -20.10 16.31 20.47
N GLN A 517 -20.98 15.32 20.67
CA GLN A 517 -22.32 15.63 21.16
C GLN A 517 -22.18 16.15 22.59
N THR A 518 -22.30 17.46 22.75
CA THR A 518 -22.34 18.14 24.05
C THR A 518 -23.70 17.91 24.72
N THR A 519 -23.95 16.65 25.09
CA THR A 519 -24.92 16.28 26.11
C THR A 519 -24.61 17.11 27.37
N ALA A 520 -25.58 17.90 27.85
CA ALA A 520 -25.39 18.72 29.04
C ALA A 520 -25.08 17.84 30.25
N ASP A 521 -24.02 18.17 31.00
CA ASP A 521 -23.43 17.30 32.03
C ASP A 521 -24.20 17.36 33.37
N GLU A 522 -25.27 16.58 33.45
CA GLU A 522 -26.24 16.58 34.54
C GLU A 522 -26.06 15.33 35.44
N PRO A 523 -26.21 15.47 36.78
CA PRO A 523 -26.21 14.35 37.69
C PRO A 523 -27.50 13.53 37.55
N ILE A 524 -27.37 12.21 37.39
CA ILE A 524 -28.51 11.30 37.30
C ILE A 524 -28.33 10.06 38.19
N THR A 525 -29.46 9.51 38.63
CA THR A 525 -29.56 8.18 39.23
C THR A 525 -30.17 7.21 38.22
N LEU A 526 -29.42 6.18 37.85
CA LEU A 526 -29.85 5.06 37.03
C LEU A 526 -30.52 4.01 37.90
N ILE A 527 -31.60 3.40 37.39
CA ILE A 527 -32.40 2.38 38.11
C ILE A 527 -32.63 1.20 37.17
N LEU A 528 -32.27 0.00 37.63
CA LEU A 528 -32.47 -1.29 36.94
C LEU A 528 -33.38 -2.21 37.79
N SER A 529 -34.37 -2.84 37.15
CA SER A 529 -35.29 -3.79 37.81
C SER A 529 -34.87 -5.27 37.66
N GLU A 530 -35.48 -6.15 38.46
CA GLU A 530 -35.25 -7.60 38.39
C GLU A 530 -35.65 -8.19 37.03
N LYS A 531 -36.75 -7.71 36.42
CA LYS A 531 -37.17 -8.07 35.06
C LYS A 531 -36.41 -7.32 33.95
N GLY A 532 -35.37 -6.56 34.29
CA GLY A 532 -34.50 -5.89 33.32
C GLY A 532 -35.12 -4.66 32.65
N TRP A 533 -35.95 -3.91 33.36
CA TRP A 533 -36.39 -2.57 32.95
C TRP A 533 -35.39 -1.52 33.47
N ILE A 534 -35.10 -0.51 32.66
CA ILE A 534 -34.15 0.57 32.96
C ILE A 534 -34.82 1.95 32.80
N ARG A 535 -34.47 2.86 33.71
CA ARG A 535 -34.88 4.28 33.71
C ARG A 535 -33.83 5.15 34.39
N SER A 536 -33.90 6.46 34.12
CA SER A 536 -33.11 7.48 34.80
C SER A 536 -34.01 8.39 35.67
N ARG A 537 -33.43 8.99 36.70
CA ARG A 537 -34.01 10.12 37.46
C ARG A 537 -32.94 11.20 37.57
N ALA A 538 -33.31 12.46 37.40
CA ALA A 538 -32.39 13.57 37.64
C ALA A 538 -32.03 13.69 39.13
N GLY A 539 -30.78 14.03 39.41
CA GLY A 539 -30.22 14.15 40.76
C GLY A 539 -29.56 12.88 41.30
N HIS A 540 -28.81 13.06 42.38
CA HIS A 540 -28.20 12.05 43.24
C HIS A 540 -28.85 12.07 44.63
N ASN A 541 -28.56 11.08 45.48
CA ASN A 541 -29.07 10.91 46.84
C ASN A 541 -30.62 10.96 46.91
N LEU A 542 -31.26 10.38 45.88
CA LEU A 542 -32.72 10.32 45.78
C LEU A 542 -33.30 9.27 46.73
N ASP A 543 -34.41 9.57 47.40
CA ASP A 543 -35.24 8.52 47.98
C ASP A 543 -35.87 7.66 46.87
N LEU A 544 -35.66 6.36 47.00
CA LEU A 544 -36.11 5.31 46.09
C LEU A 544 -37.10 4.33 46.74
N SER A 545 -37.40 4.49 48.04
CA SER A 545 -38.34 3.62 48.79
C SER A 545 -39.74 3.61 48.16
N GLN A 546 -40.18 4.75 47.61
CA GLN A 546 -41.48 4.92 46.95
C GLN A 546 -41.44 4.71 45.43
N THR A 547 -40.38 4.09 44.87
CA THR A 547 -40.28 3.92 43.41
C THR A 547 -41.21 2.80 42.95
N ALA A 548 -42.20 3.13 42.11
CA ALA A 548 -43.12 2.14 41.54
C ALA A 548 -42.42 1.18 40.58
N PHE A 549 -42.84 -0.09 40.56
CA PHE A 549 -42.42 -1.13 39.63
C PHE A 549 -43.65 -1.88 39.11
N LYS A 550 -43.49 -2.62 38.00
CA LYS A 550 -44.54 -3.48 37.46
C LYS A 550 -44.87 -4.63 38.42
N GLU A 551 -46.06 -5.20 38.26
CA GLU A 551 -46.53 -6.31 39.11
C GLU A 551 -45.53 -7.47 39.11
N GLY A 552 -45.13 -7.89 40.32
CA GLY A 552 -44.10 -8.92 40.54
C GLY A 552 -42.70 -8.57 40.01
N ASP A 553 -42.37 -7.28 39.79
CA ASP A 553 -41.03 -6.77 39.52
C ASP A 553 -40.53 -5.93 40.72
N ARG A 554 -39.22 -5.79 40.89
CA ARG A 554 -38.59 -5.12 42.04
C ARG A 554 -37.32 -4.39 41.64
N LEU A 555 -36.79 -3.58 42.56
CA LEU A 555 -35.49 -2.94 42.40
C LEU A 555 -34.37 -3.98 42.41
N LYS A 556 -33.51 -3.99 41.39
CA LYS A 556 -32.32 -4.84 41.31
C LYS A 556 -31.03 -4.09 41.58
N GLN A 557 -30.86 -2.91 40.99
CA GLN A 557 -29.65 -2.12 41.13
C GLN A 557 -29.94 -0.62 40.92
N THR A 558 -29.19 0.20 41.64
CA THR A 558 -29.13 1.66 41.48
C THR A 558 -27.67 2.05 41.22
N LEU A 559 -27.44 3.09 40.42
CA LEU A 559 -26.12 3.71 40.26
C LEU A 559 -26.27 5.21 40.07
N GLU A 560 -25.43 5.97 40.75
CA GLU A 560 -25.26 7.40 40.49
C GLU A 560 -24.24 7.59 39.37
N GLY A 561 -24.58 8.45 38.42
CA GLY A 561 -23.75 8.74 37.25
C GLY A 561 -24.00 10.16 36.73
N ARG A 562 -23.48 10.44 35.54
CA ARG A 562 -23.70 11.70 34.84
C ARG A 562 -24.08 11.40 33.39
N THR A 563 -24.86 12.27 32.78
CA THR A 563 -25.36 12.12 31.40
C THR A 563 -24.24 11.97 30.34
N VAL A 564 -23.02 12.45 30.61
CA VAL A 564 -21.85 12.29 29.72
C VAL A 564 -21.08 10.98 29.91
N LEU A 565 -21.45 10.16 30.91
CA LEU A 565 -20.75 8.90 31.20
C LEU A 565 -21.47 7.70 30.52
N PRO A 566 -20.73 6.74 29.96
CA PRO A 566 -21.34 5.56 29.35
C PRO A 566 -22.02 4.69 30.41
N VAL A 567 -23.14 4.08 30.04
CA VAL A 567 -23.80 3.04 30.84
C VAL A 567 -23.54 1.69 30.19
N VAL A 568 -22.83 0.82 30.89
CA VAL A 568 -22.44 -0.50 30.41
C VAL A 568 -23.30 -1.57 31.08
N ILE A 569 -24.13 -2.26 30.29
CA ILE A 569 -24.90 -3.42 30.75
C ILE A 569 -24.07 -4.68 30.53
N LEU A 570 -23.93 -5.52 31.57
CA LEU A 570 -23.31 -6.84 31.51
C LEU A 570 -24.40 -7.93 31.46
N ASP A 571 -24.33 -8.84 30.50
CA ASP A 571 -25.25 -9.97 30.38
C ASP A 571 -24.72 -11.25 31.07
N SER A 572 -25.63 -12.21 31.29
CA SER A 572 -25.35 -13.47 31.97
C SER A 572 -24.39 -14.42 31.23
N LEU A 573 -24.04 -14.11 29.98
CA LEU A 573 -23.18 -14.90 29.09
C LEU A 573 -21.85 -14.18 28.76
N GLY A 574 -21.53 -13.07 29.45
CA GLY A 574 -20.26 -12.38 29.34
C GLY A 574 -20.13 -11.35 28.22
N ARG A 575 -21.23 -10.95 27.57
CA ARG A 575 -21.23 -9.73 26.75
C ARG A 575 -21.51 -8.48 27.57
N THR A 576 -20.80 -7.42 27.23
CA THR A 576 -21.09 -6.06 27.67
C THR A 576 -21.69 -5.25 26.52
N TYR A 577 -22.57 -4.33 26.87
CA TYR A 577 -23.32 -3.49 25.94
C TYR A 577 -23.25 -2.05 26.41
N THR A 578 -23.11 -1.09 25.51
CA THR A 578 -23.02 0.33 25.89
C THR A 578 -24.27 1.08 25.46
N LEU A 579 -24.80 1.86 26.40
CA LEU A 579 -25.84 2.86 26.24
C LEU A 579 -25.26 4.24 26.55
N ASP A 580 -25.79 5.27 25.89
CA ASP A 580 -25.63 6.64 26.34
C ASP A 580 -26.55 6.86 27.56
N ALA A 581 -26.06 7.54 28.59
CA ALA A 581 -26.85 7.86 29.79
C ALA A 581 -28.03 8.79 29.48
N ALA A 582 -27.93 9.66 28.47
CA ALA A 582 -29.00 10.55 28.02
C ALA A 582 -30.04 9.85 27.11
N GLU A 583 -29.73 8.69 26.52
CA GLU A 583 -30.73 7.89 25.78
C GLU A 583 -31.66 7.09 26.73
N ILE A 584 -31.31 6.96 28.02
CA ILE A 584 -32.09 6.19 29.00
C ILE A 584 -33.31 7.00 29.47
N PRO A 585 -34.56 6.54 29.24
CA PRO A 585 -35.76 7.31 29.54
C PRO A 585 -35.88 7.76 30.99
N GLY A 586 -36.05 9.07 31.18
CA GLY A 586 -36.20 9.70 32.49
C GLY A 586 -37.62 9.72 33.02
N GLY A 587 -37.77 9.70 34.35
CA GLY A 587 -39.02 10.07 35.02
C GLY A 587 -39.45 9.16 36.17
N ARG A 588 -40.76 9.18 36.49
CA ARG A 588 -41.38 8.36 37.55
C ARG A 588 -42.07 7.09 37.05
N GLY A 589 -42.23 6.91 35.73
CA GLY A 589 -42.83 5.71 35.14
C GLY A 589 -41.90 4.49 35.20
N ASP A 590 -42.36 3.34 34.69
CA ASP A 590 -41.65 2.05 34.76
C ASP A 590 -40.31 2.00 34.03
N GLY A 591 -40.05 2.94 33.10
CA GLY A 591 -38.90 2.90 32.20
C GLY A 591 -39.17 2.12 30.92
N VAL A 592 -38.13 1.49 30.37
CA VAL A 592 -38.20 0.62 29.19
C VAL A 592 -37.44 -0.69 29.43
N PRO A 593 -37.80 -1.81 28.79
CA PRO A 593 -37.01 -3.03 28.88
C PRO A 593 -35.67 -2.82 28.18
N VAL A 594 -34.57 -3.25 28.80
CA VAL A 594 -33.20 -3.07 28.29
C VAL A 594 -33.04 -3.62 26.85
N SER A 595 -33.74 -4.70 26.52
CA SER A 595 -33.79 -5.30 25.17
C SER A 595 -34.42 -4.44 24.07
N SER A 596 -35.05 -3.30 24.41
CA SER A 596 -35.50 -2.31 23.42
C SER A 596 -34.37 -1.37 22.96
N LEU A 597 -33.30 -1.26 23.75
CA LEU A 597 -32.16 -0.38 23.48
C LEU A 597 -30.96 -1.14 22.91
N ILE A 598 -30.76 -2.40 23.34
CA ILE A 598 -29.63 -3.27 22.96
C ILE A 598 -30.07 -4.66 22.47
N GLU A 599 -29.25 -5.29 21.61
CA GLU A 599 -29.49 -6.62 21.06
C GLU A 599 -28.93 -7.70 22.01
N LEU A 600 -29.66 -7.97 23.10
CA LEU A 600 -29.31 -9.06 24.03
C LEU A 600 -29.21 -10.42 23.31
N GLN A 601 -28.25 -11.25 23.74
CA GLN A 601 -28.14 -12.62 23.24
C GLN A 601 -29.37 -13.46 23.61
N ASN A 602 -29.77 -14.39 22.73
CA ASN A 602 -30.89 -15.30 22.99
C ASN A 602 -30.67 -16.07 24.32
N GLY A 603 -31.61 -15.92 25.26
CA GLY A 603 -31.55 -16.54 26.58
C GLY A 603 -30.72 -15.79 27.64
N ALA A 604 -29.97 -14.74 27.26
CA ALA A 604 -29.22 -13.92 28.20
C ALA A 604 -30.12 -12.95 28.98
N LYS A 605 -29.73 -12.64 30.22
CA LYS A 605 -30.39 -11.66 31.09
C LYS A 605 -29.38 -10.59 31.54
N PRO A 606 -29.79 -9.32 31.73
CA PRO A 606 -28.93 -8.31 32.37
C PRO A 606 -28.54 -8.74 33.79
N VAL A 607 -27.24 -8.94 34.04
CA VAL A 607 -26.69 -9.24 35.36
C VAL A 607 -26.58 -7.96 36.18
N ALA A 608 -25.94 -6.93 35.60
CA ALA A 608 -25.72 -5.64 36.24
C ALA A 608 -25.59 -4.53 35.19
N MET A 609 -25.75 -3.29 35.64
CA MET A 609 -25.28 -2.09 34.96
C MET A 609 -24.02 -1.55 35.64
N LEU A 610 -23.19 -0.82 34.89
CA LEU A 610 -21.99 -0.12 35.34
C LEU A 610 -21.97 1.27 34.72
N THR A 611 -21.50 2.28 35.45
CA THR A 611 -21.15 3.60 34.90
C THR A 611 -20.03 4.19 35.74
N GLY A 612 -19.28 5.15 35.18
CA GLY A 612 -18.07 5.69 35.80
C GLY A 612 -17.04 6.15 34.78
N LEU A 613 -15.81 6.37 35.24
CA LEU A 613 -14.70 6.80 34.39
C LEU A 613 -14.09 5.61 33.61
N PRO A 614 -13.53 5.81 32.39
CA PRO A 614 -12.96 4.73 31.58
C PRO A 614 -11.89 3.89 32.30
N GLU A 615 -11.14 4.52 33.20
CA GLU A 615 -10.06 3.93 34.00
C GLU A 615 -10.51 3.20 35.28
N GLN A 616 -11.82 3.18 35.56
CA GLN A 616 -12.37 2.48 36.72
C GLN A 616 -12.30 0.95 36.49
N HIS A 617 -11.80 0.22 37.48
CA HIS A 617 -11.58 -1.22 37.38
C HIS A 617 -12.72 -2.01 38.03
N TYR A 618 -13.01 -3.20 37.51
CA TYR A 618 -14.02 -4.12 38.03
C TYR A 618 -13.52 -5.56 37.98
N LEU A 619 -13.72 -6.31 39.07
CA LEU A 619 -13.57 -7.75 39.11
C LEU A 619 -14.77 -8.39 38.40
N LEU A 620 -14.49 -9.11 37.30
CA LEU A 620 -15.44 -9.94 36.58
C LEU A 620 -15.21 -11.40 36.96
N SER A 621 -16.28 -12.15 37.27
CA SER A 621 -16.19 -13.56 37.63
C SER A 621 -17.38 -14.38 37.11
N SER A 622 -17.18 -15.69 36.90
CA SER A 622 -18.23 -16.63 36.49
C SER A 622 -18.46 -17.71 37.54
N SER A 623 -19.67 -18.29 37.55
CA SER A 623 -20.04 -19.40 38.44
C SER A 623 -19.18 -20.65 38.25
N GLY A 624 -18.44 -20.77 37.15
CA GLY A 624 -17.39 -21.78 36.93
C GLY A 624 -16.08 -21.56 37.71
N GLY A 625 -15.99 -20.52 38.55
CA GLY A 625 -14.84 -20.30 39.43
C GLY A 625 -13.67 -19.56 38.77
N TYR A 626 -13.90 -18.89 37.63
CA TYR A 626 -12.90 -18.09 36.91
C TYR A 626 -13.21 -16.60 36.99
N GLY A 627 -12.20 -15.75 36.78
CA GLY A 627 -12.37 -14.30 36.69
C GLY A 627 -11.08 -13.52 36.45
N PHE A 628 -11.23 -12.22 36.25
CA PHE A 628 -10.16 -11.28 35.96
C PHE A 628 -10.62 -9.86 36.29
N ILE A 629 -9.69 -8.91 36.34
CA ILE A 629 -10.04 -7.50 36.54
C ILE A 629 -10.06 -6.81 35.17
N ALA A 630 -11.10 -6.04 34.87
CA ALA A 630 -11.26 -5.32 33.61
C ALA A 630 -11.41 -3.81 33.86
N LYS A 631 -11.00 -2.97 32.92
CA LYS A 631 -11.35 -1.53 32.94
C LYS A 631 -12.74 -1.32 32.37
N LEU A 632 -13.43 -0.25 32.77
CA LEU A 632 -14.69 0.15 32.15
C LEU A 632 -14.51 0.43 30.65
N ALA A 633 -13.39 1.03 30.24
CA ALA A 633 -12.99 1.19 28.84
C ALA A 633 -12.95 -0.13 28.05
N ASP A 634 -12.47 -1.21 28.68
CA ASP A 634 -12.42 -2.54 28.06
C ASP A 634 -13.82 -3.16 27.94
N MET A 635 -14.80 -2.66 28.67
CA MET A 635 -16.20 -3.10 28.60
C MET A 635 -17.06 -2.25 27.65
N VAL A 636 -16.60 -1.08 27.21
CA VAL A 636 -17.31 -0.25 26.22
C VAL A 636 -17.26 -0.86 24.82
N GLY A 637 -18.40 -0.89 24.13
CA GLY A 637 -18.59 -1.39 22.76
C GLY A 637 -19.35 -0.39 21.87
N ARG A 638 -19.12 -0.45 20.55
CA ARG A 638 -19.70 0.48 19.55
C ARG A 638 -20.88 -0.08 18.76
N VAL A 639 -21.39 -1.27 19.11
CA VAL A 639 -22.44 -1.98 18.36
C VAL A 639 -23.52 -2.50 19.30
N LYS A 640 -24.79 -2.45 18.87
CA LYS A 640 -25.94 -2.88 19.68
C LYS A 640 -25.92 -4.37 20.02
N ALA A 641 -25.25 -5.20 19.22
CA ALA A 641 -24.94 -6.61 19.49
C ALA A 641 -23.94 -6.88 20.64
N GLY A 642 -23.36 -5.82 21.22
CA GLY A 642 -22.45 -5.93 22.36
C GLY A 642 -21.04 -6.44 22.03
N LYS A 643 -20.23 -6.58 23.07
CA LYS A 643 -18.81 -6.94 23.04
C LYS A 643 -18.59 -8.13 23.96
N VAL A 644 -18.00 -9.22 23.46
CA VAL A 644 -17.62 -10.36 24.31
C VAL A 644 -16.42 -9.94 25.18
N VAL A 645 -16.66 -9.81 26.49
CA VAL A 645 -15.64 -9.48 27.49
C VAL A 645 -15.30 -10.71 28.30
N MET A 646 -16.29 -11.34 28.95
CA MET A 646 -16.07 -12.62 29.63
C MET A 646 -16.41 -13.79 28.70
N THR A 647 -15.76 -14.93 28.89
CA THR A 647 -16.07 -16.19 28.21
C THR A 647 -16.39 -17.25 29.25
N THR A 648 -17.62 -17.76 29.23
CA THR A 648 -18.14 -18.80 30.12
C THR A 648 -18.30 -20.12 29.36
N ASP A 649 -18.21 -21.26 30.05
CA ASP A 649 -18.51 -22.56 29.45
C ASP A 649 -20.04 -22.83 29.45
N SER A 650 -20.47 -23.92 28.80
CA SER A 650 -21.89 -24.27 28.71
C SER A 650 -22.50 -24.54 30.10
N GLY A 651 -23.51 -23.76 30.48
CA GLY A 651 -24.15 -23.82 31.80
C GLY A 651 -23.51 -22.92 32.87
N GLU A 652 -22.33 -22.33 32.62
CA GLU A 652 -21.79 -21.26 33.45
C GLU A 652 -22.51 -19.93 33.20
N THR A 653 -22.53 -19.07 34.21
CA THR A 653 -23.11 -17.72 34.18
C THR A 653 -22.16 -16.70 34.78
N VAL A 654 -22.29 -15.43 34.38
CA VAL A 654 -21.51 -14.32 34.94
C VAL A 654 -22.15 -13.79 36.23
N LEU A 655 -21.31 -13.54 37.24
CA LEU A 655 -21.69 -12.99 38.54
C LEU A 655 -21.68 -11.44 38.53
N PRO A 656 -22.34 -10.77 39.50
CA PRO A 656 -22.29 -9.32 39.61
C PRO A 656 -20.84 -8.77 39.66
N PRO A 657 -20.50 -7.75 38.85
CA PRO A 657 -19.17 -7.18 38.77
C PRO A 657 -18.88 -6.27 39.98
N ILE A 658 -17.69 -6.38 40.55
CA ILE A 658 -17.33 -5.69 41.81
C ILE A 658 -16.30 -4.61 41.52
N ALA A 659 -16.56 -3.38 41.97
CA ALA A 659 -15.62 -2.26 41.80
C ALA A 659 -14.28 -2.57 42.47
N VAL A 660 -13.19 -2.43 41.71
CA VAL A 660 -11.81 -2.51 42.20
C VAL A 660 -11.24 -1.11 42.19
N TYR A 661 -10.76 -0.66 43.34
CA TYR A 661 -10.26 0.70 43.51
C TYR A 661 -8.73 0.76 43.39
N ALA A 662 -8.16 1.90 42.97
CA ALA A 662 -6.71 2.03 42.78
C ALA A 662 -5.94 1.79 44.09
N SER A 663 -6.52 2.18 45.23
CA SER A 663 -6.07 1.87 46.59
C SER A 663 -5.95 0.36 46.85
N SER A 664 -6.89 -0.44 46.32
CA SER A 664 -6.87 -1.91 46.44
C SER A 664 -5.62 -2.53 45.80
N PHE A 665 -5.12 -1.99 44.69
CA PHE A 665 -3.90 -2.52 44.04
C PHE A 665 -2.59 -2.18 44.79
N ILE A 666 -2.61 -1.14 45.63
CA ILE A 666 -1.42 -0.62 46.32
C ILE A 666 -1.36 -1.17 47.76
N ASN A 667 -2.50 -1.47 48.37
CA ASN A 667 -2.58 -2.07 49.70
C ASN A 667 -2.23 -3.59 49.63
N PRO A 668 -1.13 -4.05 50.26
CA PRO A 668 -0.72 -5.45 50.21
C PRO A 668 -1.68 -6.41 50.95
N ASP A 669 -2.45 -5.91 51.92
CA ASP A 669 -3.45 -6.68 52.65
C ASP A 669 -4.77 -6.84 51.88
N CYS A 670 -4.94 -6.14 50.76
CA CYS A 670 -6.15 -6.23 49.95
C CYS A 670 -6.25 -7.60 49.25
N LYS A 671 -7.30 -8.34 49.61
CA LYS A 671 -7.53 -9.73 49.19
C LYS A 671 -8.83 -9.82 48.38
N ILE A 672 -8.80 -10.68 47.36
CA ILE A 672 -10.00 -11.18 46.72
C ILE A 672 -10.51 -12.35 47.57
N ILE A 673 -11.81 -12.32 47.84
CA ILE A 673 -12.50 -13.34 48.61
C ILE A 673 -13.55 -13.98 47.69
N ALA A 674 -13.69 -15.30 47.75
CA ALA A 674 -14.55 -16.09 46.87
C ALA A 674 -15.25 -17.18 47.66
N ALA A 675 -16.57 -17.34 47.49
CA ALA A 675 -17.39 -18.32 48.22
C ALA A 675 -18.27 -19.15 47.28
N THR A 676 -18.51 -20.42 47.64
CA THR A 676 -19.19 -21.41 46.79
C THR A 676 -20.54 -21.89 47.35
N SER A 677 -21.30 -22.55 46.49
CA SER A 677 -22.55 -23.26 46.83
C SER A 677 -22.38 -24.51 47.71
N GLN A 678 -21.15 -24.93 48.02
CA GLN A 678 -20.83 -26.01 48.98
C GLN A 678 -20.13 -25.48 50.25
N ASN A 679 -20.43 -24.24 50.66
CA ASN A 679 -19.93 -23.59 51.87
C ASN A 679 -18.39 -23.57 51.97
N ARG A 680 -17.70 -23.43 50.83
CA ARG A 680 -16.24 -23.25 50.78
C ARG A 680 -15.92 -21.79 50.49
N ALA A 681 -14.95 -21.24 51.19
CA ALA A 681 -14.44 -19.90 50.93
C ALA A 681 -12.91 -19.88 50.79
N LEU A 682 -12.41 -18.96 49.98
CA LEU A 682 -10.99 -18.74 49.71
C LEU A 682 -10.70 -17.24 49.73
N ALA A 683 -9.65 -16.85 50.45
CA ALA A 683 -9.04 -15.52 50.35
C ALA A 683 -7.64 -15.62 49.73
N PHE A 684 -7.28 -14.70 48.84
CA PHE A 684 -5.92 -14.57 48.28
C PHE A 684 -5.62 -13.11 47.86
N PRO A 685 -4.35 -12.66 47.82
CA PRO A 685 -4.00 -11.28 47.48
C PRO A 685 -4.47 -10.85 46.09
N ILE A 686 -4.99 -9.63 45.96
CA ILE A 686 -5.56 -9.12 44.69
C ILE A 686 -4.58 -9.20 43.50
N GLY A 687 -3.28 -9.03 43.74
CA GLY A 687 -2.22 -9.15 42.74
C GLY A 687 -2.02 -10.54 42.11
N GLU A 688 -2.68 -11.60 42.63
CA GLU A 688 -2.72 -12.90 41.95
C GLU A 688 -3.68 -12.95 40.73
N LEU A 689 -4.57 -11.96 40.57
CA LEU A 689 -5.35 -11.78 39.33
C LEU A 689 -4.69 -10.77 38.39
N LYS A 690 -4.95 -10.96 37.08
CA LYS A 690 -4.49 -10.06 36.03
C LYS A 690 -5.58 -9.07 35.64
N ILE A 691 -5.15 -7.86 35.32
CA ILE A 691 -5.96 -6.92 34.55
C ILE A 691 -5.97 -7.41 33.09
N MET A 692 -7.15 -7.59 32.49
CA MET A 692 -7.34 -8.13 31.15
C MET A 692 -8.55 -7.47 30.47
N ALA A 693 -8.43 -7.18 29.17
CA ALA A 693 -9.51 -6.57 28.40
C ALA A 693 -10.66 -7.53 28.04
N LYS A 694 -10.37 -8.85 27.97
CA LYS A 694 -11.35 -9.93 27.74
C LYS A 694 -10.75 -11.33 27.96
N GLY A 695 -11.61 -12.33 28.16
CA GLY A 695 -11.30 -13.76 28.15
C GLY A 695 -12.11 -14.56 29.17
N LYS A 696 -11.72 -15.82 29.42
CA LYS A 696 -12.24 -16.59 30.58
C LYS A 696 -11.66 -16.12 31.92
N GLY A 697 -10.49 -15.47 31.90
CA GLY A 697 -9.75 -15.05 33.09
C GLY A 697 -8.83 -16.13 33.66
N LEU A 698 -8.46 -15.97 34.93
CA LEU A 698 -7.74 -16.97 35.71
C LEU A 698 -8.72 -17.67 36.65
N GLN A 699 -8.42 -18.91 37.04
CA GLN A 699 -9.20 -19.59 38.08
C GLN A 699 -9.04 -18.84 39.40
N ILE A 700 -10.15 -18.41 39.99
CA ILE A 700 -10.24 -17.76 41.31
C ILE A 700 -10.23 -18.86 42.39
N ILE A 701 -11.15 -19.82 42.28
CA ILE A 701 -11.33 -20.92 43.24
C ILE A 701 -11.45 -22.27 42.51
N GLY A 702 -11.01 -23.35 43.15
CA GLY A 702 -11.22 -24.70 42.67
C GLY A 702 -12.60 -25.23 43.06
N LEU A 703 -13.35 -25.78 42.11
CA LEU A 703 -14.69 -26.32 42.34
C LEU A 703 -14.69 -27.86 42.32
N ASN A 704 -15.63 -28.47 43.03
CA ASN A 704 -16.02 -29.88 42.91
C ASN A 704 -17.03 -30.07 41.76
N ALA A 705 -17.31 -31.33 41.40
CA ALA A 705 -18.41 -31.63 40.48
C ALA A 705 -19.75 -31.16 41.07
N GLY A 706 -20.51 -30.38 40.31
CA GLY A 706 -21.77 -29.77 40.77
C GLY A 706 -21.62 -28.61 41.76
N GLU A 707 -20.39 -28.14 42.04
CA GLU A 707 -20.15 -26.93 42.82
C GLU A 707 -20.04 -25.71 41.91
N SER A 708 -20.45 -24.54 42.41
CA SER A 708 -20.39 -23.26 41.70
C SER A 708 -19.86 -22.16 42.61
N LEU A 709 -19.15 -21.18 42.02
CA LEU A 709 -18.85 -19.90 42.67
C LEU A 709 -20.16 -19.10 42.74
N THR A 710 -20.55 -18.67 43.94
CA THR A 710 -21.77 -17.88 44.17
C THR A 710 -21.46 -16.42 44.43
N HIS A 711 -20.44 -16.15 45.24
CA HIS A 711 -20.05 -14.79 45.64
C HIS A 711 -18.56 -14.54 45.44
N THR A 712 -18.23 -13.30 45.09
CA THR A 712 -16.87 -12.75 45.19
C THR A 712 -16.90 -11.45 45.99
N ALA A 713 -15.74 -10.98 46.42
CA ALA A 713 -15.54 -9.70 47.07
C ALA A 713 -14.09 -9.22 46.98
N VAL A 714 -13.86 -7.95 47.30
CA VAL A 714 -12.54 -7.32 47.42
C VAL A 714 -12.54 -6.57 48.75
N SER A 715 -11.58 -6.86 49.63
CA SER A 715 -11.50 -6.27 50.96
C SER A 715 -10.07 -6.13 51.45
N SER A 716 -9.81 -5.12 52.27
CA SER A 716 -8.60 -4.99 53.09
C SER A 716 -8.87 -5.20 54.59
N GLU A 717 -10.11 -5.49 54.98
CA GLU A 717 -10.47 -5.72 56.38
C GLU A 717 -9.94 -7.08 56.89
N PRO A 718 -9.54 -7.17 58.17
CA PRO A 718 -9.02 -8.42 58.75
C PRO A 718 -10.11 -9.47 59.00
N GLU A 719 -11.37 -9.06 59.09
CA GLU A 719 -12.56 -9.90 59.22
C GLU A 719 -13.56 -9.64 58.08
N ILE A 720 -14.38 -10.64 57.77
CA ILE A 720 -15.57 -10.48 56.94
C ILE A 720 -16.83 -10.94 57.67
N LEU A 721 -17.97 -10.37 57.30
CA LEU A 721 -19.29 -10.85 57.68
C LEU A 721 -19.82 -11.76 56.58
N ILE A 722 -20.16 -13.01 56.91
CA ILE A 722 -20.89 -13.93 56.03
C ILE A 722 -22.30 -14.10 56.58
N GLU A 723 -23.30 -13.88 55.74
CA GLU A 723 -24.71 -14.12 56.04
C GLU A 723 -25.15 -15.42 55.37
N SER A 724 -25.76 -16.35 56.11
CA SER A 724 -26.16 -17.65 55.58
C SER A 724 -27.51 -18.13 56.12
N GLU A 725 -28.32 -18.75 55.25
CA GLU A 725 -29.62 -19.28 55.61
C GLU A 725 -29.49 -20.73 56.09
N GLY A 726 -29.74 -20.95 57.40
CA GLY A 726 -29.79 -22.29 57.98
C GLY A 726 -31.01 -23.09 57.50
N ARG A 727 -30.95 -24.43 57.57
CA ARG A 727 -31.95 -25.40 57.06
C ARG A 727 -33.41 -25.27 57.56
N ARG A 728 -33.75 -24.21 58.30
CA ARG A 728 -35.10 -23.87 58.80
C ARG A 728 -35.51 -22.43 58.45
N GLY A 729 -34.83 -21.75 57.53
CA GLY A 729 -35.11 -20.36 57.17
C GLY A 729 -34.61 -19.33 58.19
N ALA A 730 -33.55 -19.65 58.93
CA ALA A 730 -32.97 -18.78 59.94
C ALA A 730 -31.66 -18.18 59.43
N ALA A 731 -31.60 -16.86 59.28
CA ALA A 731 -30.41 -16.15 58.86
C ALA A 731 -29.37 -16.05 59.99
N HIS A 732 -28.21 -16.66 59.79
CA HIS A 732 -27.04 -16.54 60.66
C HIS A 732 -26.05 -15.52 60.07
N LYS A 733 -25.39 -14.74 60.93
CA LYS A 733 -24.38 -13.74 60.55
C LYS A 733 -23.08 -13.99 61.30
N ASP A 734 -22.12 -14.62 60.63
CA ASP A 734 -20.84 -15.02 61.22
C ASP A 734 -19.75 -14.01 60.85
N ARG A 735 -18.95 -13.59 61.84
CA ARG A 735 -17.68 -12.87 61.59
C ARG A 735 -16.53 -13.85 61.50
N ILE A 736 -15.80 -13.81 60.40
CA ILE A 736 -14.73 -14.76 60.10
C ILE A 736 -13.45 -13.99 59.74
N PRO A 737 -12.35 -14.17 60.50
CA PRO A 737 -11.05 -13.63 60.14
C PRO A 737 -10.59 -14.12 58.77
N VAL A 738 -10.17 -13.19 57.90
CA VAL A 738 -9.75 -13.47 56.52
C VAL A 738 -8.56 -14.43 56.48
N SER A 739 -7.67 -14.35 57.46
CA SER A 739 -6.54 -15.27 57.67
C SER A 739 -6.97 -16.75 57.79
N LEU A 740 -8.15 -17.02 58.36
CA LEU A 740 -8.69 -18.38 58.40
C LEU A 740 -9.08 -18.87 57.00
N LEU A 741 -9.38 -17.99 56.05
CA LEU A 741 -9.78 -18.34 54.67
C LEU A 741 -8.61 -18.32 53.68
N GLU A 742 -7.44 -17.84 54.07
CA GLU A 742 -6.28 -17.68 53.18
C GLU A 742 -5.72 -19.01 52.65
N ALA A 743 -5.55 -19.09 51.33
CA ALA A 743 -4.70 -20.08 50.64
C ALA A 743 -4.40 -19.58 49.21
N LYS A 744 -3.45 -20.23 48.51
CA LYS A 744 -3.09 -19.84 47.12
C LYS A 744 -4.30 -19.91 46.18
N ARG A 745 -4.41 -18.94 45.27
CA ARG A 745 -5.49 -18.85 44.27
C ARG A 745 -5.72 -20.18 43.52
N GLY A 746 -6.98 -20.53 43.29
CA GLY A 746 -7.37 -21.76 42.58
C GLY A 746 -7.41 -23.03 43.44
N LYS A 747 -7.11 -22.96 44.74
CA LYS A 747 -7.41 -24.05 45.69
C LYS A 747 -8.92 -24.15 45.95
N LYS A 748 -9.39 -25.29 46.48
CA LYS A 748 -10.83 -25.59 46.71
C LYS A 748 -11.47 -24.87 47.90
N GLY A 749 -10.91 -23.73 48.32
CA GLY A 749 -11.25 -23.07 49.57
C GLY A 749 -11.09 -23.95 50.82
N LYS A 750 -11.45 -23.37 51.96
CA LYS A 750 -11.66 -24.06 53.24
C LYS A 750 -13.16 -24.09 53.53
N LEU A 751 -13.62 -25.13 54.23
CA LEU A 751 -15.04 -25.26 54.59
C LEU A 751 -15.38 -24.26 55.71
N LEU A 752 -16.51 -23.57 55.59
CA LEU A 752 -17.02 -22.67 56.62
C LEU A 752 -17.60 -23.48 57.81
N PRO A 753 -17.47 -23.00 59.07
CA PRO A 753 -17.74 -23.81 60.25
C PRO A 753 -19.23 -24.05 60.55
N HIS A 754 -20.16 -23.30 59.93
CA HIS A 754 -21.59 -23.33 60.24
C HIS A 754 -22.48 -23.61 59.00
N ILE A 755 -23.72 -24.05 59.25
CA ILE A 755 -24.54 -24.78 58.28
C ILE A 755 -25.69 -23.92 57.75
N GLY A 756 -25.45 -23.22 56.65
CA GLY A 756 -26.44 -22.58 55.80
C GLY A 756 -25.85 -22.19 54.44
N GLN A 757 -26.64 -22.09 53.37
CA GLN A 757 -26.06 -21.55 52.12
C GLN A 757 -25.81 -20.04 52.29
N PRO A 758 -24.67 -19.50 51.83
CA PRO A 758 -24.38 -18.08 51.97
C PRO A 758 -25.24 -17.25 51.03
N GLU A 759 -26.08 -16.36 51.60
CA GLU A 759 -26.96 -15.46 50.86
C GLU A 759 -26.28 -14.13 50.50
N THR A 760 -25.54 -13.54 51.44
CA THR A 760 -24.91 -12.22 51.29
C THR A 760 -23.61 -12.07 52.07
N ALA A 761 -22.76 -11.15 51.63
CA ALA A 761 -21.59 -10.68 52.38
C ALA A 761 -21.38 -9.18 52.11
N PHE A 762 -21.30 -8.38 53.17
CA PHE A 762 -21.24 -6.91 53.10
C PHE A 762 -19.80 -6.37 53.16
N PHE A 763 -19.51 -5.35 52.35
CA PHE A 763 -18.20 -4.69 52.27
C PHE A 763 -18.35 -3.16 52.13
N PRO A 764 -17.73 -2.34 52.99
CA PRO A 764 -17.74 -0.88 52.86
C PRO A 764 -16.80 -0.41 51.73
N GLN A 765 -17.19 0.64 50.99
CA GLN A 765 -16.45 1.17 49.85
C GLN A 765 -15.72 2.48 50.19
N ILE A 766 -14.52 2.69 49.62
CA ILE A 766 -13.78 3.97 49.64
C ILE A 766 -13.20 4.27 48.25
N ASN A 767 -13.48 5.46 47.72
CA ASN A 767 -13.16 5.87 46.35
C ASN A 767 -11.65 6.12 46.08
N PRO A 768 -11.16 5.91 44.83
CA PRO A 768 -9.77 6.14 44.42
C PRO A 768 -9.57 7.25 43.36
N ILE A 769 -8.30 7.57 43.10
CA ILE A 769 -7.81 8.43 42.01
C ILE A 769 -6.79 7.62 41.16
N PRO A 770 -6.69 7.77 39.82
CA PRO A 770 -5.99 6.78 38.96
C PRO A 770 -4.55 7.10 38.48
N HIS A 771 -3.68 6.09 38.67
CA HIS A 771 -2.53 5.54 37.92
C HIS A 771 -1.82 6.20 36.70
N ILE A 772 -0.54 5.80 36.57
CA ILE A 772 0.33 5.72 35.36
C ILE A 772 1.25 4.46 35.51
N ILE A 773 1.76 3.70 34.51
CA ILE A 773 1.23 3.14 33.23
C ILE A 773 2.20 2.03 32.69
N MET A 774 1.91 1.36 31.54
CA MET A 774 2.73 0.36 30.80
C MET A 774 2.96 -1.05 31.44
N VAL A 775 2.59 -2.22 30.90
CA VAL A 775 2.07 -2.75 29.59
C VAL A 775 3.08 -3.09 28.48
N ILE A 776 3.18 -4.39 28.11
CA ILE A 776 3.30 -5.00 26.75
C ILE A 776 3.16 -6.55 26.86
N SER A 777 2.79 -7.29 25.79
CA SER A 777 2.27 -8.69 25.93
C SER A 777 2.60 -9.73 24.83
N ASN A 778 3.24 -10.83 25.25
CA ASN A 778 3.12 -12.27 24.85
C ASN A 778 2.98 -12.74 23.36
N PRO A 779 3.79 -13.75 22.92
CA PRO A 779 3.56 -14.53 21.69
C PRO A 779 3.37 -16.05 21.93
N ARG A 780 2.25 -16.65 21.49
CA ARG A 780 1.95 -18.10 21.67
C ARG A 780 1.33 -18.78 20.44
N GLU A 781 2.14 -19.53 19.69
CA GLU A 781 1.72 -20.66 18.82
C GLU A 781 2.79 -21.79 18.78
N LEU A 782 4.06 -21.50 19.14
CA LEU A 782 5.18 -22.46 19.16
C LEU A 782 5.19 -23.43 20.38
N GLU A 783 4.12 -23.49 21.17
CA GLU A 783 4.10 -24.30 22.42
C GLU A 783 3.65 -25.75 22.23
N LYS A 784 2.66 -26.04 21.37
CA LYS A 784 2.06 -27.39 21.25
C LYS A 784 2.98 -28.48 20.73
N LEU A 785 4.12 -28.11 20.14
CA LEU A 785 5.15 -29.04 19.66
C LEU A 785 6.16 -29.41 20.75
N LYS A 786 6.17 -28.68 21.88
CA LYS A 786 7.09 -28.91 22.99
C LYS A 786 6.70 -30.20 23.71
N ASP A 787 5.45 -30.29 24.18
CA ASP A 787 4.91 -31.23 25.18
C ASP A 787 5.21 -32.73 24.95
N ARG A 788 5.61 -33.13 23.74
CA ARG A 788 5.94 -34.54 23.40
C ARG A 788 7.40 -34.94 23.68
N ILE A 789 8.33 -33.99 23.80
CA ILE A 789 9.77 -34.30 23.83
C ILE A 789 10.23 -35.09 25.07
N PRO A 790 9.81 -34.78 26.32
CA PRO A 790 10.29 -35.53 27.50
C PRO A 790 9.86 -36.99 27.51
N ASN A 791 8.68 -37.31 26.96
CA ASN A 791 8.18 -38.67 26.88
C ASN A 791 9.11 -39.56 26.02
N LEU A 792 9.69 -39.00 24.95
CA LEU A 792 10.65 -39.71 24.09
C LEU A 792 11.93 -40.09 24.86
N ILE A 793 12.39 -39.23 25.77
CA ILE A 793 13.59 -39.48 26.60
C ILE A 793 13.31 -40.58 27.63
N ASN A 794 12.13 -40.59 28.23
CA ASN A 794 11.73 -41.64 29.17
C ASN A 794 11.61 -43.01 28.46
N ILE A 795 11.18 -43.04 27.19
CA ILE A 795 11.23 -44.25 26.34
C ILE A 795 12.68 -44.70 26.11
N ILE A 796 13.61 -43.80 25.77
CA ILE A 796 15.03 -44.13 25.53
C ILE A 796 15.72 -44.67 26.79
N ARG A 797 15.44 -44.10 27.96
CA ARG A 797 15.94 -44.61 29.25
C ARG A 797 15.49 -46.06 29.50
N VAL A 798 14.19 -46.33 29.35
CA VAL A 798 13.64 -47.70 29.49
C VAL A 798 14.25 -48.65 28.46
N ALA A 799 14.42 -48.22 27.21
CA ALA A 799 14.99 -49.02 26.13
C ALA A 799 16.48 -49.36 26.32
N ILE A 800 17.20 -48.67 27.22
CA ILE A 800 18.59 -48.98 27.59
C ILE A 800 18.65 -49.80 28.88
N VAL A 801 17.88 -49.43 29.90
CA VAL A 801 17.85 -50.14 31.19
C VAL A 801 17.33 -51.59 31.04
N PHE A 802 16.29 -51.80 30.22
CA PHE A 802 15.64 -53.10 30.10
C PHE A 802 16.53 -54.19 29.45
N PRO A 803 17.25 -53.94 28.33
CA PRO A 803 18.22 -54.91 27.79
C PRO A 803 19.40 -55.18 28.72
N LEU A 804 19.94 -54.16 29.42
CA LEU A 804 21.03 -54.35 30.38
C LEU A 804 20.63 -55.29 31.52
N MET A 805 19.42 -55.10 32.07
CA MET A 805 18.85 -55.99 33.08
C MET A 805 18.68 -57.42 32.55
N ILE A 806 18.22 -57.59 31.31
CA ILE A 806 18.08 -58.91 30.66
C ILE A 806 19.44 -59.60 30.46
N MET A 807 20.47 -58.91 29.97
CA MET A 807 21.80 -59.51 29.78
C MET A 807 22.41 -59.98 31.10
N HIS A 808 22.21 -59.22 32.19
CA HIS A 808 22.66 -59.62 33.52
C HIS A 808 21.89 -60.85 34.06
N ILE A 809 20.56 -60.90 33.89
CA ILE A 809 19.73 -62.04 34.29
C ILE A 809 20.06 -63.31 33.49
N LEU A 810 20.40 -63.17 32.20
CA LEU A 810 20.76 -64.29 31.33
C LEU A 810 22.22 -64.76 31.48
N GLY A 811 23.03 -64.11 32.32
CA GLY A 811 24.44 -64.50 32.55
C GLY A 811 25.33 -64.37 31.32
N LEU A 812 25.01 -63.46 30.39
CA LEU A 812 25.71 -63.33 29.12
C LEU A 812 27.07 -62.61 29.28
N GLU A 813 28.12 -63.36 29.60
CA GLU A 813 29.49 -62.85 29.64
C GLU A 813 30.00 -62.46 28.24
N THR A 814 30.02 -61.16 27.94
CA THR A 814 30.77 -60.59 26.80
C THR A 814 32.27 -60.58 27.13
N GLY A 815 32.88 -61.76 27.10
CA GLY A 815 34.16 -61.99 27.78
C GLY A 815 35.42 -61.49 27.07
N SER A 816 36.31 -60.87 27.85
CA SER A 816 37.66 -61.42 28.02
C SER A 816 38.18 -61.08 29.43
N ARG A 817 39.10 -61.88 29.99
CA ARG A 817 39.63 -61.67 31.36
C ARG A 817 40.98 -60.95 31.34
N ALA A 818 41.05 -59.76 31.96
CA ALA A 818 42.19 -59.34 32.76
C ALA A 818 41.82 -58.19 33.72
N ASN A 819 42.35 -58.25 34.95
CA ASN A 819 42.54 -57.15 35.91
C ASN A 819 41.33 -56.41 36.53
N LEU A 820 41.19 -56.62 37.85
CA LEU A 820 40.64 -55.73 38.90
C LEU A 820 39.09 -55.54 39.01
N HIS A 821 38.66 -55.31 40.26
CA HIS A 821 37.31 -54.96 40.73
C HIS A 821 36.12 -55.95 40.58
N ALA A 822 36.37 -57.23 40.25
CA ALA A 822 35.35 -58.29 40.13
C ALA A 822 34.48 -58.62 41.38
N SER A 823 34.59 -57.88 42.49
CA SER A 823 33.72 -57.99 43.68
C SER A 823 32.90 -56.73 44.00
N TRP A 824 33.21 -55.59 43.36
CA TRP A 824 32.49 -54.31 43.56
C TRP A 824 31.46 -54.05 42.46
N THR A 825 31.66 -54.59 41.26
CA THR A 825 30.86 -54.32 40.05
C THR A 825 29.38 -54.69 40.21
N ALA A 826 29.07 -55.86 40.78
CA ALA A 826 27.68 -56.32 40.90
C ALA A 826 26.82 -55.38 41.76
N TRP A 827 27.26 -55.05 42.98
CA TRP A 827 26.52 -54.13 43.85
C TRP A 827 26.43 -52.72 43.25
N ALA A 828 27.53 -52.20 42.68
CA ALA A 828 27.53 -50.90 42.02
C ALA A 828 26.59 -50.85 40.80
N PHE A 829 26.45 -51.95 40.05
CA PHE A 829 25.46 -52.07 38.98
C PHE A 829 24.02 -52.06 39.50
N TYR A 830 23.71 -52.77 40.60
CA TYR A 830 22.38 -52.71 41.22
C TYR A 830 22.05 -51.33 41.79
N VAL A 831 23.04 -50.61 42.34
CA VAL A 831 22.88 -49.21 42.78
C VAL A 831 22.64 -48.28 41.58
N TRP A 832 23.41 -48.43 40.50
CA TRP A 832 23.20 -47.70 39.24
C TRP A 832 21.80 -47.96 38.65
N LEU A 833 21.36 -49.22 38.64
CA LEU A 833 20.05 -49.64 38.17
C LEU A 833 18.91 -49.03 39.01
N ALA A 834 19.07 -49.00 40.34
CA ALA A 834 18.12 -48.35 41.23
C ALA A 834 18.04 -46.83 40.98
N ILE A 835 19.17 -46.17 40.75
CA ILE A 835 19.23 -44.73 40.40
C ILE A 835 18.58 -44.48 39.04
N ALA A 836 18.84 -45.31 38.03
CA ALA A 836 18.24 -45.20 36.70
C ALA A 836 16.71 -45.36 36.75
N CYS A 837 16.21 -46.38 37.45
CA CYS A 837 14.78 -46.58 37.68
C CYS A 837 14.15 -45.42 38.46
N TRP A 838 14.82 -44.88 39.47
CA TRP A 838 14.37 -43.70 40.21
C TRP A 838 14.31 -42.45 39.32
N LEU A 839 15.31 -42.21 38.46
CA LEU A 839 15.32 -41.10 37.51
C LEU A 839 14.17 -41.19 36.49
N ILE A 840 13.86 -42.40 36.00
CA ILE A 840 12.69 -42.64 35.14
C ILE A 840 11.39 -42.29 35.89
N PHE A 841 11.20 -42.83 37.09
CA PHE A 841 10.00 -42.61 37.92
C PHE A 841 9.80 -41.13 38.29
N PHE A 842 10.87 -40.48 38.75
CA PHE A 842 10.89 -39.04 39.06
C PHE A 842 10.56 -38.18 37.84
N SER A 843 10.98 -38.59 36.64
CA SER A 843 10.66 -37.90 35.38
C SER A 843 9.21 -38.04 34.93
N ILE A 844 8.57 -39.17 35.24
CA ILE A 844 7.14 -39.39 34.96
C ILE A 844 6.28 -38.53 35.90
N ILE A 845 6.68 -38.36 37.17
CA ILE A 845 5.94 -37.57 38.16
C ILE A 845 6.22 -36.06 38.04
N HIS A 846 7.46 -35.67 37.77
CA HIS A 846 7.91 -34.29 37.74
C HIS A 846 8.38 -33.82 36.34
N PRO A 847 7.65 -34.05 35.23
CA PRO A 847 8.17 -33.79 33.87
C PRO A 847 8.66 -32.35 33.67
N HIS A 848 8.19 -31.40 34.48
CA HIS A 848 8.73 -30.04 34.60
C HIS A 848 10.27 -29.96 34.77
N TRP A 849 10.93 -30.92 35.43
CA TRP A 849 12.39 -30.93 35.64
C TRP A 849 13.20 -31.26 34.38
N GLN A 850 12.58 -31.88 33.37
CA GLN A 850 13.23 -32.20 32.09
C GLN A 850 13.28 -30.97 31.15
N TRP A 851 12.41 -29.98 31.36
CA TRP A 851 12.35 -28.77 30.53
C TRP A 851 13.41 -27.74 30.89
N GLN A 852 13.78 -26.94 29.89
CA GLN A 852 14.81 -25.93 30.02
C GLN A 852 14.21 -24.51 30.11
N ALA A 853 14.44 -23.82 31.23
CA ALA A 853 14.26 -22.37 31.29
C ALA A 853 15.29 -21.69 30.36
N LEU A 854 14.90 -20.64 29.62
CA LEU A 854 15.60 -20.20 28.40
C LEU A 854 17.10 -19.83 28.51
N ARG A 855 17.68 -19.74 29.72
CA ARG A 855 19.05 -19.26 29.98
C ARG A 855 20.02 -20.28 30.62
N ILE A 856 19.57 -21.46 31.06
CA ILE A 856 20.38 -22.40 31.88
C ILE A 856 20.27 -23.82 31.28
N PRO A 857 21.34 -24.63 31.11
CA PRO A 857 21.27 -26.02 30.63
C PRO A 857 20.26 -26.92 31.38
N SER A 858 19.75 -27.97 30.74
CA SER A 858 18.82 -28.91 31.37
C SER A 858 19.54 -29.84 32.35
N PHE A 859 19.04 -29.95 33.58
CA PHE A 859 19.61 -30.84 34.59
C PHE A 859 19.42 -32.32 34.21
N SER A 860 18.33 -32.67 33.50
CA SER A 860 18.12 -34.03 32.98
C SER A 860 19.22 -34.42 32.00
N ALA A 861 19.56 -33.53 31.06
CA ALA A 861 20.62 -33.77 30.09
C ALA A 861 21.97 -34.08 30.74
N VAL A 862 22.32 -33.36 31.82
CA VAL A 862 23.53 -33.63 32.60
C VAL A 862 23.43 -35.02 33.25
N ALA A 863 22.39 -35.27 34.03
CA ALA A 863 22.18 -36.53 34.74
C ALA A 863 22.18 -37.76 33.81
N ASP A 864 21.56 -37.66 32.63
CA ASP A 864 21.49 -38.73 31.63
C ASP A 864 22.86 -39.05 31.04
N ILE A 865 23.67 -38.03 30.72
CA ILE A 865 25.03 -38.20 30.19
C ILE A 865 25.96 -38.74 31.30
N THR A 866 25.83 -38.27 32.54
CA THR A 866 26.56 -38.82 33.70
C THR A 866 26.22 -40.30 33.92
N MET A 867 24.93 -40.67 33.83
CA MET A 867 24.46 -42.04 34.05
C MET A 867 25.12 -43.03 33.08
N ILE A 868 25.26 -42.68 31.79
CA ILE A 868 25.97 -43.53 30.82
C ILE A 868 27.49 -43.46 31.01
N GLY A 869 28.06 -42.31 31.43
CA GLY A 869 29.47 -42.22 31.80
C GLY A 869 29.85 -43.15 32.95
N VAL A 870 28.97 -43.30 33.95
CA VAL A 870 29.14 -44.26 35.07
C VAL A 870 28.89 -45.71 34.62
N LEU A 871 27.88 -45.95 33.78
CA LEU A 871 27.64 -47.29 33.23
C LEU A 871 28.87 -47.82 32.47
N THR A 872 29.47 -46.96 31.64
CA THR A 872 30.67 -47.27 30.86
C THR A 872 31.81 -47.72 31.78
N TYR A 873 32.06 -46.98 32.88
CA TYR A 873 33.09 -47.32 33.86
C TYR A 873 32.83 -48.68 34.54
N LEU A 874 31.59 -48.94 34.96
CA LEU A 874 31.22 -50.16 35.70
C LEU A 874 31.38 -51.47 34.91
N PHE A 875 31.50 -51.41 33.59
CA PHE A 875 31.59 -52.57 32.70
C PHE A 875 32.97 -52.76 32.05
N GLY A 876 34.02 -52.08 32.53
CA GLY A 876 35.36 -52.10 31.93
C GLY A 876 35.52 -51.01 30.88
N GLY A 877 35.32 -49.76 31.34
CA GLY A 877 35.52 -48.53 30.59
C GLY A 877 35.03 -48.54 29.15
N ILE A 878 35.85 -48.01 28.24
CA ILE A 878 35.43 -47.73 26.85
C ILE A 878 35.45 -48.99 25.97
N ASP A 879 36.36 -49.93 26.23
CA ASP A 879 36.44 -51.18 25.46
C ASP A 879 35.28 -52.15 25.75
N SER A 880 34.48 -51.89 26.80
CA SER A 880 33.15 -52.51 27.00
C SER A 880 32.13 -52.22 25.87
N GLY A 881 32.39 -51.20 25.04
CA GLY A 881 31.50 -50.74 23.98
C GLY A 881 30.30 -49.90 24.43
N PHE A 882 29.95 -49.90 25.72
CA PHE A 882 28.79 -49.14 26.23
C PHE A 882 28.92 -47.62 26.07
N GLY A 883 30.15 -47.10 25.91
CA GLY A 883 30.42 -45.69 25.64
C GLY A 883 29.68 -45.12 24.40
N ILE A 884 29.28 -45.96 23.43
CA ILE A 884 28.48 -45.53 22.27
C ILE A 884 27.07 -45.04 22.66
N LEU A 885 26.52 -45.51 23.79
CA LEU A 885 25.19 -45.14 24.28
C LEU A 885 25.10 -43.67 24.73
N ILE A 886 26.23 -42.97 24.84
CA ILE A 886 26.25 -41.53 25.17
C ILE A 886 25.70 -40.68 24.02
N LEU A 887 25.81 -41.16 22.76
CA LEU A 887 25.45 -40.41 21.56
C LEU A 887 23.93 -40.12 21.49
N PRO A 888 23.00 -41.10 21.68
CA PRO A 888 21.57 -40.83 21.82
C PRO A 888 21.20 -39.77 22.86
N PHE A 889 21.87 -39.74 24.02
CA PHE A 889 21.59 -38.76 25.06
C PHE A 889 22.13 -37.37 24.74
N VAL A 890 23.31 -37.27 24.10
CA VAL A 890 23.81 -35.98 23.56
C VAL A 890 22.84 -35.43 22.50
N VAL A 891 22.34 -36.27 21.59
CA VAL A 891 21.31 -35.90 20.60
C VAL A 891 20.03 -35.41 21.29
N CYS A 892 19.48 -36.17 22.25
CA CYS A 892 18.25 -35.79 22.95
C CYS A 892 18.40 -34.51 23.78
N SER A 893 19.57 -34.28 24.35
CA SER A 893 19.93 -33.04 25.07
C SER A 893 20.00 -31.84 24.11
N CYS A 894 20.50 -32.04 22.90
CA CYS A 894 20.47 -31.04 21.83
C CYS A 894 19.03 -30.74 21.35
N LEU A 895 18.15 -31.75 21.31
CA LEU A 895 16.73 -31.59 20.97
C LEU A 895 15.96 -30.81 22.06
N LEU A 896 16.06 -31.21 23.34
CA LEU A 896 15.45 -30.49 24.48
C LEU A 896 15.86 -29.02 24.53
N SER A 897 17.11 -28.73 24.17
CA SER A 897 17.68 -27.38 24.19
C SER A 897 17.47 -26.57 22.91
N TYR A 898 16.70 -27.08 21.95
CA TYR A 898 16.44 -26.45 20.65
C TYR A 898 17.73 -26.07 19.90
N GLY A 899 18.78 -26.90 19.99
CA GLY A 899 20.07 -26.65 19.33
C GLY A 899 20.86 -25.45 19.89
N ARG A 900 20.60 -25.04 21.14
CA ARG A 900 21.28 -23.89 21.79
C ARG A 900 22.60 -24.24 22.46
N TYR A 901 22.69 -25.38 23.13
CA TYR A 901 23.86 -25.77 23.94
C TYR A 901 24.58 -27.05 23.44
N PRO A 902 24.68 -27.32 22.12
CA PRO A 902 25.21 -28.59 21.61
C PRO A 902 26.66 -28.84 22.07
N LEU A 903 27.50 -27.80 21.96
CA LEU A 903 28.90 -27.86 22.39
C LEU A 903 29.06 -28.13 23.88
N LEU A 904 28.15 -27.64 24.74
CA LEU A 904 28.24 -27.86 26.19
C LEU A 904 27.97 -29.33 26.54
N TYR A 905 26.95 -29.94 25.92
CA TYR A 905 26.65 -31.36 26.14
C TYR A 905 27.71 -32.28 25.52
N SER A 906 28.25 -31.96 24.34
CA SER A 906 29.35 -32.74 23.74
C SER A 906 30.66 -32.57 24.49
N SER A 907 30.98 -31.38 25.02
CA SER A 907 32.13 -31.19 25.92
C SER A 907 31.97 -31.98 27.22
N TYR A 908 30.79 -31.99 27.83
CA TYR A 908 30.54 -32.75 29.06
C TYR A 908 30.63 -34.26 28.83
N ALA A 909 30.05 -34.76 27.74
CA ALA A 909 30.22 -36.15 27.30
C ALA A 909 31.70 -36.49 27.04
N ALA A 910 32.45 -35.60 26.37
CA ALA A 910 33.86 -35.79 26.11
C ALA A 910 34.72 -35.83 27.38
N ILE A 911 34.45 -34.99 28.37
CA ILE A 911 35.11 -35.02 29.68
C ILE A 911 34.85 -36.37 30.38
N LEU A 912 33.62 -36.88 30.34
CA LEU A 912 33.27 -38.19 30.93
C LEU A 912 33.91 -39.37 30.18
N LEU A 913 34.02 -39.32 28.85
CA LEU A 913 34.73 -40.32 28.05
C LEU A 913 36.25 -40.30 28.33
N ILE A 914 36.86 -39.12 28.38
CA ILE A 914 38.28 -38.96 28.71
C ILE A 914 38.56 -39.41 30.16
N PHE A 915 37.66 -39.09 31.11
CA PHE A 915 37.76 -39.58 32.48
C PHE A 915 37.66 -41.11 32.55
N ASN A 916 36.76 -41.74 31.77
CA ASN A 916 36.70 -43.19 31.64
C ASN A 916 38.04 -43.76 31.14
N ALA A 917 38.58 -43.24 30.04
CA ALA A 917 39.87 -43.69 29.49
C ALA A 917 41.05 -43.52 30.47
N ILE A 918 40.98 -42.53 31.37
CA ILE A 918 41.99 -42.31 32.43
C ILE A 918 41.79 -43.24 33.63
N ALA A 919 40.54 -43.56 34.00
CA ALA A 919 40.21 -44.39 35.16
C ALA A 919 40.29 -45.90 34.86
N ASP A 920 40.20 -46.29 33.60
CA ASP A 920 40.31 -47.66 33.08
C ASP A 920 41.78 -48.05 32.77
N GLY A 921 42.65 -47.05 32.58
CA GLY A 921 44.05 -47.24 32.18
C GLY A 921 45.07 -46.97 33.29
N ASP A 922 46.13 -47.79 33.35
CA ASP A 922 47.29 -47.64 34.26
C ASP A 922 48.26 -46.52 33.79
N ILE A 923 47.71 -45.37 33.40
CA ILE A 923 48.40 -44.22 32.78
C ILE A 923 49.52 -43.67 33.68
N GLY A 924 49.44 -43.90 34.99
CA GLY A 924 50.47 -43.55 35.96
C GLY A 924 51.80 -44.32 35.83
N LYS A 925 51.89 -45.39 35.01
CA LYS A 925 53.13 -46.18 34.88
C LYS A 925 53.91 -46.01 33.57
N TYR A 926 53.26 -45.83 32.42
CA TYR A 926 53.94 -45.69 31.12
C TYR A 926 53.25 -44.69 30.18
N PRO A 927 53.60 -43.38 30.23
CA PRO A 927 52.91 -42.32 29.47
C PRO A 927 53.20 -42.30 27.95
N LEU A 928 53.90 -43.32 27.42
CA LEU A 928 54.27 -43.44 26.00
C LEU A 928 53.69 -44.68 25.32
N ILE A 929 53.00 -45.57 26.05
CA ILE A 929 52.26 -46.72 25.49
C ILE A 929 50.92 -46.84 26.23
N SER A 930 50.00 -45.91 25.95
CA SER A 930 48.57 -46.20 26.11
C SER A 930 48.14 -47.17 24.99
N ASP A 931 47.16 -48.04 25.25
CA ASP A 931 46.66 -48.91 24.18
C ASP A 931 46.04 -48.04 23.08
N ALA A 932 46.60 -48.15 21.87
CA ALA A 932 46.16 -47.41 20.71
C ALA A 932 44.70 -47.69 20.35
N ARG A 933 44.16 -48.85 20.76
CA ARG A 933 42.74 -49.21 20.63
C ARG A 933 41.87 -48.33 21.53
N THR A 934 42.08 -48.35 22.85
CA THR A 934 41.28 -47.56 23.80
C THR A 934 41.40 -46.06 23.53
N ALA A 935 42.60 -45.58 23.18
CA ALA A 935 42.84 -44.19 22.84
C ALA A 935 42.11 -43.76 21.55
N SER A 936 42.15 -44.58 20.49
CA SER A 936 41.44 -44.28 19.24
C SER A 936 39.92 -44.44 19.37
N ALA A 937 39.43 -45.43 20.11
CA ALA A 937 38.01 -45.58 20.45
C ALA A 937 37.47 -44.36 21.21
N THR A 938 38.23 -43.87 22.21
CA THR A 938 37.91 -42.64 22.94
C THR A 938 37.84 -41.44 22.01
N PHE A 939 38.84 -41.25 21.14
CA PHE A 939 38.86 -40.15 20.18
C PHE A 939 37.67 -40.20 19.19
N ILE A 940 37.33 -41.40 18.70
CA ILE A 940 36.18 -41.62 17.80
C ILE A 940 34.86 -41.29 18.52
N LEU A 941 34.66 -41.73 19.77
CA LEU A 941 33.45 -41.44 20.54
C LEU A 941 33.32 -39.94 20.90
N VAL A 942 34.44 -39.27 21.19
CA VAL A 942 34.48 -37.81 21.39
C VAL A 942 34.11 -37.09 20.09
N ALA A 943 34.74 -37.43 18.97
CA ALA A 943 34.47 -36.83 17.66
C ALA A 943 33.01 -37.06 17.23
N ALA A 944 32.48 -38.27 17.42
CA ALA A 944 31.08 -38.61 17.18
C ALA A 944 30.15 -37.78 18.07
N SER A 945 30.47 -37.58 19.36
CA SER A 945 29.66 -36.76 20.27
C SER A 945 29.52 -35.31 19.80
N TYR A 946 30.61 -34.69 19.33
CA TYR A 946 30.55 -33.36 18.71
C TYR A 946 29.80 -33.36 17.39
N LEU A 947 30.03 -34.35 16.51
CA LEU A 947 29.39 -34.42 15.20
C LEU A 947 27.88 -34.63 15.31
N SER A 948 27.42 -35.53 16.18
CA SER A 948 26.01 -35.72 16.51
C SER A 948 25.36 -34.45 17.09
N ALA A 949 26.05 -33.73 17.97
CA ALA A 949 25.56 -32.48 18.55
C ALA A 949 25.43 -31.36 17.50
N ILE A 950 26.43 -31.23 16.60
CA ILE A 950 26.42 -30.28 15.47
C ILE A 950 25.29 -30.62 14.50
N PHE A 951 25.20 -31.88 14.04
CA PHE A 951 24.18 -32.32 13.10
C PHE A 951 22.76 -32.09 13.66
N THR A 952 22.52 -32.47 14.92
CA THR A 952 21.24 -32.23 15.60
C THR A 952 20.90 -30.74 15.69
N SER A 953 21.87 -29.89 16.03
CA SER A 953 21.68 -28.43 16.06
C SER A 953 21.33 -27.85 14.69
N LEU A 954 21.98 -28.33 13.63
CA LEU A 954 21.65 -27.95 12.25
C LEU A 954 20.25 -28.41 11.84
N SER A 955 19.89 -29.67 12.12
CA SER A 955 18.56 -30.21 11.84
C SER A 955 17.45 -29.44 12.56
N VAL A 956 17.62 -29.11 13.85
CA VAL A 956 16.62 -28.32 14.60
C VAL A 956 16.47 -26.91 14.01
N ARG A 957 17.58 -26.24 13.68
CA ARG A 957 17.55 -24.90 13.04
C ARG A 957 16.93 -24.93 11.64
N TYR A 958 17.13 -26.02 10.90
CA TYR A 958 16.49 -26.24 9.60
C TYR A 958 14.98 -26.46 9.75
N ILE A 959 14.55 -27.31 10.69
CA ILE A 959 13.13 -27.60 10.95
C ILE A 959 12.38 -26.35 11.45
N ASP A 960 12.98 -25.54 12.33
CA ASP A 960 12.39 -24.26 12.77
C ASP A 960 12.21 -23.26 11.60
N ARG A 961 13.21 -23.15 10.71
CA ARG A 961 13.10 -22.34 9.49
C ARG A 961 12.07 -22.87 8.51
N ALA A 962 12.06 -24.18 8.26
CA ALA A 962 11.12 -24.84 7.36
C ALA A 962 9.67 -24.75 7.88
N GLY A 963 9.46 -24.87 9.20
CA GLY A 963 8.16 -24.70 9.84
C GLY A 963 7.62 -23.27 9.72
N LYS A 964 8.48 -22.26 9.90
CA LYS A 964 8.13 -20.84 9.68
C LYS A 964 7.78 -20.58 8.22
N LEU A 965 8.63 -21.02 7.28
CA LEU A 965 8.40 -20.88 5.84
C LEU A 965 7.12 -21.61 5.39
N ALA A 966 6.83 -22.79 5.95
CA ALA A 966 5.58 -23.52 5.68
C ALA A 966 4.35 -22.80 6.24
N HIS A 967 4.44 -22.17 7.42
CA HIS A 967 3.36 -21.37 7.99
C HIS A 967 3.12 -20.08 7.16
N GLU A 968 4.19 -19.40 6.75
CA GLU A 968 4.15 -18.23 5.86
C GLU A 968 3.55 -18.58 4.49
N ASN A 969 4.00 -19.68 3.87
CA ASN A 969 3.46 -20.19 2.60
C ASN A 969 2.00 -20.64 2.72
N HIS A 970 1.60 -21.27 3.83
CA HIS A 970 0.21 -21.64 4.06
C HIS A 970 -0.69 -20.42 4.32
N ALA A 971 -0.18 -19.39 5.01
CA ALA A 971 -0.85 -18.11 5.16
C ALA A 971 -0.88 -17.30 3.84
N ALA A 972 0.13 -17.44 2.97
CA ALA A 972 0.12 -16.91 1.61
C ALA A 972 -0.90 -17.64 0.74
N TYR A 973 -0.96 -18.98 0.78
CA TYR A 973 -1.96 -19.79 0.07
C TYR A 973 -3.39 -19.47 0.52
N ARG A 974 -3.65 -19.29 1.82
CA ARG A 974 -4.96 -18.81 2.31
C ARG A 974 -5.27 -17.38 1.84
N ARG A 975 -4.29 -16.47 1.83
CA ARG A 975 -4.46 -15.12 1.26
C ARG A 975 -4.74 -15.15 -0.24
N ILE A 976 -4.04 -15.98 -1.02
CA ILE A 976 -4.25 -16.17 -2.47
C ILE A 976 -5.61 -16.81 -2.75
N ARG A 977 -6.02 -17.84 -2.00
CA ARG A 977 -7.36 -18.46 -2.14
C ARG A 977 -8.48 -17.47 -1.82
N GLY A 978 -8.34 -16.71 -0.73
CA GLY A 978 -9.29 -15.66 -0.35
C GLY A 978 -9.32 -14.50 -1.35
N LEU A 979 -8.16 -14.09 -1.88
CA LEU A 979 -8.04 -13.07 -2.93
C LEU A 979 -8.70 -13.56 -4.22
N ASN A 980 -8.37 -14.76 -4.70
CA ASN A 980 -8.95 -15.35 -5.91
C ASN A 980 -10.47 -15.46 -5.79
N GLN A 981 -11.00 -15.92 -4.65
CA GLN A 981 -12.45 -16.01 -4.44
C GLN A 981 -13.12 -14.63 -4.29
N THR A 982 -12.40 -13.61 -3.78
CA THR A 982 -12.84 -12.21 -3.77
C THR A 982 -12.82 -11.59 -5.18
N VAL A 983 -11.82 -11.92 -6.00
CA VAL A 983 -11.71 -11.50 -7.40
C VAL A 983 -12.80 -12.14 -8.25
N LEU A 984 -13.01 -13.46 -8.14
CA LEU A 984 -14.09 -14.19 -8.80
C LEU A 984 -15.48 -13.62 -8.44
N ASN A 985 -15.70 -13.25 -7.18
CA ASN A 985 -16.94 -12.60 -6.72
C ASN A 985 -17.02 -11.10 -7.06
N ARG A 986 -15.98 -10.50 -7.66
CA ARG A 986 -15.97 -9.15 -8.24
C ARG A 986 -16.04 -9.16 -9.77
N VAL A 987 -15.86 -10.30 -10.44
CA VAL A 987 -16.15 -10.46 -11.86
C VAL A 987 -17.64 -10.20 -12.09
N GLN A 988 -17.96 -9.31 -13.04
CA GLN A 988 -19.34 -8.89 -13.31
C GLN A 988 -20.17 -9.92 -14.09
N GLU A 989 -19.53 -10.96 -14.63
CA GLU A 989 -20.16 -12.07 -15.33
C GLU A 989 -20.44 -13.23 -14.36
N ALA A 990 -21.44 -14.07 -14.66
CA ALA A 990 -21.59 -15.34 -13.97
C ALA A 990 -20.52 -16.32 -14.50
N VAL A 991 -19.64 -16.81 -13.63
CA VAL A 991 -18.54 -17.71 -14.01
C VAL A 991 -18.75 -19.07 -13.36
N VAL A 992 -18.71 -20.13 -14.18
CA VAL A 992 -18.77 -21.55 -13.79
C VAL A 992 -17.56 -22.27 -14.38
N VAL A 993 -17.00 -23.25 -13.69
CA VAL A 993 -15.89 -24.09 -14.15
C VAL A 993 -16.29 -25.55 -14.01
N ILE A 994 -16.17 -26.34 -15.08
CA ILE A 994 -16.48 -27.78 -15.08
C ILE A 994 -15.25 -28.62 -15.48
N ASN A 995 -15.20 -29.89 -15.05
CA ASN A 995 -14.19 -30.89 -15.42
C ASN A 995 -14.65 -31.78 -16.60
N VAL A 996 -13.83 -32.77 -16.95
CA VAL A 996 -14.16 -33.76 -18.00
C VAL A 996 -15.35 -34.65 -17.64
N GLU A 997 -15.64 -34.83 -16.35
CA GLU A 997 -16.83 -35.50 -15.83
C GLU A 997 -18.08 -34.60 -15.85
N HIS A 998 -18.00 -33.39 -16.45
CA HIS A 998 -19.03 -32.34 -16.50
C HIS A 998 -19.55 -31.85 -15.13
N GLN A 999 -18.84 -32.19 -14.05
CA GLN A 999 -19.13 -31.75 -12.69
C GLN A 999 -18.64 -30.32 -12.47
N THR A 1000 -19.39 -29.54 -11.70
CA THR A 1000 -18.98 -28.16 -11.39
C THR A 1000 -17.87 -28.14 -10.34
N ILE A 1001 -16.68 -27.66 -10.73
CA ILE A 1001 -15.50 -27.52 -9.86
C ILE A 1001 -15.55 -26.21 -9.07
N LEU A 1002 -16.01 -25.13 -9.70
CA LEU A 1002 -16.07 -23.79 -9.09
C LEU A 1002 -17.15 -22.94 -9.75
N PHE A 1003 -17.79 -22.07 -8.98
CA PHE A 1003 -18.62 -20.98 -9.49
C PHE A 1003 -18.44 -19.71 -8.66
N ASN A 1004 -18.69 -18.53 -9.25
CA ASN A 1004 -18.77 -17.28 -8.49
C ASN A 1004 -20.19 -17.00 -7.97
N LYS A 1005 -20.35 -16.01 -7.08
CA LYS A 1005 -21.65 -15.69 -6.50
C LYS A 1005 -22.70 -15.36 -7.59
N LYS A 1006 -22.34 -14.55 -8.59
CA LYS A 1006 -23.24 -14.22 -9.71
C LYS A 1006 -23.76 -15.47 -10.43
N ALA A 1007 -22.94 -16.50 -10.62
CA ALA A 1007 -23.40 -17.76 -11.19
C ALA A 1007 -24.38 -18.53 -10.28
N LYS A 1008 -24.19 -18.54 -8.96
CA LYS A 1008 -25.16 -19.16 -8.02
C LYS A 1008 -26.45 -18.35 -7.87
N ASP A 1009 -26.35 -17.02 -7.94
CA ASP A 1009 -27.51 -16.12 -7.94
C ASP A 1009 -28.33 -16.28 -9.25
N LEU A 1010 -27.67 -16.55 -10.39
CA LEU A 1010 -28.30 -16.78 -11.70
C LEU A 1010 -28.80 -18.23 -11.91
N LEU A 1011 -28.07 -19.21 -11.36
CA LEU A 1011 -28.34 -20.65 -11.45
C LEU A 1011 -28.32 -21.25 -10.03
N PRO A 1012 -29.44 -21.14 -9.28
CA PRO A 1012 -29.53 -21.63 -7.90
C PRO A 1012 -29.24 -23.13 -7.74
N MET A 1013 -29.36 -23.92 -8.81
CA MET A 1013 -29.10 -25.36 -8.84
C MET A 1013 -27.61 -25.76 -8.90
N LEU A 1014 -26.66 -24.82 -9.05
CA LEU A 1014 -25.23 -25.16 -9.12
C LEU A 1014 -24.67 -25.64 -7.77
N GLU A 1015 -24.11 -26.84 -7.74
CA GLU A 1015 -23.38 -27.37 -6.58
C GLU A 1015 -22.01 -27.94 -6.97
N ILE A 1016 -21.03 -27.79 -6.07
CA ILE A 1016 -19.65 -28.23 -6.33
C ILE A 1016 -19.60 -29.76 -6.29
N GLY A 1017 -19.03 -30.38 -7.33
CA GLY A 1017 -19.00 -31.83 -7.54
C GLY A 1017 -20.23 -32.41 -8.24
N GLN A 1018 -21.29 -31.61 -8.51
CA GLN A 1018 -22.48 -32.09 -9.21
C GLN A 1018 -22.43 -31.82 -10.73
N HIS A 1019 -22.91 -32.81 -11.50
CA HIS A 1019 -23.14 -32.71 -12.95
C HIS A 1019 -24.38 -31.83 -13.23
N THR A 1020 -24.25 -30.84 -14.11
CA THR A 1020 -25.35 -29.87 -14.38
C THR A 1020 -25.82 -29.97 -15.84
N ALA A 1021 -26.94 -30.66 -16.05
CA ALA A 1021 -27.45 -31.02 -17.39
C ALA A 1021 -27.72 -29.84 -18.35
N LEU A 1022 -27.84 -28.61 -17.82
CA LEU A 1022 -27.93 -27.38 -18.61
C LEU A 1022 -26.71 -27.18 -19.53
N PHE A 1023 -25.54 -27.74 -19.16
CA PHE A 1023 -24.30 -27.59 -19.91
C PHE A 1023 -23.99 -28.74 -20.89
N ASP A 1024 -24.82 -29.79 -20.93
CA ASP A 1024 -24.62 -30.94 -21.83
C ASP A 1024 -24.55 -30.55 -23.32
N PRO A 1025 -25.36 -29.59 -23.82
CA PRO A 1025 -25.21 -29.09 -25.20
C PRO A 1025 -23.90 -28.33 -25.46
N ILE A 1026 -23.17 -27.94 -24.41
CA ILE A 1026 -21.88 -27.23 -24.48
C ILE A 1026 -20.72 -28.22 -24.32
N THR A 1027 -20.81 -29.22 -23.44
CA THR A 1027 -19.77 -30.25 -23.28
C THR A 1027 -19.65 -31.14 -24.53
N VAL A 1028 -20.76 -31.52 -25.16
CA VAL A 1028 -20.77 -32.24 -26.45
C VAL A 1028 -20.10 -31.45 -27.60
N LEU A 1029 -20.02 -30.12 -27.49
CA LEU A 1029 -19.23 -29.28 -28.41
C LEU A 1029 -17.76 -29.19 -27.98
N TRP A 1030 -17.48 -29.15 -26.67
CA TRP A 1030 -16.12 -29.16 -26.12
C TRP A 1030 -15.37 -30.44 -26.48
N ASP A 1031 -16.00 -31.62 -26.40
CA ASP A 1031 -15.39 -32.89 -26.85
C ASP A 1031 -14.97 -32.85 -28.32
N LYS A 1032 -15.81 -32.24 -29.18
CA LYS A 1032 -15.56 -32.11 -30.62
C LYS A 1032 -14.58 -30.99 -30.98
N ALA A 1033 -14.28 -30.06 -30.06
CA ALA A 1033 -13.49 -28.85 -30.33
C ALA A 1033 -12.60 -28.43 -29.14
N SER A 1034 -11.96 -29.41 -28.48
CA SER A 1034 -11.37 -29.33 -27.12
C SER A 1034 -10.29 -28.28 -26.84
N SER A 1035 -9.88 -27.49 -27.84
CA SER A 1035 -8.79 -26.51 -27.78
C SER A 1035 -9.15 -25.07 -28.20
N ARG A 1036 -10.42 -24.78 -28.54
CA ARG A 1036 -10.85 -23.44 -28.98
C ARG A 1036 -11.90 -22.84 -28.06
N THR A 1037 -11.84 -21.53 -27.85
CA THR A 1037 -12.95 -20.75 -27.25
C THR A 1037 -14.12 -20.74 -28.22
N PHE A 1038 -15.34 -20.91 -27.71
CA PHE A 1038 -16.57 -20.84 -28.49
C PHE A 1038 -17.70 -20.16 -27.72
N GLU A 1039 -18.70 -19.65 -28.44
CA GLU A 1039 -19.83 -18.90 -27.89
C GLU A 1039 -21.14 -19.52 -28.39
N ARG A 1040 -22.12 -19.66 -27.48
CA ARG A 1040 -23.43 -20.26 -27.75
C ARG A 1040 -24.49 -19.63 -26.85
N ASN A 1041 -25.62 -19.24 -27.42
CA ASN A 1041 -26.79 -18.86 -26.62
C ASN A 1041 -27.51 -20.12 -26.12
N ILE A 1042 -27.90 -20.12 -24.84
CA ILE A 1042 -28.89 -21.04 -24.30
C ILE A 1042 -30.20 -20.27 -24.15
N ASP A 1043 -31.27 -20.86 -24.67
CA ASP A 1043 -32.65 -20.39 -24.54
C ASP A 1043 -33.46 -21.54 -23.96
N THR A 1044 -33.69 -21.51 -22.65
CA THR A 1044 -34.43 -22.52 -21.89
C THR A 1044 -35.47 -21.86 -20.97
N PRO A 1045 -36.53 -22.58 -20.56
CA PRO A 1045 -37.53 -22.05 -19.64
C PRO A 1045 -36.88 -21.59 -18.32
N GLY A 1046 -36.77 -20.27 -18.13
CA GLY A 1046 -36.13 -19.64 -16.97
C GLY A 1046 -34.73 -19.05 -17.22
N LEU A 1047 -34.07 -19.31 -18.35
CA LEU A 1047 -32.80 -18.67 -18.72
C LEU A 1047 -32.65 -18.45 -20.23
N ASN A 1048 -32.57 -17.18 -20.64
CA ASN A 1048 -32.07 -16.79 -21.95
C ASN A 1048 -30.75 -16.02 -21.77
N ALA A 1049 -29.63 -16.67 -22.13
CA ALA A 1049 -28.30 -16.18 -21.84
C ALA A 1049 -27.28 -16.56 -22.93
N GLY A 1050 -26.35 -15.64 -23.21
CA GLY A 1050 -25.14 -15.94 -23.96
C GLY A 1050 -24.11 -16.64 -23.07
N ILE A 1051 -23.56 -17.76 -23.52
CA ILE A 1051 -22.50 -18.50 -22.83
C ILE A 1051 -21.24 -18.54 -23.69
N ARG A 1052 -20.13 -18.11 -23.10
CA ARG A 1052 -18.78 -18.14 -23.69
C ARG A 1052 -17.94 -19.18 -22.97
N ALA A 1053 -17.57 -20.23 -23.70
CA ALA A 1053 -16.86 -21.39 -23.18
C ALA A 1053 -15.37 -21.33 -23.55
N VAL A 1054 -14.49 -21.39 -22.55
CA VAL A 1054 -13.03 -21.24 -22.68
C VAL A 1054 -12.34 -22.50 -22.13
N PRO A 1055 -11.82 -23.39 -22.99
CA PRO A 1055 -11.04 -24.55 -22.55
C PRO A 1055 -9.72 -24.13 -21.88
N VAL A 1056 -9.36 -24.80 -20.78
CA VAL A 1056 -8.10 -24.62 -20.06
C VAL A 1056 -7.40 -25.98 -19.99
N ASN A 1057 -6.19 -26.08 -20.55
CA ASN A 1057 -5.57 -27.40 -20.71
C ASN A 1057 -4.03 -27.41 -20.85
N LYS A 1058 -3.37 -28.15 -19.96
CA LYS A 1058 -2.14 -28.94 -20.18
C LYS A 1058 -1.79 -29.72 -18.89
N GLY A 1059 -2.68 -30.65 -18.52
CA GLY A 1059 -2.56 -31.56 -17.38
C GLY A 1059 -3.53 -32.73 -17.55
N PRO A 1060 -3.60 -33.69 -16.60
CA PRO A 1060 -4.61 -34.74 -16.63
C PRO A 1060 -6.03 -34.16 -16.47
N ASP A 1061 -6.18 -33.16 -15.60
CA ASP A 1061 -7.45 -32.51 -15.28
C ASP A 1061 -7.77 -31.42 -16.33
N LYS A 1062 -8.51 -31.77 -17.40
CA LYS A 1062 -9.01 -30.76 -18.35
C LYS A 1062 -10.16 -29.98 -17.71
N LEU A 1063 -10.17 -28.66 -17.87
CA LEU A 1063 -11.23 -27.79 -17.35
C LEU A 1063 -11.84 -26.92 -18.46
N LEU A 1064 -13.14 -26.63 -18.34
CA LEU A 1064 -13.86 -25.68 -19.19
C LEU A 1064 -14.43 -24.55 -18.32
N ILE A 1065 -14.07 -23.30 -18.64
CA ILE A 1065 -14.64 -22.11 -17.97
C ILE A 1065 -15.79 -21.58 -18.82
N LEU A 1066 -16.96 -21.47 -18.22
CA LEU A 1066 -18.18 -20.91 -18.80
C LEU A 1066 -18.43 -19.52 -18.22
N TYR A 1067 -18.44 -18.51 -19.07
CA TYR A 1067 -18.91 -17.15 -18.75
C TYR A 1067 -20.33 -17.01 -19.26
N ILE A 1068 -21.27 -16.67 -18.37
CA ILE A 1068 -22.71 -16.63 -18.64
C ILE A 1068 -23.20 -15.19 -18.44
N ARG A 1069 -23.93 -14.66 -19.43
CA ARG A 1069 -24.55 -13.32 -19.38
C ARG A 1069 -26.01 -13.38 -19.83
N PRO A 1070 -26.99 -12.88 -19.03
CA PRO A 1070 -28.38 -12.73 -19.47
C PRO A 1070 -28.47 -11.84 -20.72
N GLN A 1071 -29.35 -12.20 -21.67
CA GLN A 1071 -29.53 -11.40 -22.88
C GLN A 1071 -30.07 -9.98 -22.57
N SER A 1072 -30.82 -9.84 -21.48
CA SER A 1072 -31.32 -8.56 -20.96
C SER A 1072 -30.21 -7.65 -20.40
N GLU A 1073 -29.20 -8.19 -19.69
CA GLU A 1073 -28.05 -7.40 -19.25
C GLU A 1073 -27.25 -6.87 -20.46
N ILE A 1074 -27.03 -7.71 -21.48
CA ILE A 1074 -26.34 -7.31 -22.72
C ILE A 1074 -27.10 -6.19 -23.45
N GLN A 1075 -28.43 -6.28 -23.54
CA GLN A 1075 -29.26 -5.24 -24.15
C GLN A 1075 -29.27 -3.94 -23.32
N ALA A 1076 -29.31 -4.04 -21.98
CA ALA A 1076 -29.28 -2.88 -21.09
C ALA A 1076 -27.91 -2.19 -21.08
N GLU A 1077 -26.80 -2.93 -21.13
CA GLU A 1077 -25.45 -2.39 -21.27
C GLU A 1077 -25.28 -1.70 -22.63
N ALA A 1078 -25.71 -2.33 -23.73
CA ALA A 1078 -25.68 -1.71 -25.06
C ALA A 1078 -26.55 -0.43 -25.13
N LEU A 1079 -27.70 -0.41 -24.48
CA LEU A 1079 -28.54 0.79 -24.35
C LEU A 1079 -27.87 1.86 -23.49
N SER A 1080 -27.25 1.49 -22.37
CA SER A 1080 -26.54 2.40 -21.47
C SER A 1080 -25.32 3.04 -22.15
N VAL A 1081 -24.49 2.25 -22.85
CA VAL A 1081 -23.38 2.76 -23.67
C VAL A 1081 -23.89 3.67 -24.79
N LYS A 1082 -25.01 3.32 -25.44
CA LYS A 1082 -25.63 4.20 -26.45
C LYS A 1082 -26.15 5.51 -25.84
N LEU A 1083 -26.73 5.48 -24.64
CA LEU A 1083 -27.21 6.66 -23.91
C LEU A 1083 -26.07 7.52 -23.37
N ALA A 1084 -24.97 6.93 -22.90
CA ALA A 1084 -23.76 7.63 -22.49
C ALA A 1084 -23.07 8.31 -23.68
N ALA A 1085 -22.97 7.61 -24.82
CA ALA A 1085 -22.50 8.20 -26.07
C ALA A 1085 -23.41 9.34 -26.56
N LEU A 1086 -24.75 9.18 -26.48
CA LEU A 1086 -25.71 10.25 -26.75
C LEU A 1086 -25.60 11.43 -25.77
N GLY A 1087 -25.31 11.19 -24.50
CA GLY A 1087 -25.09 12.23 -23.49
C GLY A 1087 -23.80 13.00 -23.74
N GLN A 1088 -22.72 12.31 -24.09
CA GLN A 1088 -21.44 12.94 -24.42
C GLN A 1088 -21.51 13.68 -25.77
N LEU A 1089 -22.26 13.15 -26.75
CA LEU A 1089 -22.57 13.85 -27.99
C LEU A 1089 -23.43 15.08 -27.76
N THR A 1090 -24.49 15.01 -26.94
CA THR A 1090 -25.33 16.19 -26.66
C THR A 1090 -24.60 17.24 -25.81
N ALA A 1091 -23.68 16.85 -24.92
CA ALA A 1091 -22.79 17.79 -24.24
C ALA A 1091 -21.84 18.51 -25.20
N ASN A 1092 -21.15 17.78 -26.09
CA ASN A 1092 -20.28 18.36 -27.11
C ASN A 1092 -21.08 19.26 -28.08
N LEU A 1093 -22.25 18.79 -28.52
CA LEU A 1093 -23.15 19.54 -29.40
C LEU A 1093 -23.67 20.83 -28.75
N ALA A 1094 -23.99 20.81 -27.45
CA ALA A 1094 -24.41 22.02 -26.74
C ALA A 1094 -23.31 23.11 -26.76
N HIS A 1095 -22.03 22.72 -26.80
CA HIS A 1095 -20.92 23.64 -27.07
C HIS A 1095 -20.81 24.01 -28.55
N GLU A 1096 -20.92 23.06 -29.47
CA GLU A 1096 -20.79 23.32 -30.91
C GLU A 1096 -21.93 24.16 -31.51
N ILE A 1097 -23.14 24.12 -30.96
CA ILE A 1097 -24.28 25.00 -31.31
C ILE A 1097 -24.16 26.37 -30.61
N ARG A 1098 -23.62 26.43 -29.39
CA ARG A 1098 -23.44 27.71 -28.66
C ARG A 1098 -22.49 28.66 -29.40
N ASN A 1099 -21.49 28.14 -30.10
CA ASN A 1099 -20.54 28.93 -30.89
C ASN A 1099 -21.19 29.72 -32.06
N PRO A 1100 -21.88 29.10 -33.04
CA PRO A 1100 -22.59 29.80 -34.10
C PRO A 1100 -23.73 30.66 -33.54
N MET A 1101 -24.44 30.22 -32.49
CA MET A 1101 -25.45 31.07 -31.82
C MET A 1101 -24.86 32.36 -31.24
N SER A 1102 -23.65 32.31 -30.68
CA SER A 1102 -22.96 33.49 -30.15
C SER A 1102 -22.49 34.40 -31.29
N ALA A 1103 -22.05 33.83 -32.43
CA ALA A 1103 -21.69 34.60 -33.62
C ALA A 1103 -22.92 35.26 -34.28
N ILE A 1104 -24.06 34.57 -34.36
CA ILE A 1104 -25.35 35.10 -34.84
C ILE A 1104 -25.80 36.26 -33.94
N ARG A 1105 -25.78 36.07 -32.62
CA ARG A 1105 -26.20 37.13 -31.68
C ARG A 1105 -25.32 38.36 -31.82
N HIS A 1106 -24.00 38.20 -31.82
CA HIS A 1106 -23.06 39.33 -31.94
C HIS A 1106 -23.18 40.05 -33.30
N ALA A 1107 -23.43 39.32 -34.40
CA ALA A 1107 -23.71 39.94 -35.71
C ALA A 1107 -25.05 40.69 -35.73
N ASN A 1108 -26.06 40.19 -35.01
CA ASN A 1108 -27.37 40.84 -34.87
C ASN A 1108 -27.31 42.08 -33.95
N ASP A 1109 -26.52 42.04 -32.88
CA ASP A 1109 -26.26 43.17 -31.99
C ASP A 1109 -25.61 44.32 -32.79
N LEU A 1110 -24.59 44.01 -33.60
CA LEU A 1110 -23.94 44.96 -34.53
C LEU A 1110 -24.88 45.49 -35.64
N LEU A 1111 -25.85 44.69 -36.11
CA LEU A 1111 -26.89 45.17 -37.02
C LEU A 1111 -27.82 46.18 -36.33
N ARG A 1112 -28.13 45.96 -35.04
CA ARG A 1112 -29.02 46.83 -34.26
C ARG A 1112 -28.40 48.21 -34.03
N GLU A 1113 -27.13 48.27 -33.66
CA GLU A 1113 -26.37 49.53 -33.51
C GLU A 1113 -26.33 50.34 -34.82
N ASN A 1114 -26.20 49.67 -35.97
CA ASN A 1114 -26.15 50.36 -37.27
C ASN A 1114 -27.52 50.82 -37.80
N MET A 1115 -28.64 50.28 -37.30
CA MET A 1115 -29.98 50.76 -37.67
C MET A 1115 -30.28 52.16 -37.09
N GLU A 1116 -29.66 52.54 -35.97
CA GLU A 1116 -29.78 53.88 -35.38
C GLU A 1116 -28.96 54.94 -36.14
N ALA A 1117 -28.04 54.52 -37.02
CA ALA A 1117 -27.08 55.40 -37.73
C ALA A 1117 -27.43 55.73 -39.19
N GLY A 1118 -28.51 55.17 -39.75
CA GLY A 1118 -29.10 55.63 -41.03
C GLY A 1118 -28.26 55.41 -42.31
N ALA A 1119 -27.26 54.51 -42.31
CA ALA A 1119 -26.40 54.24 -43.46
C ALA A 1119 -26.70 52.89 -44.15
N ALA A 1120 -26.57 52.83 -45.48
CA ALA A 1120 -27.07 51.72 -46.29
C ALA A 1120 -25.97 50.85 -46.97
N ASP A 1121 -26.15 49.53 -46.84
CA ASP A 1121 -25.99 48.52 -47.90
C ASP A 1121 -24.61 48.16 -48.51
N PRO A 1122 -23.53 48.01 -47.69
CA PRO A 1122 -22.70 46.81 -47.90
C PRO A 1122 -22.35 46.04 -46.63
N PHE A 1123 -22.25 46.73 -45.48
CA PHE A 1123 -21.83 46.12 -44.22
C PHE A 1123 -22.92 45.22 -43.64
N ASN A 1124 -24.18 45.69 -43.68
CA ASN A 1124 -25.33 44.94 -43.20
C ASN A 1124 -25.54 43.64 -44.01
N ALA A 1125 -25.39 43.70 -45.33
CA ALA A 1125 -25.42 42.52 -46.20
C ALA A 1125 -24.34 41.48 -45.83
N LYS A 1126 -23.15 41.93 -45.39
CA LYS A 1126 -22.09 41.05 -44.88
C LYS A 1126 -22.43 40.43 -43.52
N LEU A 1127 -23.09 41.16 -42.62
CA LEU A 1127 -23.56 40.65 -41.33
C LEU A 1127 -24.70 39.63 -41.50
N CYS A 1128 -25.70 39.90 -42.35
CA CYS A 1128 -26.74 38.92 -42.69
C CYS A 1128 -26.13 37.63 -43.25
N LYS A 1129 -25.15 37.74 -44.15
CA LYS A 1129 -24.44 36.58 -44.72
C LYS A 1129 -23.62 35.78 -43.70
N ILE A 1130 -23.21 36.41 -42.59
CA ILE A 1130 -22.58 35.74 -41.43
C ILE A 1130 -23.64 35.05 -40.55
N ILE A 1131 -24.84 35.63 -40.43
CA ILE A 1131 -25.98 35.00 -39.74
C ILE A 1131 -26.42 33.76 -40.52
N ASP A 1132 -26.80 33.90 -41.80
CA ASP A 1132 -27.23 32.80 -42.68
C ASP A 1132 -26.20 31.65 -42.72
N GLY A 1133 -24.92 31.99 -42.86
CA GLY A 1133 -23.81 31.03 -42.89
C GLY A 1133 -23.56 30.29 -41.58
N ASN A 1134 -24.13 30.75 -40.46
CA ASN A 1134 -24.11 30.04 -39.18
C ASN A 1134 -25.45 29.36 -38.85
N VAL A 1135 -26.59 29.89 -39.31
CA VAL A 1135 -27.89 29.20 -39.26
C VAL A 1135 -27.82 27.89 -40.07
N CYS A 1136 -27.36 27.95 -41.32
CA CYS A 1136 -27.19 26.77 -42.18
C CYS A 1136 -26.21 25.72 -41.61
N ARG A 1137 -25.27 26.13 -40.74
CA ARG A 1137 -24.42 25.18 -39.98
C ARG A 1137 -25.19 24.48 -38.87
N ILE A 1138 -26.03 25.20 -38.14
CA ILE A 1138 -26.89 24.63 -37.08
C ILE A 1138 -27.91 23.68 -37.71
N ASP A 1139 -28.57 24.06 -38.80
CA ASP A 1139 -29.50 23.20 -39.53
C ASP A 1139 -28.83 21.90 -39.98
N LYS A 1140 -27.64 21.99 -40.57
CA LYS A 1140 -26.88 20.80 -40.96
C LYS A 1140 -26.51 19.92 -39.76
N MET A 1141 -26.08 20.49 -38.64
CA MET A 1141 -25.84 19.72 -37.42
C MET A 1141 -27.10 18.99 -36.93
N LEU A 1142 -28.27 19.62 -37.05
CA LEU A 1142 -29.56 19.01 -36.70
C LEU A 1142 -29.97 17.91 -37.70
N GLU A 1143 -29.71 18.06 -39.00
CA GLU A 1143 -29.89 17.01 -40.02
C GLU A 1143 -28.98 15.80 -39.76
N ASP A 1144 -27.69 16.02 -39.50
CA ASP A 1144 -26.72 14.97 -39.21
C ASP A 1144 -27.17 14.15 -37.97
N ILE A 1145 -27.74 14.79 -36.94
CA ILE A 1145 -28.32 14.11 -35.76
C ILE A 1145 -29.63 13.39 -36.08
N SER A 1146 -30.51 14.01 -36.88
CA SER A 1146 -31.77 13.41 -37.34
C SER A 1146 -31.49 12.10 -38.09
N SER A 1147 -30.40 12.06 -38.87
CA SER A 1147 -29.94 10.84 -39.55
C SER A 1147 -29.52 9.73 -38.56
N LEU A 1148 -28.80 10.06 -37.48
CA LEU A 1148 -28.33 9.10 -36.46
C LEU A 1148 -29.45 8.43 -35.67
N ASN A 1149 -30.63 9.05 -35.61
CA ASN A 1149 -31.77 8.51 -34.86
C ASN A 1149 -32.77 7.71 -35.74
N LYS A 1150 -32.66 7.78 -37.07
CA LYS A 1150 -33.45 6.95 -37.99
C LYS A 1150 -32.94 5.51 -38.00
N ARG A 1151 -33.69 4.65 -37.33
CA ARG A 1151 -33.46 3.20 -37.27
C ARG A 1151 -33.90 2.53 -38.58
N ASN A 1152 -33.20 2.79 -39.69
CA ASN A 1152 -33.34 1.98 -40.89
C ASN A 1152 -32.93 0.55 -40.54
N LYS A 1153 -33.86 -0.42 -40.66
CA LYS A 1153 -33.46 -1.82 -40.75
C LYS A 1153 -32.65 -1.98 -42.02
N THR A 1154 -31.42 -2.48 -41.92
CA THR A 1154 -30.69 -2.85 -43.13
C THR A 1154 -31.19 -4.17 -43.65
N GLU A 1155 -31.94 -4.15 -44.73
CA GLU A 1155 -32.49 -5.35 -45.38
C GLU A 1155 -31.63 -5.62 -46.63
N ARG A 1156 -30.82 -6.69 -46.55
CA ARG A 1156 -29.84 -7.01 -47.59
C ARG A 1156 -30.46 -7.90 -48.65
N GLU A 1157 -30.34 -7.48 -49.90
CA GLU A 1157 -30.82 -8.19 -51.07
C GLU A 1157 -29.72 -8.32 -52.15
N THR A 1158 -29.99 -9.13 -53.16
CA THR A 1158 -29.06 -9.38 -54.27
C THR A 1158 -29.27 -8.32 -55.36
N ILE A 1159 -28.56 -7.21 -55.24
CA ILE A 1159 -28.66 -6.04 -56.12
C ILE A 1159 -27.95 -6.34 -57.45
N GLY A 1160 -28.65 -6.19 -58.58
CA GLY A 1160 -28.04 -6.13 -59.91
C GLY A 1160 -27.35 -4.78 -60.12
N LEU A 1161 -26.02 -4.76 -60.26
CA LEU A 1161 -25.25 -3.52 -60.21
C LEU A 1161 -25.40 -2.62 -61.46
N ILE A 1162 -25.82 -3.18 -62.61
CA ILE A 1162 -26.10 -2.40 -63.82
C ILE A 1162 -27.42 -1.60 -63.67
N PRO A 1163 -28.60 -2.23 -63.45
CA PRO A 1163 -29.85 -1.48 -63.22
C PRO A 1163 -29.72 -0.45 -62.10
N PHE A 1164 -29.11 -0.84 -60.98
CA PHE A 1164 -28.90 0.05 -59.83
C PHE A 1164 -28.04 1.28 -60.18
N TRP A 1165 -26.99 1.10 -60.99
CA TRP A 1165 -26.16 2.24 -61.43
C TRP A 1165 -26.92 3.17 -62.38
N GLU A 1166 -27.71 2.62 -63.31
CA GLU A 1166 -28.48 3.45 -64.26
C GLU A 1166 -29.54 4.28 -63.55
N GLU A 1167 -30.25 3.70 -62.58
CA GLU A 1167 -31.21 4.38 -61.72
C GLU A 1167 -30.53 5.49 -60.89
N PHE A 1168 -29.46 5.14 -60.15
CA PHE A 1168 -28.66 6.10 -59.37
C PHE A 1168 -28.11 7.24 -60.24
N LYS A 1169 -27.68 6.96 -61.47
CA LYS A 1169 -27.16 7.96 -62.38
C LYS A 1169 -28.24 8.96 -62.82
N GLN A 1170 -29.47 8.50 -63.05
CA GLN A 1170 -30.59 9.40 -63.37
C GLN A 1170 -30.93 10.29 -62.16
N GLU A 1171 -31.03 9.71 -60.97
CA GLU A 1171 -31.28 10.44 -59.70
C GLU A 1171 -30.20 11.50 -59.42
N PHE A 1172 -28.91 11.15 -59.59
CA PHE A 1172 -27.80 12.08 -59.37
C PHE A 1172 -27.77 13.23 -60.38
N LEU A 1173 -28.12 12.95 -61.65
CA LEU A 1173 -28.18 13.96 -62.71
C LEU A 1173 -29.39 14.91 -62.57
N LEU A 1174 -30.51 14.44 -62.03
CA LEU A 1174 -31.63 15.30 -61.64
C LEU A 1174 -31.21 16.32 -60.57
N GLY A 1175 -30.42 15.89 -59.58
CA GLY A 1175 -29.86 16.79 -58.56
C GLY A 1175 -28.69 17.67 -59.02
N HIS A 1176 -28.00 17.30 -60.10
CA HIS A 1176 -26.83 18.02 -60.63
C HIS A 1176 -26.82 18.02 -62.18
N PRO A 1177 -27.65 18.85 -62.85
CA PRO A 1177 -27.75 18.87 -64.31
C PRO A 1177 -26.41 19.08 -65.02
N ASP A 1178 -25.58 19.98 -64.49
CA ASP A 1178 -24.23 20.30 -64.96
C ASP A 1178 -23.26 19.09 -65.01
N ALA A 1179 -23.55 18.01 -64.26
CA ALA A 1179 -22.73 16.80 -64.27
C ALA A 1179 -23.03 15.89 -65.49
N ALA A 1180 -24.02 16.24 -66.33
CA ALA A 1180 -24.31 15.57 -67.58
C ALA A 1180 -23.06 15.52 -68.48
N GLY A 1181 -22.79 14.37 -69.09
CA GLY A 1181 -21.59 14.12 -69.89
C GLY A 1181 -20.27 14.02 -69.11
N CYS A 1182 -20.17 14.53 -67.88
CA CYS A 1182 -18.95 14.48 -67.07
C CYS A 1182 -18.67 13.09 -66.47
N ILE A 1183 -19.71 12.27 -66.26
CA ILE A 1183 -19.62 10.94 -65.63
C ILE A 1183 -19.69 9.81 -66.67
N ARG A 1184 -18.67 8.95 -66.72
CA ARG A 1184 -18.57 7.77 -67.58
C ARG A 1184 -18.41 6.48 -66.76
N LEU A 1185 -19.19 5.45 -67.08
CA LEU A 1185 -19.01 4.10 -66.55
C LEU A 1185 -18.02 3.30 -67.43
N ASP A 1186 -17.23 2.44 -66.79
CA ASP A 1186 -16.48 1.33 -67.41
C ASP A 1186 -16.70 0.08 -66.55
N MET A 1187 -17.35 -0.96 -67.09
CA MET A 1187 -17.82 -2.10 -66.31
C MET A 1187 -17.37 -3.44 -66.91
N GLN A 1188 -16.66 -4.23 -66.11
CA GLN A 1188 -16.02 -5.46 -66.56
C GLN A 1188 -16.84 -6.70 -66.17
N GLY A 1189 -17.81 -7.04 -67.02
CA GLY A 1189 -18.68 -8.21 -66.89
C GLY A 1189 -20.16 -7.83 -66.91
N ASN A 1190 -20.95 -8.53 -67.73
CA ASN A 1190 -22.33 -8.13 -68.04
C ASN A 1190 -23.35 -8.41 -66.91
N HIS A 1191 -23.04 -9.30 -65.96
CA HIS A 1191 -23.95 -9.74 -64.91
C HIS A 1191 -23.25 -9.75 -63.54
N LEU A 1192 -22.87 -8.56 -63.04
CA LEU A 1192 -22.34 -8.40 -61.68
C LEU A 1192 -23.46 -8.07 -60.69
N THR A 1193 -23.56 -8.86 -59.63
CA THR A 1193 -24.45 -8.64 -58.48
C THR A 1193 -23.65 -8.36 -57.21
N ALA A 1194 -24.29 -7.72 -56.23
CA ALA A 1194 -23.74 -7.54 -54.88
C ALA A 1194 -24.83 -7.81 -53.84
N TYR A 1195 -24.48 -8.50 -52.75
CA TYR A 1195 -25.41 -8.74 -51.65
C TYR A 1195 -25.26 -7.65 -50.58
N PHE A 1196 -26.14 -6.65 -50.63
CA PHE A 1196 -26.00 -5.42 -49.85
C PHE A 1196 -27.38 -4.76 -49.59
N ASP A 1197 -27.39 -3.71 -48.78
CA ASP A 1197 -28.57 -2.88 -48.56
C ASP A 1197 -28.68 -1.78 -49.65
N PRO A 1198 -29.78 -1.68 -50.41
CA PRO A 1198 -29.87 -0.74 -51.53
C PRO A 1198 -29.76 0.73 -51.14
N ALA A 1199 -30.30 1.11 -49.98
CA ALA A 1199 -30.30 2.51 -49.52
C ALA A 1199 -28.90 2.94 -49.05
N HIS A 1200 -28.21 2.07 -48.29
CA HIS A 1200 -26.81 2.32 -47.92
C HIS A 1200 -25.87 2.29 -49.13
N LEU A 1201 -26.09 1.41 -50.12
CA LEU A 1201 -25.30 1.45 -51.36
C LEU A 1201 -25.49 2.79 -52.07
N ARG A 1202 -26.74 3.27 -52.17
CA ARG A 1202 -27.10 4.54 -52.81
C ARG A 1202 -26.46 5.73 -52.10
N GLN A 1203 -26.46 5.73 -50.77
CA GLN A 1203 -25.80 6.75 -49.95
C GLN A 1203 -24.27 6.75 -50.12
N ILE A 1204 -23.63 5.58 -50.16
CA ILE A 1204 -22.17 5.46 -50.43
C ILE A 1204 -21.84 6.00 -51.83
N MET A 1205 -22.62 5.61 -52.84
CA MET A 1205 -22.47 6.06 -54.22
C MET A 1205 -22.69 7.57 -54.35
N TRP A 1206 -23.70 8.13 -53.67
CA TRP A 1206 -23.97 9.57 -53.65
C TRP A 1206 -22.81 10.37 -53.06
N ASN A 1207 -22.27 9.92 -51.93
CA ASN A 1207 -21.13 10.58 -51.28
C ASN A 1207 -19.86 10.54 -52.15
N LEU A 1208 -19.58 9.42 -52.82
CA LEU A 1208 -18.45 9.30 -53.73
C LEU A 1208 -18.63 10.15 -55.00
N ALA A 1209 -19.82 10.14 -55.60
CA ALA A 1209 -20.14 10.93 -56.79
C ALA A 1209 -20.13 12.44 -56.51
N ASN A 1210 -20.70 12.88 -55.38
CA ASN A 1210 -20.73 14.30 -54.99
C ASN A 1210 -19.33 14.83 -54.66
N ASN A 1211 -18.50 14.05 -53.95
CA ASN A 1211 -17.10 14.42 -53.71
C ASN A 1211 -16.27 14.43 -55.00
N ALA A 1212 -16.49 13.47 -55.92
CA ALA A 1212 -15.86 13.50 -57.23
C ALA A 1212 -16.29 14.74 -58.03
N TRP A 1213 -17.58 15.07 -58.07
CA TRP A 1213 -18.12 16.24 -58.77
C TRP A 1213 -17.59 17.57 -58.22
N ARG A 1214 -17.52 17.73 -56.89
CA ARG A 1214 -17.00 18.93 -56.22
C ARG A 1214 -15.52 19.23 -56.52
N HIS A 1215 -14.73 18.19 -56.82
CA HIS A 1215 -13.28 18.30 -56.97
C HIS A 1215 -12.75 17.94 -58.36
N SER A 1216 -13.61 17.47 -59.27
CA SER A 1216 -13.24 17.21 -60.67
C SER A 1216 -13.06 18.51 -61.47
N ARG A 1217 -12.49 18.37 -62.67
CA ARG A 1217 -12.33 19.49 -63.62
C ARG A 1217 -13.62 19.90 -64.34
N LYS A 1218 -14.77 19.27 -64.05
CA LYS A 1218 -16.08 19.53 -64.68
C LYS A 1218 -16.03 19.55 -66.22
N GLN A 1219 -15.35 18.55 -66.80
CA GLN A 1219 -15.20 18.37 -68.24
C GLN A 1219 -15.84 17.04 -68.68
N PRO A 1220 -16.31 16.91 -69.94
CA PRO A 1220 -16.89 15.66 -70.43
C PRO A 1220 -15.95 14.46 -70.21
N GLY A 1221 -16.48 13.41 -69.57
CA GLY A 1221 -15.72 12.22 -69.20
C GLY A 1221 -14.63 12.40 -68.13
N SER A 1222 -14.60 13.50 -67.36
CA SER A 1222 -13.62 13.69 -66.28
C SER A 1222 -13.78 12.65 -65.17
N ILE A 1223 -15.00 12.28 -64.80
CA ILE A 1223 -15.26 11.29 -63.74
C ILE A 1223 -15.46 9.92 -64.37
N SER A 1224 -14.46 9.05 -64.27
CA SER A 1224 -14.58 7.62 -64.58
C SER A 1224 -15.01 6.83 -63.35
N VAL A 1225 -16.10 6.07 -63.47
CA VAL A 1225 -16.56 5.08 -62.50
C VAL A 1225 -16.27 3.69 -63.05
N THR A 1226 -15.44 2.92 -62.37
CA THR A 1226 -15.09 1.55 -62.78
C THR A 1226 -15.67 0.53 -61.82
N ILE A 1227 -16.44 -0.43 -62.36
CA ILE A 1227 -17.01 -1.55 -61.59
C ILE A 1227 -16.46 -2.87 -62.15
N ARG A 1228 -15.80 -3.67 -61.30
CA ARG A 1228 -15.16 -4.93 -61.72
C ARG A 1228 -15.05 -5.94 -60.58
N PRO A 1229 -15.01 -7.26 -60.87
CA PRO A 1229 -14.74 -8.27 -59.85
C PRO A 1229 -13.34 -8.12 -59.25
N ALA A 1230 -13.19 -8.59 -58.01
CA ALA A 1230 -11.97 -8.60 -57.22
C ALA A 1230 -11.77 -9.97 -56.52
N GLN A 1231 -10.61 -10.17 -55.91
CA GLN A 1231 -10.26 -11.46 -55.30
C GLN A 1231 -11.14 -11.79 -54.08
N LYS A 1232 -11.51 -13.07 -53.94
CA LYS A 1232 -12.43 -13.60 -52.91
C LYS A 1232 -13.79 -12.90 -52.90
N ASN A 1233 -14.71 -13.31 -53.77
CA ASN A 1233 -16.14 -12.94 -53.71
C ASN A 1233 -16.38 -11.46 -53.39
N THR A 1234 -15.78 -10.56 -54.16
CA THR A 1234 -15.98 -9.12 -54.01
C THR A 1234 -16.10 -8.41 -55.37
N VAL A 1235 -16.94 -7.38 -55.40
CA VAL A 1235 -16.92 -6.35 -56.46
C VAL A 1235 -16.16 -5.14 -55.92
N CYS A 1236 -15.34 -4.53 -56.77
CA CYS A 1236 -14.66 -3.27 -56.49
C CYS A 1236 -15.31 -2.16 -57.31
N ILE A 1237 -15.78 -1.11 -56.62
CA ILE A 1237 -16.25 0.14 -57.23
C ILE A 1237 -15.19 1.21 -56.98
N LEU A 1238 -14.79 1.90 -58.05
CA LEU A 1238 -13.74 2.92 -58.08
C LEU A 1238 -14.28 4.20 -58.73
N PHE A 1239 -14.09 5.35 -58.09
CA PHE A 1239 -14.30 6.67 -58.68
C PHE A 1239 -12.93 7.35 -58.88
N ALA A 1240 -12.65 7.85 -60.09
CA ALA A 1240 -11.39 8.49 -60.45
C ALA A 1240 -11.57 9.65 -61.46
N ASP A 1241 -10.68 10.65 -61.42
CA ASP A 1241 -10.74 11.89 -62.25
C ASP A 1241 -9.95 11.79 -63.58
N ARG A 1242 -9.37 10.63 -63.94
CA ARG A 1242 -8.63 10.44 -65.22
C ARG A 1242 -8.63 9.00 -65.77
N PRO A 1243 -8.81 8.82 -67.09
CA PRO A 1243 -8.76 7.51 -67.74
C PRO A 1243 -7.32 7.07 -68.11
N LYS A 1244 -6.52 6.64 -67.11
CA LYS A 1244 -5.40 5.66 -67.23
C LYS A 1244 -4.57 5.61 -65.93
N CYS A 1245 -4.71 4.54 -65.15
CA CYS A 1245 -3.72 4.09 -64.16
C CYS A 1245 -3.79 2.56 -64.05
N ARG A 1246 -2.70 1.86 -64.37
CA ARG A 1246 -2.61 0.39 -64.28
C ARG A 1246 -2.24 -0.06 -62.87
N ASN A 1247 -2.95 -1.07 -62.38
CA ASN A 1247 -2.66 -2.00 -61.29
C ASN A 1247 -1.42 -1.74 -60.40
N THR A 1248 -1.67 -1.38 -59.14
CA THR A 1248 -1.15 -2.15 -57.99
C THR A 1248 -2.23 -2.25 -56.91
N CYS A 1249 -2.26 -3.39 -56.20
CA CYS A 1249 -3.08 -3.60 -55.01
C CYS A 1249 -2.17 -3.71 -53.79
N SER A 1250 -2.39 -2.86 -52.79
CA SER A 1250 -1.77 -2.93 -51.47
C SER A 1250 -2.82 -2.53 -50.42
N ASN A 1251 -2.79 -3.18 -49.26
CA ASN A 1251 -3.72 -2.88 -48.17
C ASN A 1251 -3.49 -1.45 -47.63
N PRO A 1252 -4.55 -0.72 -47.25
CA PRO A 1252 -4.41 0.59 -46.60
C PRO A 1252 -3.92 0.51 -45.14
N PHE A 1253 -3.82 -0.69 -44.56
CA PHE A 1253 -3.46 -0.92 -43.16
C PHE A 1253 -2.25 -1.85 -42.99
N THR A 1254 -1.09 -1.49 -43.55
CA THR A 1254 0.22 -2.03 -43.13
C THR A 1254 1.31 -0.94 -43.15
N PRO A 1255 1.98 -0.64 -42.03
CA PRO A 1255 3.07 0.32 -42.00
C PRO A 1255 4.36 -0.27 -42.60
N ARG A 1256 4.97 0.41 -43.58
CA ARG A 1256 6.32 0.09 -44.04
C ARG A 1256 7.36 0.91 -43.26
N ARG A 1257 8.42 0.24 -42.79
CA ARG A 1257 9.69 0.89 -42.43
C ARG A 1257 10.16 1.76 -43.61
N LYS A 1258 10.64 2.98 -43.35
CA LYS A 1258 11.32 3.81 -44.33
C LYS A 1258 12.83 3.78 -44.10
N THR A 1259 13.58 3.40 -45.14
CA THR A 1259 14.96 3.86 -45.34
C THR A 1259 14.96 5.25 -46.00
N ALA A 1260 16.14 5.85 -46.12
CA ALA A 1260 16.38 7.24 -46.54
C ALA A 1260 16.02 7.52 -48.04
N PRO A 1261 15.97 8.79 -48.48
CA PRO A 1261 15.11 9.22 -49.59
C PRO A 1261 15.80 9.36 -50.97
N ALA A 1262 14.98 9.36 -52.03
CA ALA A 1262 15.34 9.89 -53.35
C ALA A 1262 14.11 10.48 -54.07
N SER A 1263 14.29 11.65 -54.73
CA SER A 1263 13.43 12.33 -55.71
C SER A 1263 11.91 12.52 -55.41
N GLY A 1264 11.44 13.76 -55.53
CA GLY A 1264 10.04 14.11 -55.23
C GLY A 1264 9.05 13.92 -56.39
N CYS A 1265 7.84 13.47 -56.06
CA CYS A 1265 6.64 13.61 -56.90
C CYS A 1265 5.38 13.47 -56.02
N MET A 1266 4.36 14.32 -56.19
CA MET A 1266 3.10 14.20 -55.44
C MET A 1266 2.20 13.09 -56.02
N SER A 1267 1.60 12.26 -55.17
CA SER A 1267 0.69 11.17 -55.59
C SER A 1267 -0.78 11.60 -55.58
N PRO A 1268 -1.61 11.16 -56.55
CA PRO A 1268 -3.01 11.55 -56.66
C PRO A 1268 -3.94 10.72 -55.75
N ALA A 1269 -5.00 11.37 -55.24
CA ALA A 1269 -6.05 10.72 -54.45
C ALA A 1269 -6.88 9.73 -55.30
N ASN A 1270 -7.18 8.56 -54.74
CA ASN A 1270 -8.01 7.52 -55.34
C ASN A 1270 -8.96 6.96 -54.26
N TRP A 1271 -10.26 6.93 -54.54
CA TRP A 1271 -11.29 6.50 -53.57
C TRP A 1271 -11.80 5.09 -53.94
N ARG A 1272 -11.77 4.14 -53.00
CA ARG A 1272 -12.06 2.71 -53.25
C ARG A 1272 -12.93 2.12 -52.14
N THR A 1273 -13.94 1.34 -52.53
CA THR A 1273 -14.77 0.56 -51.59
C THR A 1273 -14.92 -0.88 -52.11
N PRO A 1274 -14.48 -1.91 -51.35
CA PRO A 1274 -14.77 -3.31 -51.66
C PRO A 1274 -16.15 -3.71 -51.09
N ILE A 1275 -16.93 -4.44 -51.87
CA ILE A 1275 -18.28 -4.93 -51.50
C ILE A 1275 -18.33 -6.44 -51.78
N SER A 1276 -18.98 -7.24 -50.93
CA SER A 1276 -19.12 -8.68 -51.14
C SER A 1276 -20.02 -9.04 -52.32
N ALA A 1277 -19.49 -9.86 -53.22
CA ALA A 1277 -20.22 -10.59 -54.25
C ALA A 1277 -20.62 -11.98 -53.72
N ILE A 1278 -21.64 -12.59 -54.34
CA ILE A 1278 -21.94 -14.03 -54.21
C ILE A 1278 -21.31 -14.76 -55.40
#